data_AF-A0AAD6ULP1-F1
#
_entry.id   AF-A0AAD6ULP1-F1
#
_cell.length_a   1.000
_cell.length_b   1.000
_cell.length_c   1.000
_cell.angle_alpha   90.00
_cell.angle_beta   90.00
_cell.angle_gamma   90.00
#
_symmetry.space_group_name_H-M   'P 1'
#
loop_
_entity.id
_entity.type
_entity.pdbx_description
1 polymer ?
#
loop_
_entity_poly.entity_id
_entity_poly.type
_entity_poly.pdbx_seq_one_letter_code
_entity_poly.pdbx_strand_id
1 'polypeptide(L)'
;MAPITLRERPTQDDDTWKFSLPPGSFNVSPNAKHPSLWGKSIKFTEAAITFQMQELPNNRILQSDDRSKFILISFGDLRFPETPIKATGEYIFKVLKAGVFLNGVQYRFYHHSNSQLRSRSCFLREASADVDLDDRINRWGDFSRIMSAAKRAKRIGLLFSEAHLDYKLDPRHVKDIEDITSGDELFSDGCGLISKLLAVELAKRKKIIFRGVLMLHPKLDELRRTTPGENHLVHFRNSMKKFNATQNITFSVVDHSAPYSFGRLNNDIIVLLSSLGITDEKLLAKQDEYFQWIRDATTDVVHAVDFLSSMNEYPLAERVLLDGLDNHEVATKLRALQMREISSFKNTRNKDRSRMIVRKSRLIFGVCDPFGVLREGEVHIRITTARKGPSTPINTDVLVVRNPCLHPGDCLKLRAVHRPELSHLVDCIVFAGVAKPGHKAAPSMSSGGDLDGDKYFVCWDPDLVPNVVSESYDYPPNKEPPPRQVTRLDLANHFASYNNAGLARVAALHARWVKGSPLGALSTECQELNALHSQSVDGAAIKIPERLTTPPPPPGGEEAFIINRLASAGRAFAEEFTRDNRDTIVLPPEDKGAGTQLLVQLLQSSQSALSEYELFTLAFSLSRKLGMSREAFIPYLAHVDFGALTVTQKYAVSLALGLNENYEQYPFVWNSLVRSDILTPRDLYERCLNQPFSLQRLYSSRINGLGTFFYYLRMATNDFVRKLLILKTDDRFAVGVFMRGELPWDEEPEVNENVVVCSFMDKTSSNFSNYRPCTSGYRLHCSDTNFQLYDKNRGNTFIFMTRPPAASGAELAVSIAVQKISARVQKQVGRINRTPVTAIELHVISNRDRVAHQLFDMWFDHVPTETRVRRFERQAVPYHLNDIKDISEEEWLDPEKYPRWLKNTFHPRLSQNQFQPRLDTLSGLQLDEAMQFALKYHLEEETYWIFGHITSALPLRRAEVVKWIDTYPPLVFSLLQAYPPLDDCFLPEEISPLTTQILNNLIRSANSIGVAVLVALEKLSATIAGLPLAAYFDLLWLTAGSVRAQALVQEVLLVLNDRRLAHGDPADVARKYGDKHALAIAFDRAEEAFQECPCDEDGKPRKQRTAPAHTRLSYVEDEALCVKASIRIDAKSPVRLHSHVRLQAASKPDNRWIESIVLDGVVVQSMKGELKIELMHPPPPEMEEMDWNLYHAGSTATSKAMMEALLRLLVDRETSCRYYSIITGTDPESPTTLASSAAASLTAETYNDLNESQITAVETAHNPLCLVWGPPGELFG
;
A
#
# COMPACT_ATOMS: atom_id res chain seq x y z
N MET A 1 2.70 45.97 -1.73
CA MET A 1 3.01 46.66 -2.99
C MET A 1 2.45 45.82 -4.13
N ALA A 2 1.98 46.45 -5.21
CA ALA A 2 1.56 45.71 -6.40
C ALA A 2 2.77 45.05 -7.08
N PRO A 3 2.61 43.87 -7.70
CA PRO A 3 3.69 43.21 -8.44
C PRO A 3 4.10 44.05 -9.67
N ILE A 4 5.40 44.11 -9.94
CA ILE A 4 6.00 44.81 -11.09
C ILE A 4 6.10 43.82 -12.24
N THR A 5 5.52 44.15 -13.40
CA THR A 5 5.66 43.32 -14.61
C THR A 5 7.06 43.48 -15.21
N LEU A 6 7.81 42.38 -15.29
CA LEU A 6 9.15 42.33 -15.90
C LEU A 6 9.09 42.07 -17.41
N ARG A 7 8.16 41.22 -17.85
CA ARG A 7 7.90 40.88 -19.25
C ARG A 7 6.46 40.43 -19.41
N GLU A 8 5.77 40.90 -20.43
CA GLU A 8 4.45 40.40 -20.81
C GLU A 8 4.58 39.24 -21.79
N ARG A 9 3.68 38.25 -21.68
CA ARG A 9 3.52 37.11 -22.59
C ARG A 9 4.86 36.44 -22.98
N PRO A 10 5.56 35.81 -22.03
CA PRO A 10 6.77 35.03 -22.36
C PRO A 10 6.46 33.98 -23.44
N THR A 11 7.42 33.70 -24.33
CA THR A 11 7.29 32.68 -25.39
C THR A 11 8.38 31.63 -25.26
N GLN A 12 8.17 30.44 -25.83
CA GLN A 12 9.15 29.33 -25.77
C GLN A 12 10.52 29.65 -26.41
N ASP A 13 10.54 30.67 -27.26
CA ASP A 13 11.70 31.13 -28.03
C ASP A 13 12.57 32.13 -27.24
N ASP A 14 12.13 32.57 -26.05
CA ASP A 14 12.98 33.44 -25.22
C ASP A 14 14.31 32.74 -24.90
N ASP A 15 15.39 33.48 -25.08
CA ASP A 15 16.77 33.03 -24.86
C ASP A 15 17.49 33.81 -23.74
N THR A 16 16.92 34.94 -23.30
CA THR A 16 17.52 35.84 -22.31
C THR A 16 16.50 36.37 -21.30
N TRP A 17 16.90 36.44 -20.02
CA TRP A 17 16.08 36.94 -18.91
C TRP A 17 16.82 38.05 -18.14
N LYS A 18 16.97 39.20 -18.80
CA LYS A 18 17.63 40.40 -18.24
C LYS A 18 16.59 41.48 -17.98
N PHE A 19 16.52 41.96 -16.73
CA PHE A 19 15.53 42.93 -16.30
C PHE A 19 16.16 44.10 -15.53
N SER A 20 15.59 45.28 -15.72
CA SER A 20 15.98 46.51 -15.02
C SER A 20 14.80 47.01 -14.19
N LEU A 21 14.99 47.11 -12.88
CA LEU A 21 14.00 47.54 -11.90
C LEU A 21 14.30 48.98 -11.42
N PRO A 22 13.26 49.83 -11.23
CA PRO A 22 13.42 51.18 -10.71
C PRO A 22 14.13 51.24 -9.32
N PRO A 23 14.79 52.37 -9.00
CA PRO A 23 15.32 52.62 -7.66
C PRO A 23 14.19 52.55 -6.62
N GLY A 24 14.38 51.76 -5.56
CA GLY A 24 13.37 51.58 -4.50
C GLY A 24 12.44 50.38 -4.67
N SER A 25 12.50 49.63 -5.78
CA SER A 25 11.72 48.38 -5.97
C SER A 25 12.06 47.27 -4.96
N PHE A 26 13.20 47.37 -4.28
CA PHE A 26 13.62 46.45 -3.22
C PHE A 26 13.17 46.88 -1.81
N ASN A 27 12.47 48.00 -1.67
CA ASN A 27 12.02 48.50 -0.37
C ASN A 27 10.90 47.61 0.19
N VAL A 28 11.04 47.22 1.45
CA VAL A 28 10.01 46.49 2.20
C VAL A 28 8.99 47.49 2.75
N SER A 29 7.71 47.11 2.80
CA SER A 29 6.67 47.96 3.38
C SER A 29 6.99 48.30 4.85
N PRO A 30 6.84 49.56 5.29
CA PRO A 30 7.07 49.95 6.69
C PRO A 30 6.11 49.27 7.68
N ASN A 31 4.97 48.72 7.21
CA ASN A 31 4.00 47.97 8.02
C ASN A 31 4.27 46.45 8.07
N ALA A 32 5.40 45.97 7.55
CA ALA A 32 5.73 44.55 7.58
C ALA A 32 6.03 44.09 9.02
N LYS A 33 5.36 43.03 9.49
CA LYS A 33 5.55 42.47 10.85
C LYS A 33 6.99 42.01 11.11
N HIS A 34 7.68 41.51 10.07
CA HIS A 34 9.06 41.02 10.14
C HIS A 34 9.86 41.42 8.88
N PRO A 35 10.36 42.66 8.78
CA PRO A 35 11.02 43.16 7.57
C PRO A 35 12.29 42.38 7.19
N SER A 36 12.95 41.71 8.15
CA SER A 36 14.14 40.87 7.94
C SER A 36 13.87 39.52 7.25
N LEU A 37 12.61 39.13 7.08
CA LEU A 37 12.20 37.89 6.41
C LEU A 37 11.78 38.12 4.94
N TRP A 38 11.72 39.37 4.49
CA TRP A 38 11.31 39.71 3.13
C TRP A 38 12.47 39.57 2.14
N GLY A 39 12.15 39.12 0.93
CA GLY A 39 13.13 38.96 -0.15
C GLY A 39 12.50 39.02 -1.54
N LYS A 40 13.36 38.86 -2.55
CA LYS A 40 12.99 38.98 -3.97
C LYS A 40 12.22 37.74 -4.43
N SER A 41 11.08 37.94 -5.08
CA SER A 41 10.28 36.87 -5.67
C SER A 41 9.93 37.18 -7.13
N ILE A 42 10.10 36.20 -8.01
CA ILE A 42 9.72 36.27 -9.42
C ILE A 42 8.73 35.16 -9.74
N LYS A 43 7.56 35.53 -10.27
CA LYS A 43 6.52 34.59 -10.68
C LYS A 43 6.40 34.56 -12.20
N PHE A 44 6.52 33.36 -12.77
CA PHE A 44 6.31 33.09 -14.19
C PHE A 44 4.88 32.59 -14.39
N THR A 45 4.16 33.23 -15.31
CA THR A 45 2.82 32.85 -15.75
C THR A 45 2.76 32.96 -17.27
N GLU A 46 1.72 32.40 -17.88
CA GLU A 46 1.45 32.60 -19.31
C GLU A 46 1.27 34.09 -19.66
N ALA A 47 0.60 34.86 -18.80
CA ALA A 47 0.29 36.25 -19.06
C ALA A 47 1.50 37.18 -18.91
N ALA A 48 2.33 36.96 -17.89
CA ALA A 48 3.49 37.80 -17.58
C ALA A 48 4.51 37.13 -16.64
N ILE A 49 5.74 37.63 -16.69
CA ILE A 49 6.77 37.46 -15.66
C ILE A 49 6.68 38.67 -14.73
N THR A 50 6.47 38.45 -13.45
CA THR A 50 6.26 39.51 -12.46
C THR A 50 7.26 39.42 -11.31
N PHE A 51 7.66 40.56 -10.77
CA PHE A 51 8.53 40.72 -9.62
C PHE A 51 7.75 41.30 -8.44
N GLN A 52 7.97 40.75 -7.24
CA GLN A 52 7.48 41.33 -6.00
C GLN A 52 8.42 41.05 -4.84
N MET A 53 8.40 41.92 -3.84
CA MET A 53 8.96 41.63 -2.52
C MET A 53 7.93 40.84 -1.71
N GLN A 54 8.33 39.70 -1.16
CA GLN A 54 7.46 38.87 -0.31
C GLN A 54 8.25 38.23 0.82
N GLU A 55 7.55 37.74 1.84
CA GLU A 55 8.16 36.95 2.92
C GLU A 55 8.70 35.62 2.36
N LEU A 56 9.98 35.36 2.58
CA LEU A 56 10.64 34.12 2.20
C LEU A 56 10.52 33.09 3.34
N PRO A 57 10.41 31.78 3.03
CA PRO A 57 10.33 30.75 4.05
C PRO A 57 11.61 30.70 4.88
N ASN A 58 11.49 30.49 6.18
CA ASN A 58 12.65 30.44 7.07
C ASN A 58 13.31 29.05 7.00
N ASN A 59 14.49 28.95 6.39
CA ASN A 59 15.24 27.70 6.27
C ASN A 59 16.72 27.88 6.62
N ARG A 60 17.43 26.75 6.80
CA ARG A 60 18.82 26.70 7.27
C ARG A 60 19.78 27.49 6.35
N ILE A 61 19.57 27.40 5.04
CA ILE A 61 20.36 28.12 4.04
C ILE A 61 20.19 29.64 4.17
N LEU A 62 18.95 30.12 4.19
CA LEU A 62 18.64 31.56 4.24
C LEU A 62 18.99 32.21 5.57
N GLN A 63 19.16 31.45 6.65
CA GLN A 63 19.69 31.96 7.92
C GLN A 63 21.21 32.09 7.93
N SER A 64 21.90 31.22 7.19
CA SER A 64 23.36 31.14 7.17
C SER A 64 24.03 32.08 6.17
N ASP A 65 23.25 32.66 5.26
CA ASP A 65 23.72 33.48 4.14
C ASP A 65 22.86 34.75 4.02
N ASP A 66 23.31 35.70 3.22
CA ASP A 66 22.64 36.98 3.02
C ASP A 66 21.37 36.82 2.17
N ARG A 67 20.20 36.99 2.79
CA ARG A 67 18.88 36.88 2.14
C ARG A 67 18.71 37.81 0.94
N SER A 68 19.40 38.96 0.92
CA SER A 68 19.31 39.91 -0.19
C SER A 68 19.86 39.34 -1.50
N LYS A 69 20.71 38.30 -1.42
CA LYS A 69 21.33 37.62 -2.57
C LYS A 69 20.48 36.50 -3.16
N PHE A 70 19.30 36.25 -2.62
CA PHE A 70 18.40 35.19 -3.08
C PHE A 70 17.21 35.74 -3.85
N ILE A 71 16.75 34.95 -4.82
CA ILE A 71 15.47 35.13 -5.50
C ILE A 71 14.69 33.83 -5.37
N LEU A 72 13.45 33.90 -4.90
CA LEU A 72 12.52 32.80 -5.02
C LEU A 72 11.81 32.90 -6.38
N ILE A 73 11.99 31.91 -7.23
CA ILE A 73 11.32 31.83 -8.53
C ILE A 73 10.16 30.82 -8.45
N SER A 74 9.02 31.13 -9.08
CA SER A 74 7.85 30.26 -9.12
C SER A 74 7.37 30.05 -10.55
N PHE A 75 7.29 28.78 -10.97
CA PHE A 75 6.80 28.34 -12.28
C PHE A 75 5.48 27.56 -12.21
N GLY A 76 4.83 27.52 -11.04
CA GLY A 76 3.62 26.71 -10.81
C GLY A 76 2.47 27.00 -11.78
N ASP A 77 2.35 28.25 -12.21
CA ASP A 77 1.28 28.73 -13.09
C ASP A 77 1.75 28.96 -14.54
N LEU A 78 2.97 28.54 -14.88
CA LEU A 78 3.50 28.66 -16.24
C LEU A 78 3.08 27.46 -17.07
N ARG A 79 2.28 27.70 -18.12
CA ARG A 79 1.95 26.71 -19.14
C ARG A 79 1.77 27.42 -20.47
N PHE A 80 2.46 26.95 -21.50
CA PHE A 80 2.25 27.46 -22.85
C PHE A 80 1.06 26.73 -23.49
N PRO A 81 0.05 27.45 -24.02
CA PRO A 81 -1.08 26.83 -24.69
C PRO A 81 -0.64 26.04 -25.92
N GLU A 82 -1.38 24.98 -26.27
CA GLU A 82 -1.19 24.16 -27.49
C GLU A 82 0.20 23.51 -27.67
N THR A 83 1.06 23.55 -26.64
CA THR A 83 2.39 22.91 -26.68
C THR A 83 2.44 21.64 -25.83
N PRO A 84 3.30 20.67 -26.17
CA PRO A 84 3.57 19.53 -25.32
C PRO A 84 4.10 20.01 -23.95
N ILE A 85 3.73 19.31 -22.87
CA ILE A 85 4.21 19.64 -21.49
C ILE A 85 5.75 19.69 -21.43
N LYS A 86 6.41 18.90 -22.27
CA LYS A 86 7.87 18.88 -22.41
C LYS A 86 8.44 20.27 -22.76
N ALA A 87 7.77 21.04 -23.61
CA ALA A 87 8.22 22.38 -24.02
C ALA A 87 8.28 23.35 -22.83
N THR A 88 7.33 23.28 -21.89
CA THR A 88 7.37 24.08 -20.66
C THR A 88 8.55 23.68 -19.78
N GLY A 89 8.86 22.39 -19.68
CA GLY A 89 10.04 21.88 -18.97
C GLY A 89 11.35 22.35 -19.61
N GLU A 90 11.45 22.30 -20.94
CA GLU A 90 12.60 22.79 -21.70
C GLU A 90 12.80 24.31 -21.50
N TYR A 91 11.74 25.11 -21.53
CA TYR A 91 11.80 26.55 -21.24
C TYR A 91 12.35 26.82 -19.82
N ILE A 92 11.80 26.15 -18.81
CA ILE A 92 12.28 26.29 -17.42
C ILE A 92 13.74 25.89 -17.32
N PHE A 93 14.17 24.83 -18.00
CA PHE A 93 15.57 24.44 -18.04
C PHE A 93 16.46 25.51 -18.68
N LYS A 94 16.02 26.15 -19.79
CA LYS A 94 16.75 27.29 -20.39
C LYS A 94 16.90 28.45 -19.39
N VAL A 95 15.82 28.82 -18.69
CA VAL A 95 15.84 29.87 -17.64
C VAL A 95 16.87 29.54 -16.56
N LEU A 96 16.85 28.31 -16.04
CA LEU A 96 17.75 27.90 -14.97
C LEU A 96 19.21 27.75 -15.42
N LYS A 97 19.43 27.38 -16.68
CA LYS A 97 20.76 27.28 -17.30
C LYS A 97 21.39 28.66 -17.53
N ALA A 98 20.61 29.64 -18.03
CA ALA A 98 21.07 31.00 -18.28
C ALA A 98 21.16 31.84 -16.98
N GLY A 99 20.25 31.59 -16.03
CA GLY A 99 20.04 32.44 -14.86
C GLY A 99 19.20 33.68 -15.20
N VAL A 100 18.88 34.45 -14.16
CA VAL A 100 18.10 35.69 -14.27
C VAL A 100 18.98 36.87 -13.88
N PHE A 101 18.99 37.93 -14.68
CA PHE A 101 19.71 39.16 -14.37
C PHE A 101 18.75 40.23 -13.86
N LEU A 102 18.99 40.77 -12.67
CA LEU A 102 18.30 41.95 -12.14
C LEU A 102 19.31 43.07 -11.92
N ASN A 103 19.12 44.21 -12.58
CA ASN A 103 20.01 45.39 -12.47
C ASN A 103 21.49 45.04 -12.70
N GLY A 104 21.77 44.19 -13.68
CA GLY A 104 23.13 43.75 -14.03
C GLY A 104 23.70 42.62 -13.17
N VAL A 105 23.02 42.20 -12.08
CA VAL A 105 23.46 41.10 -11.21
C VAL A 105 22.85 39.78 -11.66
N GLN A 106 23.67 38.74 -11.87
CA GLN A 106 23.21 37.40 -12.26
C GLN A 106 22.84 36.54 -11.05
N TYR A 107 21.67 35.92 -11.11
CA TYR A 107 21.18 34.94 -10.15
C TYR A 107 21.07 33.58 -10.85
N ARG A 108 21.76 32.57 -10.32
CA ARG A 108 21.86 31.22 -10.92
C ARG A 108 21.10 30.21 -10.07
N PHE A 109 20.68 29.09 -10.67
CA PHE A 109 19.92 28.04 -9.96
C PHE A 109 20.70 27.53 -8.74
N TYR A 110 20.13 27.70 -7.55
CA TYR A 110 20.77 27.25 -6.32
C TYR A 110 20.21 25.91 -5.88
N HIS A 111 18.97 25.86 -5.40
CA HIS A 111 18.26 24.61 -5.15
C HIS A 111 16.78 24.78 -4.77
N HIS A 112 16.12 23.70 -4.37
CA HIS A 112 14.74 23.68 -3.87
C HIS A 112 14.57 22.64 -2.75
N SER A 113 13.53 22.80 -1.92
CA SER A 113 13.02 21.75 -1.03
C SER A 113 12.05 20.81 -1.78
N ASN A 114 11.59 19.73 -1.12
CA ASN A 114 10.57 18.84 -1.71
C ASN A 114 9.20 19.52 -1.86
N SER A 115 8.81 20.40 -0.95
CA SER A 115 7.56 21.18 -1.09
C SER A 115 7.65 22.17 -2.25
N GLN A 116 8.83 22.74 -2.45
CA GLN A 116 9.13 23.64 -3.56
C GLN A 116 9.14 22.91 -4.91
N LEU A 117 9.70 21.70 -4.99
CA LEU A 117 9.61 20.84 -6.18
C LEU A 117 8.14 20.60 -6.60
N ARG A 118 7.27 20.23 -5.64
CA ARG A 118 5.84 20.00 -5.89
C ARG A 118 5.08 21.24 -6.35
N SER A 119 5.44 22.41 -5.83
CA SER A 119 4.86 23.70 -6.21
C SER A 119 5.55 24.34 -7.44
N ARG A 120 6.56 23.68 -8.02
CA ARG A 120 7.42 24.19 -9.10
C ARG A 120 8.05 25.55 -8.75
N SER A 121 8.52 25.71 -7.51
CA SER A 121 9.29 26.87 -7.06
C SER A 121 10.72 26.47 -6.70
N CYS A 122 11.69 27.39 -6.81
CA CYS A 122 13.07 27.14 -6.38
C CYS A 122 13.79 28.44 -6.02
N PHE A 123 14.96 28.32 -5.38
CA PHE A 123 15.81 29.45 -5.07
C PHE A 123 16.93 29.60 -6.11
N LEU A 124 17.10 30.84 -6.57
CA LEU A 124 18.28 31.30 -7.27
C LEU A 124 19.12 32.14 -6.29
N ARG A 125 20.43 32.13 -6.48
CA ARG A 125 21.38 32.90 -5.67
C ARG A 125 22.35 33.66 -6.57
N GLU A 126 22.75 34.85 -6.15
CA GLU A 126 23.82 35.62 -6.79
C GLU A 126 25.13 34.82 -6.85
N ALA A 127 25.66 34.61 -8.06
CA ALA A 127 26.97 33.99 -8.29
C ALA A 127 27.49 34.26 -9.71
N SER A 128 28.81 34.39 -9.82
CA SER A 128 29.54 34.49 -11.09
C SER A 128 29.73 33.14 -11.79
N ALA A 129 29.92 32.06 -11.02
CA ALA A 129 30.12 30.71 -11.53
C ALA A 129 29.30 29.66 -10.76
N ASP A 130 28.99 28.52 -11.40
CA ASP A 130 28.29 27.41 -10.74
C ASP A 130 29.14 26.73 -9.66
N VAL A 131 30.46 26.73 -9.83
CA VAL A 131 31.43 26.19 -8.85
C VAL A 131 31.28 26.91 -7.50
N ASP A 132 31.08 28.23 -7.49
CA ASP A 132 30.88 29.02 -6.28
C ASP A 132 29.65 28.54 -5.48
N LEU A 133 28.61 28.11 -6.19
CA LEU A 133 27.38 27.60 -5.59
C LEU A 133 27.54 26.14 -5.13
N ASP A 134 28.24 25.32 -5.90
CA ASP A 134 28.53 23.92 -5.56
C ASP A 134 29.39 23.85 -4.30
N ASP A 135 30.45 24.65 -4.21
CA ASP A 135 31.31 24.74 -3.02
C ASP A 135 30.54 25.14 -1.77
N ARG A 136 29.57 26.05 -1.91
CA ARG A 136 28.69 26.45 -0.80
C ARG A 136 27.79 25.32 -0.32
N ILE A 137 27.24 24.52 -1.24
CA ILE A 137 26.43 23.35 -0.88
C ILE A 137 27.30 22.27 -0.26
N ASN A 138 28.47 21.98 -0.84
CA ASN A 138 29.40 20.94 -0.37
C ASN A 138 29.97 21.25 1.02
N ARG A 139 29.99 22.53 1.46
CA ARG A 139 30.29 22.88 2.85
C ARG A 139 29.31 22.32 3.87
N TRP A 140 28.11 21.91 3.47
CA TRP A 140 27.09 21.33 4.37
C TRP A 140 27.17 19.81 4.50
N GLY A 141 27.82 19.13 3.56
CA GLY A 141 27.96 17.68 3.58
C GLY A 141 28.50 17.11 2.27
N ASP A 142 28.91 15.83 2.33
CA ASP A 142 29.36 15.08 1.16
C ASP A 142 28.17 14.53 0.37
N PHE A 143 27.84 15.20 -0.73
CA PHE A 143 26.83 14.77 -1.69
C PHE A 143 27.42 14.00 -2.90
N SER A 144 28.75 13.94 -3.01
CA SER A 144 29.45 13.40 -4.18
C SER A 144 29.14 11.92 -4.40
N ARG A 145 28.95 11.16 -3.32
CA ARG A 145 28.62 9.72 -3.32
C ARG A 145 27.22 9.39 -3.84
N ILE A 146 26.34 10.38 -3.95
CA ILE A 146 24.94 10.16 -4.36
C ILE A 146 24.84 10.34 -5.88
N MET A 147 24.86 9.24 -6.64
CA MET A 147 24.94 9.27 -8.12
C MET A 147 23.60 9.46 -8.85
N SER A 148 22.48 9.47 -8.12
CA SER A 148 21.15 9.78 -8.67
C SER A 148 20.83 11.26 -8.47
N ALA A 149 20.50 11.97 -9.56
CA ALA A 149 20.11 13.39 -9.51
C ALA A 149 18.88 13.62 -8.62
N ALA A 150 17.87 12.74 -8.72
CA ALA A 150 16.66 12.81 -7.90
C ALA A 150 16.97 12.62 -6.40
N LYS A 151 17.76 11.59 -6.06
CA LYS A 151 18.16 11.32 -4.67
C LYS A 151 19.03 12.44 -4.10
N ARG A 152 19.98 12.95 -4.90
CA ARG A 152 20.86 14.07 -4.52
C ARG A 152 20.05 15.35 -4.30
N ALA A 153 19.13 15.68 -5.19
CA ALA A 153 18.21 16.81 -5.02
C ALA A 153 17.35 16.67 -3.75
N LYS A 154 16.80 15.48 -3.50
CA LYS A 154 16.03 15.18 -2.28
C LYS A 154 16.87 15.39 -1.01
N ARG A 155 18.16 15.05 -1.02
CA ARG A 155 19.07 15.23 0.14
C ARG A 155 19.51 16.67 0.36
N ILE A 156 19.94 17.37 -0.68
CA ILE A 156 20.30 18.80 -0.58
C ILE A 156 19.05 19.61 -0.20
N GLY A 157 17.88 19.25 -0.72
CA GLY A 157 16.60 19.89 -0.41
C GLY A 157 16.21 19.89 1.07
N LEU A 158 16.77 18.98 1.90
CA LEU A 158 16.60 18.99 3.35
C LEU A 158 17.14 20.28 3.99
N LEU A 159 18.15 20.91 3.40
CA LEU A 159 18.72 22.18 3.85
C LEU A 159 17.77 23.38 3.59
N PHE A 160 16.84 23.22 2.64
CA PHE A 160 15.87 24.23 2.22
C PHE A 160 14.49 24.02 2.85
N SER A 161 14.32 22.96 3.65
CA SER A 161 13.09 22.73 4.42
C SER A 161 12.85 23.87 5.39
N GLU A 162 11.60 24.31 5.46
CA GLU A 162 11.18 25.34 6.39
C GLU A 162 11.21 24.79 7.83
N ALA A 163 11.77 25.57 8.75
CA ALA A 163 11.89 25.20 10.15
C ALA A 163 11.38 26.33 11.05
N HIS A 164 10.65 25.95 12.10
CA HIS A 164 10.04 26.90 13.02
C HIS A 164 10.96 27.30 14.19
N LEU A 165 11.96 26.49 14.51
CA LEU A 165 12.89 26.72 15.61
C LEU A 165 14.24 26.08 15.30
N ASP A 166 15.30 26.86 15.51
CA ASP A 166 16.68 26.36 15.45
C ASP A 166 17.32 26.43 16.84
N TYR A 167 17.92 25.32 17.26
CA TYR A 167 18.58 25.15 18.55
C TYR A 167 20.01 24.64 18.33
N LYS A 168 21.01 25.22 19.01
CA LYS A 168 22.39 24.72 18.91
C LYS A 168 22.57 23.56 19.87
N LEU A 169 22.70 22.34 19.34
CA LEU A 169 22.84 21.11 20.11
C LEU A 169 24.31 20.71 20.20
N ASP A 170 24.91 20.88 21.37
CA ASP A 170 26.31 20.49 21.59
C ASP A 170 26.52 18.98 21.31
N PRO A 171 27.46 18.58 20.42
CA PRO A 171 27.73 17.19 20.09
C PRO A 171 28.03 16.29 21.30
N ARG A 172 28.55 16.86 22.41
CA ARG A 172 28.79 16.10 23.66
C ARG A 172 27.51 15.57 24.30
N HIS A 173 26.36 16.13 23.94
CA HIS A 173 25.04 15.69 24.38
C HIS A 173 24.33 14.80 23.35
N VAL A 174 25.04 14.29 22.33
CA VAL A 174 24.49 13.48 21.25
C VAL A 174 25.14 12.11 21.24
N LYS A 175 24.35 11.05 21.02
CA LYS A 175 24.84 9.68 20.83
C LYS A 175 24.21 9.06 19.58
N ASP A 176 24.99 8.32 18.82
CA ASP A 176 24.46 7.48 17.74
C ASP A 176 24.13 6.09 18.28
N ILE A 177 22.97 5.57 17.92
CA ILE A 177 22.46 4.24 18.33
C ILE A 177 22.06 3.43 17.09
N GLU A 178 21.98 2.12 17.26
CA GLU A 178 21.56 1.22 16.18
C GLU A 178 20.06 1.32 15.90
N ASP A 179 19.71 0.93 14.67
CA ASP A 179 18.33 0.77 14.24
C ASP A 179 17.71 -0.51 14.81
N ILE A 180 16.40 -0.48 15.06
CA ILE A 180 15.63 -1.65 15.49
C ILE A 180 15.30 -2.48 14.25
N THR A 181 15.83 -3.69 14.19
CA THR A 181 15.61 -4.64 13.09
C THR A 181 15.06 -5.97 13.60
N SER A 182 14.26 -6.63 12.77
CA SER A 182 13.81 -8.01 13.00
C SER A 182 13.89 -8.76 11.68
N GLY A 183 14.87 -9.65 11.54
CA GLY A 183 15.25 -10.20 10.23
C GLY A 183 15.85 -9.12 9.33
N ASP A 184 15.38 -9.03 8.09
CA ASP A 184 15.83 -8.03 7.11
C ASP A 184 15.02 -6.72 7.14
N GLU A 185 13.99 -6.62 7.98
CA GLU A 185 13.08 -5.46 8.04
C GLU A 185 13.48 -4.45 9.14
N LEU A 186 13.33 -3.17 8.82
CA LEU A 186 13.64 -2.01 9.66
C LEU A 186 12.39 -1.43 10.33
N PHE A 187 12.37 -1.34 11.67
CA PHE A 187 11.21 -0.89 12.45
C PHE A 187 11.33 0.53 13.03
N SER A 188 12.53 1.12 12.97
CA SER A 188 12.82 2.45 13.51
C SER A 188 13.21 3.47 12.44
N ASP A 189 12.87 3.25 11.17
CA ASP A 189 13.29 4.11 10.05
C ASP A 189 12.89 5.56 10.28
N GLY A 190 13.88 6.43 10.53
CA GLY A 190 13.67 7.86 10.72
C GLY A 190 13.31 8.28 12.15
N CYS A 191 13.17 7.35 13.10
CA CYS A 191 12.78 7.67 14.48
C CYS A 191 14.01 7.73 15.41
N GLY A 192 14.21 8.83 16.15
CA GLY A 192 15.27 8.98 17.16
C GLY A 192 14.73 9.23 18.57
N LEU A 193 15.59 9.43 19.57
CA LEU A 193 15.18 9.66 20.97
C LEU A 193 15.59 11.06 21.47
N ILE A 194 14.75 11.70 22.28
CA ILE A 194 15.05 12.98 22.97
C ILE A 194 14.72 12.91 24.46
N SER A 195 15.58 13.50 25.27
CA SER A 195 15.38 13.67 26.71
C SER A 195 14.17 14.57 27.03
N LYS A 196 13.55 14.35 28.20
CA LYS A 196 12.42 15.16 28.66
C LYS A 196 12.85 16.60 28.89
N LEU A 197 14.04 16.82 29.43
CA LEU A 197 14.57 18.15 29.74
C LEU A 197 14.72 19.01 28.48
N LEU A 198 15.43 18.51 27.46
CA LEU A 198 15.61 19.25 26.21
C LEU A 198 14.27 19.53 25.51
N ALA A 199 13.36 18.55 25.51
CA ALA A 199 12.03 18.73 24.94
C ALA A 199 11.22 19.84 25.65
N VAL A 200 11.33 20.01 26.98
CA VAL A 200 10.69 21.14 27.69
C VAL A 200 11.33 22.47 27.30
N GLU A 201 12.65 22.52 27.16
CA GLU A 201 13.36 23.75 26.78
C GLU A 201 12.92 24.25 25.40
N LEU A 202 12.85 23.34 24.42
CA LEU A 202 12.38 23.64 23.06
C LEU A 202 10.92 24.13 23.08
N ALA A 203 10.06 23.49 23.87
CA ALA A 203 8.64 23.87 23.99
C ALA A 203 8.46 25.29 24.55
N LYS A 204 9.22 25.66 25.59
CA LYS A 204 9.18 27.02 26.18
C LYS A 204 9.58 28.10 25.19
N ARG A 205 10.63 27.87 24.38
CA ARG A 205 11.12 28.86 23.41
C ARG A 205 10.11 29.15 22.29
N LYS A 206 9.28 28.16 21.91
CA LYS A 206 8.28 28.28 20.84
C LYS A 206 6.85 28.51 21.37
N LYS A 207 6.66 28.64 22.70
CA LYS A 207 5.34 28.67 23.36
C LYS A 207 4.44 27.48 22.96
N ILE A 208 5.05 26.31 22.73
CA ILE A 208 4.33 25.09 22.35
C ILE A 208 3.83 24.38 23.61
N ILE A 209 2.60 23.90 23.56
CA ILE A 209 2.09 22.86 24.46
C ILE A 209 2.48 21.51 23.83
N PHE A 210 3.61 20.92 24.29
CA PHE A 210 4.20 19.56 24.09
C PHE A 210 3.82 18.70 22.84
N ARG A 211 4.65 17.97 22.05
CA ARG A 211 6.09 17.61 21.87
C ARG A 211 6.24 16.88 20.49
N GLY A 212 7.36 16.99 19.74
CA GLY A 212 7.54 16.50 18.33
C GLY A 212 8.73 15.56 18.04
N VAL A 213 9.00 15.24 16.75
CA VAL A 213 9.74 14.14 16.02
C VAL A 213 11.16 13.71 16.49
N LEU A 214 11.48 13.85 17.76
CA LEU A 214 12.31 12.88 18.44
C LEU A 214 11.43 12.27 19.53
N MET A 215 11.41 10.96 19.61
CA MET A 215 10.57 10.28 20.57
C MET A 215 11.03 10.63 21.98
N LEU A 216 10.13 11.19 22.77
CA LEU A 216 10.40 11.50 24.17
C LEU A 216 10.81 10.21 24.90
N HIS A 217 11.99 10.23 25.53
CA HIS A 217 12.52 9.06 26.23
C HIS A 217 13.05 9.45 27.63
N PRO A 218 12.21 9.40 28.67
CA PRO A 218 12.56 9.86 30.02
C PRO A 218 13.77 9.15 30.65
N LYS A 219 14.06 7.90 30.24
CA LYS A 219 15.24 7.18 30.77
C LYS A 219 16.57 7.86 30.39
N LEU A 220 16.61 8.73 29.38
CA LEU A 220 17.83 9.51 29.09
C LEU A 220 18.18 10.47 30.24
N ASP A 221 17.17 11.07 30.87
CA ASP A 221 17.37 11.95 32.04
C ASP A 221 17.73 11.17 33.31
N GLU A 222 17.35 9.88 33.38
CA GLU A 222 17.73 8.97 34.45
C GLU A 222 19.19 8.53 34.31
N LEU A 223 19.57 8.02 33.13
CA LEU A 223 20.95 7.63 32.80
C LEU A 223 21.93 8.77 33.05
N ARG A 224 21.55 10.00 32.68
CA ARG A 224 22.34 11.21 32.98
C ARG A 224 22.57 11.48 34.45
N ARG A 225 21.65 11.06 35.33
CA ARG A 225 21.76 11.23 36.79
C ARG A 225 22.50 10.08 37.45
N THR A 226 22.35 8.86 36.93
CA THR A 226 22.82 7.63 37.59
C THR A 226 24.16 7.13 37.07
N THR A 227 24.52 7.44 35.83
CA THR A 227 25.67 6.83 35.14
C THR A 227 26.73 7.89 34.81
N PRO A 228 27.91 7.85 35.46
CA PRO A 228 29.00 8.77 35.15
C PRO A 228 29.43 8.64 33.68
N GLY A 229 29.42 9.75 32.94
CA GLY A 229 29.82 9.81 31.53
C GLY A 229 28.66 9.79 30.51
N GLU A 230 27.44 9.40 30.91
CA GLU A 230 26.27 9.41 30.00
C GLU A 230 25.50 10.73 30.06
N ASN A 231 26.05 11.80 29.50
CA ASN A 231 25.43 13.14 29.48
C ASN A 231 24.57 13.43 28.23
N HIS A 232 24.05 12.40 27.55
CA HIS A 232 23.35 12.57 26.27
C HIS A 232 21.90 13.07 26.44
N LEU A 233 21.51 14.04 25.62
CA LEU A 233 20.15 14.60 25.54
C LEU A 233 19.39 14.10 24.31
N VAL A 234 20.08 13.63 23.27
CA VAL A 234 19.50 13.16 22.00
C VAL A 234 20.25 11.93 21.51
N HIS A 235 19.50 10.92 21.07
CA HIS A 235 20.06 9.76 20.35
C HIS A 235 19.56 9.73 18.90
N PHE A 236 20.48 9.60 17.93
CA PHE A 236 20.17 9.45 16.51
C PHE A 236 20.42 8.03 16.02
N ARG A 237 19.66 7.59 15.01
CA ARG A 237 19.82 6.27 14.35
C ARG A 237 20.47 6.40 12.98
N ASN A 238 21.01 5.29 12.47
CA ASN A 238 21.65 5.27 11.15
C ASN A 238 20.67 5.62 10.02
N SER A 239 19.43 5.13 10.09
CA SER A 239 18.33 5.46 9.17
C SER A 239 18.02 6.97 9.08
N MET A 240 18.33 7.75 10.12
CA MET A 240 18.16 9.21 10.14
C MET A 240 19.27 9.96 9.41
N LYS A 241 20.46 9.36 9.25
CA LYS A 241 21.63 9.98 8.64
C LYS A 241 21.57 9.87 7.12
N LYS A 242 20.94 10.86 6.50
CA LYS A 242 20.67 10.83 5.05
C LYS A 242 21.91 11.16 4.16
N PHE A 243 22.92 11.82 4.72
CA PHE A 243 24.23 12.11 4.10
C PHE A 243 25.27 12.44 5.19
N ASN A 244 26.56 12.39 4.86
CA ASN A 244 27.63 12.77 5.78
C ASN A 244 27.68 14.29 5.90
N ALA A 245 27.13 14.83 6.99
CA ALA A 245 27.14 16.26 7.26
C ALA A 245 28.50 16.74 7.81
N THR A 246 28.84 18.00 7.55
CA THR A 246 29.96 18.71 8.18
C THR A 246 29.55 19.32 9.53
N GLN A 247 30.47 20.01 10.23
CA GLN A 247 30.45 20.55 11.62
C GLN A 247 29.20 21.34 12.10
N ASN A 248 28.09 21.39 11.36
CA ASN A 248 26.88 22.08 11.77
C ASN A 248 26.16 21.34 12.91
N ILE A 249 25.92 22.06 14.00
CA ILE A 249 25.29 21.54 15.23
C ILE A 249 23.85 22.06 15.43
N THR A 250 23.23 22.61 14.38
CA THR A 250 21.89 23.19 14.46
C THR A 250 20.83 22.10 14.38
N PHE A 251 20.07 21.97 15.45
CA PHE A 251 18.87 21.15 15.57
C PHE A 251 17.63 21.96 15.20
N SER A 252 16.97 21.59 14.10
CA SER A 252 15.83 22.32 13.53
C SER A 252 14.51 21.56 13.77
N VAL A 253 13.48 22.21 14.31
CA VAL A 253 12.15 21.60 14.53
C VAL A 253 11.20 22.01 13.39
N VAL A 254 10.79 21.02 12.58
CA VAL A 254 9.89 21.19 11.43
C VAL A 254 8.42 21.11 11.82
N ASP A 255 8.03 20.15 12.66
CA ASP A 255 6.65 20.02 13.16
C ASP A 255 6.62 19.30 14.52
N HIS A 256 5.45 19.20 15.15
CA HIS A 256 5.25 18.60 16.47
C HIS A 256 3.87 17.97 16.64
N SER A 257 3.76 16.98 17.52
CA SER A 257 2.45 16.44 17.90
C SER A 257 1.61 17.53 18.60
N ALA A 258 0.31 17.51 18.32
CA ALA A 258 -0.67 18.46 18.86
C ALA A 258 -1.95 17.73 19.30
N PRO A 259 -2.53 18.12 20.45
CA PRO A 259 -3.80 17.57 20.92
C PRO A 259 -4.95 17.92 19.96
N TYR A 260 -6.05 17.18 20.05
CA TYR A 260 -7.27 17.41 19.24
C TYR A 260 -7.05 17.48 17.72
N SER A 261 -5.95 16.91 17.23
CA SER A 261 -5.71 16.72 15.80
C SER A 261 -6.65 15.66 15.25
N PHE A 262 -7.92 16.01 15.03
CA PHE A 262 -8.93 15.06 14.55
C PHE A 262 -8.58 14.57 13.14
N GLY A 263 -8.83 13.28 12.91
CA GLY A 263 -8.72 12.69 11.60
C GLY A 263 -9.84 13.20 10.68
N ARG A 264 -9.51 13.34 9.40
CA ARG A 264 -10.47 13.70 8.36
C ARG A 264 -10.55 12.59 7.32
N LEU A 265 -11.77 12.16 7.03
CA LEU A 265 -12.03 11.30 5.88
C LEU A 265 -11.91 12.14 4.62
N ASN A 266 -11.13 11.65 3.66
CA ASN A 266 -11.02 12.19 2.31
C ASN A 266 -11.58 11.17 1.31
N ASN A 267 -11.73 11.57 0.04
CA ASN A 267 -12.22 10.68 -1.01
C ASN A 267 -11.45 9.36 -1.09
N ASP A 268 -10.13 9.40 -0.91
CA ASP A 268 -9.27 8.23 -1.05
C ASP A 268 -9.57 7.18 0.04
N ILE A 269 -9.60 7.59 1.32
CA ILE A 269 -9.96 6.70 2.43
C ILE A 269 -11.39 6.19 2.28
N ILE A 270 -12.35 7.05 1.90
CA ILE A 270 -13.75 6.67 1.75
C ILE A 270 -13.93 5.57 0.69
N VAL A 271 -13.23 5.69 -0.43
CA VAL A 271 -13.22 4.67 -1.50
C VAL A 271 -12.71 3.33 -1.00
N LEU A 272 -11.61 3.34 -0.22
CA LEU A 272 -11.06 2.11 0.34
C LEU A 272 -12.00 1.49 1.37
N LEU A 273 -12.60 2.29 2.25
CA LEU A 273 -13.58 1.82 3.24
C LEU A 273 -14.81 1.20 2.59
N SER A 274 -15.35 1.83 1.55
CA SER A 274 -16.47 1.28 0.77
C SER A 274 -16.09 -0.05 0.12
N SER A 275 -14.88 -0.14 -0.46
CA SER A 275 -14.37 -1.39 -1.06
C SER A 275 -14.10 -2.50 -0.02
N LEU A 276 -13.86 -2.15 1.25
CA LEU A 276 -13.69 -3.09 2.36
C LEU A 276 -15.02 -3.43 3.06
N GLY A 277 -16.16 -3.01 2.50
CA GLY A 277 -17.50 -3.41 2.96
C GLY A 277 -18.17 -2.45 3.95
N ILE A 278 -17.63 -1.24 4.17
CA ILE A 278 -18.37 -0.20 4.91
C ILE A 278 -19.51 0.30 4.02
N THR A 279 -20.74 0.29 4.55
CA THR A 279 -21.93 0.63 3.77
C THR A 279 -22.07 2.14 3.55
N ASP A 280 -22.73 2.51 2.46
CA ASP A 280 -23.01 3.89 2.08
C ASP A 280 -23.80 4.64 3.17
N GLU A 281 -24.73 3.97 3.84
CA GLU A 281 -25.58 4.55 4.89
C GLU A 281 -24.74 5.01 6.08
N LYS A 282 -23.73 4.22 6.48
CA LYS A 282 -22.83 4.58 7.57
C LYS A 282 -22.01 5.82 7.22
N LEU A 283 -21.51 5.91 5.99
CA LEU A 283 -20.72 7.06 5.54
C LEU A 283 -21.56 8.34 5.44
N LEU A 284 -22.78 8.25 4.93
CA LEU A 284 -23.72 9.37 4.88
C LEU A 284 -24.12 9.85 6.28
N ALA A 285 -24.42 8.93 7.20
CA ALA A 285 -24.75 9.27 8.58
C ALA A 285 -23.62 10.04 9.29
N LYS A 286 -22.34 9.68 9.06
CA LYS A 286 -21.20 10.43 9.60
C LYS A 286 -21.04 11.82 8.96
N GLN A 287 -21.40 11.95 7.68
CA GLN A 287 -21.40 13.25 7.00
C GLN A 287 -22.49 14.17 7.57
N ASP A 288 -23.68 13.63 7.82
CA ASP A 288 -24.79 14.38 8.41
C ASP A 288 -24.47 14.82 9.85
N GLU A 289 -23.86 13.94 10.66
CA GLU A 289 -23.36 14.31 12.00
C GLU A 289 -22.36 15.48 11.92
N TYR A 290 -21.46 15.46 10.92
CA TYR A 290 -20.49 16.52 10.70
C TYR A 290 -21.15 17.85 10.29
N PHE A 291 -22.15 17.80 9.40
CA PHE A 291 -22.90 18.97 8.96
C PHE A 291 -23.69 19.61 10.10
N GLN A 292 -24.34 18.79 10.92
CA GLN A 292 -25.07 19.27 12.09
C GLN A 292 -24.12 19.97 13.07
N TRP A 293 -22.93 19.41 13.30
CA TRP A 293 -21.93 20.04 14.15
C TRP A 293 -21.47 21.41 13.64
N ILE A 294 -21.30 21.57 12.32
CA ILE A 294 -20.97 22.89 11.74
C ILE A 294 -22.10 23.88 11.99
N ARG A 295 -23.38 23.51 11.81
CA ARG A 295 -24.52 24.41 12.05
C ARG A 295 -24.61 24.83 13.51
N ASP A 296 -24.48 23.86 14.42
CA ASP A 296 -24.65 24.09 15.86
C ASP A 296 -23.53 24.90 16.49
N ALA A 297 -22.37 25.02 15.82
CA ALA A 297 -21.26 25.82 16.31
C ALA A 297 -21.61 27.31 16.52
N THR A 298 -22.64 27.87 15.88
CA THR A 298 -23.07 29.27 16.09
C THR A 298 -24.16 29.46 17.14
N THR A 299 -24.84 28.40 17.54
CA THR A 299 -25.98 28.43 18.46
C THR A 299 -25.62 27.88 19.83
N ASP A 300 -24.63 26.99 19.88
CA ASP A 300 -24.23 26.28 21.09
C ASP A 300 -22.74 26.54 21.40
N VAL A 301 -22.48 27.10 22.59
CA VAL A 301 -21.15 27.50 23.08
C VAL A 301 -20.18 26.32 23.09
N VAL A 302 -20.68 25.12 23.36
CA VAL A 302 -19.89 23.89 23.45
C VAL A 302 -19.44 23.47 22.06
N HIS A 303 -20.39 23.39 21.12
CA HIS A 303 -20.11 23.02 19.73
C HIS A 303 -19.17 24.05 19.08
N ALA A 304 -19.31 25.34 19.45
CA ALA A 304 -18.43 26.42 19.04
C ALA A 304 -16.97 26.21 19.50
N VAL A 305 -16.77 25.91 20.79
CA VAL A 305 -15.44 25.67 21.36
C VAL A 305 -14.80 24.44 20.74
N ASP A 306 -15.55 23.36 20.55
CA ASP A 306 -15.07 22.14 19.88
C ASP A 306 -14.67 22.40 18.44
N PHE A 307 -15.52 23.12 17.68
CA PHE A 307 -15.25 23.46 16.29
C PHE A 307 -13.99 24.31 16.16
N LEU A 308 -13.87 25.37 16.96
CA LEU A 308 -12.70 26.25 16.95
C LEU A 308 -11.41 25.52 17.36
N SER A 309 -11.49 24.65 18.37
CA SER A 309 -10.35 23.86 18.82
C SER A 309 -9.89 22.86 17.76
N SER A 310 -10.82 22.25 17.03
CA SER A 310 -10.49 21.36 15.88
C SER A 310 -9.77 22.10 14.74
N MET A 311 -9.92 23.42 14.68
CA MET A 311 -9.29 24.31 13.72
C MET A 311 -8.01 24.97 14.26
N ASN A 312 -7.56 24.59 15.47
CA ASN A 312 -6.45 25.19 16.20
C ASN A 312 -6.63 26.68 16.55
N GLU A 313 -7.87 27.17 16.64
CA GLU A 313 -8.21 28.56 16.96
C GLU A 313 -8.50 28.73 18.48
N TYR A 314 -7.60 28.21 19.32
CA TYR A 314 -7.75 28.19 20.79
C TYR A 314 -8.01 29.58 21.42
N PRO A 315 -7.33 30.68 20.99
CA PRO A 315 -7.62 32.00 21.55
C PRO A 315 -9.04 32.48 21.25
N LEU A 316 -9.61 32.11 20.10
CA LEU A 316 -10.98 32.44 19.78
C LEU A 316 -11.96 31.56 20.56
N ALA A 317 -11.63 30.27 20.77
CA ALA A 317 -12.41 29.38 21.62
C ALA A 317 -12.50 29.90 23.06
N GLU A 318 -11.39 30.40 23.61
CA GLU A 318 -11.38 31.04 24.93
C GLU A 318 -12.28 32.28 24.96
N ARG A 319 -12.25 33.11 23.91
CA ARG A 319 -13.13 34.29 23.80
C ARG A 319 -14.61 33.93 23.68
N VAL A 320 -14.97 32.85 22.98
CA VAL A 320 -16.35 32.35 22.96
C VAL A 320 -16.86 32.09 24.38
N LEU A 321 -16.00 31.57 25.26
CA LEU A 321 -16.35 31.29 26.65
C LEU A 321 -16.40 32.55 27.53
N LEU A 322 -15.51 33.51 27.31
CA LEU A 322 -15.38 34.71 28.14
C LEU A 322 -16.32 35.84 27.74
N ASP A 323 -16.56 35.98 26.44
CA ASP A 323 -17.29 37.09 25.82
C ASP A 323 -18.69 36.65 25.33
N GLY A 324 -18.94 35.34 25.22
CA GLY A 324 -20.20 34.77 24.73
C GLY A 324 -20.29 34.72 23.20
N LEU A 325 -21.23 33.92 22.69
CA LEU A 325 -21.54 33.87 21.25
C LEU A 325 -22.23 35.14 20.74
N ASP A 326 -22.86 35.91 21.64
CA ASP A 326 -23.54 37.17 21.34
C ASP A 326 -22.55 38.32 21.03
N ASN A 327 -21.26 38.12 21.32
CA ASN A 327 -20.24 39.10 20.99
C ASN A 327 -20.04 39.19 19.46
N HIS A 328 -20.29 40.37 18.90
CA HIS A 328 -20.21 40.61 17.46
C HIS A 328 -18.86 40.21 16.83
N GLU A 329 -17.73 40.46 17.51
CA GLU A 329 -16.40 40.11 16.99
C GLU A 329 -16.17 38.59 16.98
N VAL A 330 -16.64 37.90 18.02
CA VAL A 330 -16.57 36.43 18.15
C VAL A 330 -17.47 35.78 17.09
N ALA A 331 -18.73 36.18 17.01
CA ALA A 331 -19.70 35.67 16.04
C ALA A 331 -19.23 35.85 14.60
N THR A 332 -18.68 37.03 14.27
CA THR A 332 -18.15 37.33 12.92
C THR A 332 -16.97 36.42 12.56
N LYS A 333 -16.01 36.23 13.48
CA LYS A 333 -14.85 35.35 13.23
C LYS A 333 -15.25 33.89 13.15
N LEU A 334 -16.15 33.43 14.02
CA LEU A 334 -16.66 32.07 14.01
C LEU A 334 -17.42 31.75 12.70
N ARG A 335 -18.30 32.65 12.26
CA ARG A 335 -18.98 32.57 10.95
C ARG A 335 -17.98 32.53 9.79
N ALA A 336 -16.94 33.37 9.82
CA ALA A 336 -15.90 33.36 8.79
C ALA A 336 -15.16 32.00 8.74
N LEU A 337 -14.96 31.34 9.89
CA LEU A 337 -14.36 30.02 9.97
C LEU A 337 -15.28 28.90 9.48
N GLN A 338 -16.58 28.94 9.79
CA GLN A 338 -17.58 28.02 9.22
C GLN A 338 -17.63 28.15 7.70
N MET A 339 -17.71 29.38 7.17
CA MET A 339 -17.69 29.63 5.72
C MET A 339 -16.37 29.17 5.09
N ARG A 340 -15.23 29.33 5.77
CA ARG A 340 -13.94 28.79 5.32
C ARG A 340 -13.97 27.26 5.23
N GLU A 341 -14.52 26.58 6.23
CA GLU A 341 -14.65 25.12 6.20
C GLU A 341 -15.59 24.64 5.08
N ILE A 342 -16.74 25.29 4.89
CA ILE A 342 -17.69 24.97 3.81
C ILE A 342 -17.06 25.23 2.43
N SER A 343 -16.34 26.35 2.27
CA SER A 343 -15.63 26.63 1.01
C SER A 343 -14.58 25.56 0.68
N SER A 344 -14.07 24.84 1.68
CA SER A 344 -13.09 23.77 1.51
C SER A 344 -13.68 22.45 0.98
N PHE A 345 -15.01 22.33 0.93
CA PHE A 345 -15.70 21.23 0.24
C PHE A 345 -15.48 21.30 -1.27
N LYS A 346 -15.00 22.44 -1.79
CA LYS A 346 -14.48 22.57 -3.15
C LYS A 346 -12.98 22.80 -3.13
N ASN A 347 -12.29 22.23 -4.11
CA ASN A 347 -10.87 22.48 -4.29
C ASN A 347 -10.60 23.78 -5.05
N THR A 348 -9.32 24.15 -5.21
CA THR A 348 -8.88 25.34 -5.96
C THR A 348 -9.27 25.34 -7.44
N ARG A 349 -9.68 24.19 -8.00
CA ARG A 349 -10.20 24.02 -9.36
C ARG A 349 -11.73 23.84 -9.37
N ASN A 350 -12.40 24.23 -8.30
CA ASN A 350 -13.85 24.17 -8.12
C ASN A 350 -14.45 22.75 -8.24
N LYS A 351 -13.66 21.69 -8.00
CA LYS A 351 -14.15 20.30 -7.92
C LYS A 351 -14.55 19.94 -6.49
N ASP A 352 -15.65 19.21 -6.35
CA ASP A 352 -16.14 18.73 -5.07
C ASP A 352 -15.15 17.78 -4.39
N ARG A 353 -15.09 17.86 -3.06
CA ARG A 353 -14.27 17.05 -2.16
C ARG A 353 -15.11 16.61 -0.98
N SER A 354 -15.24 15.32 -0.79
CA SER A 354 -15.80 14.75 0.43
C SER A 354 -14.73 14.87 1.52
N ARG A 355 -14.95 15.80 2.45
CA ARG A 355 -14.09 16.06 3.60
C ARG A 355 -14.97 16.19 4.83
N MET A 356 -14.78 15.28 5.79
CA MET A 356 -15.50 15.33 7.07
C MET A 356 -14.57 14.96 8.22
N ILE A 357 -14.76 15.63 9.36
CA ILE A 357 -14.05 15.32 10.60
C ILE A 357 -14.73 14.14 11.29
N VAL A 358 -13.96 13.12 11.67
CA VAL A 358 -14.46 12.01 12.48
C VAL A 358 -13.99 12.20 13.92
N ARG A 359 -14.93 12.38 14.85
CA ARG A 359 -14.63 12.69 16.27
C ARG A 359 -13.85 11.55 16.96
N LYS A 360 -14.21 10.29 16.66
CA LYS A 360 -13.53 9.06 17.12
C LYS A 360 -12.31 8.71 16.25
N SER A 361 -11.53 9.73 15.89
CA SER A 361 -10.30 9.56 15.12
C SER A 361 -9.24 10.62 15.45
N ARG A 362 -7.99 10.35 15.10
CA ARG A 362 -6.87 11.29 15.18
C ARG A 362 -5.97 11.20 13.95
N LEU A 363 -5.34 12.32 13.59
CA LEU A 363 -4.23 12.37 12.64
C LEU A 363 -2.95 12.64 13.43
N ILE A 364 -2.18 11.59 13.70
CA ILE A 364 -1.07 11.60 14.68
C ILE A 364 0.22 11.01 14.10
N PHE A 365 1.37 11.45 14.62
CA PHE A 365 2.68 10.95 14.18
C PHE A 365 2.89 9.50 14.59
N GLY A 366 3.55 8.73 13.72
CA GLY A 366 4.07 7.40 14.05
C GLY A 366 5.40 7.47 14.81
N VAL A 367 5.57 6.59 15.80
CA VAL A 367 6.86 6.35 16.47
C VAL A 367 7.08 4.85 16.67
N CYS A 368 8.34 4.42 16.83
CA CYS A 368 8.68 3.03 17.13
C CYS A 368 8.58 2.73 18.62
N ASP A 369 8.36 1.48 19.00
CA ASP A 369 8.50 1.00 20.38
C ASP A 369 9.98 0.80 20.76
N PRO A 370 10.57 1.66 21.61
CA PRO A 370 11.97 1.58 22.00
C PRO A 370 12.22 0.52 23.09
N PHE A 371 11.18 -0.04 23.71
CA PHE A 371 11.30 -1.00 24.81
C PHE A 371 10.96 -2.44 24.40
N GLY A 372 10.38 -2.66 23.22
CA GLY A 372 9.99 -3.98 22.73
C GLY A 372 8.87 -4.63 23.55
N VAL A 373 7.93 -3.82 24.06
CA VAL A 373 6.78 -4.25 24.88
C VAL A 373 5.53 -4.54 24.05
N LEU A 374 5.47 -4.10 22.80
CA LEU A 374 4.38 -4.34 21.87
C LEU A 374 4.64 -5.57 21.00
N ARG A 375 3.59 -6.38 20.79
CA ARG A 375 3.63 -7.52 19.87
C ARG A 375 3.23 -7.10 18.46
N GLU A 376 3.53 -7.94 17.47
CA GLU A 376 3.05 -7.75 16.10
C GLU A 376 1.52 -7.59 16.06
N GLY A 377 1.03 -6.58 15.36
CA GLY A 377 -0.39 -6.24 15.29
C GLY A 377 -0.91 -5.39 16.47
N GLU A 378 -0.10 -5.18 17.51
CA GLU A 378 -0.41 -4.27 18.62
C GLU A 378 0.15 -2.87 18.36
N VAL A 379 -0.61 -1.85 18.79
CA VAL A 379 -0.18 -0.45 18.81
C VAL A 379 -0.50 0.17 20.16
N HIS A 380 0.35 1.09 20.62
CA HIS A 380 0.02 1.93 21.78
C HIS A 380 -0.44 3.30 21.28
N ILE A 381 -1.66 3.68 21.65
CA ILE A 381 -2.23 4.98 21.30
C ILE A 381 -2.66 5.65 22.59
N ARG A 382 -2.13 6.83 22.88
CA ARG A 382 -2.58 7.64 24.01
C ARG A 382 -2.87 9.02 23.48
N ILE A 383 -4.12 9.44 23.56
CA ILE A 383 -4.63 10.65 22.93
C ILE A 383 -5.16 11.60 23.98
N THR A 384 -4.97 12.88 23.75
CA THR A 384 -5.62 13.91 24.56
C THR A 384 -7.10 13.92 24.22
N THR A 385 -7.91 13.64 25.24
CA THR A 385 -9.37 13.62 25.16
C THR A 385 -9.94 14.80 25.91
N ALA A 386 -11.01 15.36 25.34
CA ALA A 386 -11.82 16.41 25.96
C ALA A 386 -12.17 15.97 27.39
N ARG A 387 -12.02 16.88 28.35
CA ARG A 387 -12.25 16.68 29.78
C ARG A 387 -11.29 15.72 30.49
N LYS A 388 -11.13 14.49 30.00
CA LYS A 388 -10.38 13.39 30.65
C LYS A 388 -8.85 13.49 30.56
N GLY A 389 -8.32 14.39 29.72
CA GLY A 389 -6.88 14.49 29.49
C GLY A 389 -6.33 13.30 28.69
N PRO A 390 -5.04 12.93 28.86
CA PRO A 390 -4.41 11.85 28.11
C PRO A 390 -4.99 10.47 28.45
N SER A 391 -5.68 9.84 27.51
CA SER A 391 -6.33 8.52 27.66
C SER A 391 -5.98 7.58 26.51
N THR A 392 -6.04 6.27 26.74
CA THR A 392 -5.83 5.25 25.70
C THR A 392 -7.14 4.56 25.42
N PRO A 393 -7.57 4.42 24.14
CA PRO A 393 -8.61 3.46 23.78
C PRO A 393 -8.07 2.05 24.02
N ILE A 394 -8.42 1.41 25.13
CA ILE A 394 -7.85 0.13 25.55
C ILE A 394 -8.64 -1.01 24.93
N ASN A 395 -7.95 -2.01 24.36
CA ASN A 395 -8.54 -3.26 23.87
C ASN A 395 -9.61 -3.03 22.78
N THR A 396 -9.40 -2.03 21.93
CA THR A 396 -10.24 -1.72 20.78
C THR A 396 -9.45 -1.95 19.50
N ASP A 397 -10.13 -2.38 18.44
CA ASP A 397 -9.52 -2.46 17.12
C ASP A 397 -9.55 -1.09 16.47
N VAL A 398 -8.44 -0.71 15.84
CA VAL A 398 -8.25 0.61 15.26
C VAL A 398 -7.87 0.47 13.79
N LEU A 399 -8.49 1.31 12.96
CA LEU A 399 -8.11 1.51 11.57
C LEU A 399 -6.96 2.52 11.52
N VAL A 400 -5.86 2.15 10.87
CA VAL A 400 -4.68 2.99 10.67
C VAL A 400 -4.41 3.13 9.17
N VAL A 401 -4.39 4.36 8.67
CA VAL A 401 -4.19 4.65 7.24
C VAL A 401 -3.23 5.82 7.08
N ARG A 402 -2.28 5.71 6.15
CA ARG A 402 -1.42 6.81 5.71
C ARG A 402 -1.87 7.35 4.36
N ASN A 403 -1.97 8.67 4.24
CA ASN A 403 -2.25 9.33 2.96
C ASN A 403 -0.95 9.69 2.22
N PRO A 404 -0.94 9.65 0.87
CA PRO A 404 -2.00 9.18 -0.02
C PRO A 404 -2.13 7.65 -0.01
N CYS A 405 -3.35 7.12 -0.04
CA CYS A 405 -3.65 5.68 -0.06
C CYS A 405 -4.49 5.32 -1.28
N LEU A 406 -4.15 4.23 -1.97
CA LEU A 406 -4.93 3.72 -3.11
C LEU A 406 -5.14 2.21 -3.04
N HIS A 407 -4.33 1.49 -2.27
CA HIS A 407 -4.50 0.05 -2.11
C HIS A 407 -5.42 -0.25 -0.91
N PRO A 408 -6.40 -1.15 -1.03
CA PRO A 408 -7.24 -1.55 0.11
C PRO A 408 -6.43 -2.05 1.32
N GLY A 409 -5.30 -2.70 1.06
CA GLY A 409 -4.35 -3.11 2.11
C GLY A 409 -3.55 -1.99 2.78
N ASP A 410 -3.70 -0.72 2.36
CA ASP A 410 -3.17 0.45 3.09
C ASP A 410 -3.98 0.72 4.37
N CYS A 411 -5.22 0.22 4.42
CA CYS A 411 -6.11 0.28 5.58
C CYS A 411 -5.76 -0.83 6.56
N LEU A 412 -4.88 -0.53 7.52
CA LEU A 412 -4.42 -1.51 8.50
C LEU A 412 -5.42 -1.58 9.66
N LYS A 413 -5.85 -2.79 10.02
CA LYS A 413 -6.58 -3.06 11.26
C LYS A 413 -5.60 -3.54 12.32
N LEU A 414 -5.38 -2.75 13.35
CA LEU A 414 -4.42 -3.01 14.44
C LEU A 414 -5.14 -2.99 15.80
N ARG A 415 -4.50 -3.53 16.84
CA ARG A 415 -5.06 -3.62 18.19
C ARG A 415 -4.48 -2.55 19.11
N ALA A 416 -5.31 -1.65 19.63
CA ALA A 416 -4.87 -0.66 20.61
C ALA A 416 -4.69 -1.29 22.00
N VAL A 417 -3.47 -1.22 22.54
CA VAL A 417 -3.11 -1.76 23.87
C VAL A 417 -2.45 -0.69 24.74
N HIS A 418 -2.76 -0.72 26.04
CA HIS A 418 -2.12 0.16 27.01
C HIS A 418 -0.90 -0.53 27.64
N ARG A 419 0.29 0.08 27.50
CA ARG A 419 1.53 -0.35 28.15
C ARG A 419 2.03 0.76 29.08
N PRO A 420 2.16 0.54 30.40
CA PRO A 420 2.61 1.57 31.34
C PRO A 420 3.95 2.21 30.97
N GLU A 421 4.86 1.44 30.38
CA GLU A 421 6.19 1.86 29.94
C GLU A 421 6.13 2.95 28.86
N LEU A 422 5.08 2.92 28.03
CA LEU A 422 4.86 3.84 26.92
C LEU A 422 3.94 5.03 27.29
N SER A 423 3.43 5.08 28.52
CA SER A 423 2.42 6.06 28.97
C SER A 423 2.82 7.54 28.87
N HIS A 424 4.11 7.83 28.74
CA HIS A 424 4.65 9.18 28.58
C HIS A 424 4.53 9.72 27.14
N LEU A 425 4.19 8.86 26.19
CA LEU A 425 4.01 9.20 24.78
C LEU A 425 2.53 9.50 24.57
N VAL A 426 2.22 10.76 24.23
CA VAL A 426 0.86 11.27 24.10
C VAL A 426 0.71 11.93 22.74
N ASP A 427 -0.46 11.78 22.13
CA ASP A 427 -0.84 12.26 20.80
C ASP A 427 0.09 11.73 19.68
N CYS A 428 0.55 10.48 19.83
CA CYS A 428 1.27 9.72 18.81
C CYS A 428 0.83 8.25 18.84
N ILE A 429 1.03 7.55 17.73
CA ILE A 429 0.83 6.11 17.63
C ILE A 429 2.19 5.41 17.71
N VAL A 430 2.33 4.48 18.66
CA VAL A 430 3.54 3.67 18.81
C VAL A 430 3.32 2.33 18.11
N PHE A 431 4.19 2.02 17.15
CA PHE A 431 4.19 0.75 16.43
C PHE A 431 5.15 -0.26 17.06
N ALA A 432 4.79 -1.53 17.00
CA ALA A 432 5.64 -2.62 17.46
C ALA A 432 6.98 -2.66 16.72
N GLY A 433 8.06 -2.93 17.45
CA GLY A 433 9.41 -3.08 16.91
C GLY A 433 9.77 -4.49 16.46
N VAL A 434 8.77 -5.37 16.28
CA VAL A 434 8.94 -6.80 16.02
C VAL A 434 7.92 -7.31 15.01
N ALA A 435 8.30 -8.31 14.21
CA ALA A 435 7.39 -9.05 13.33
C ALA A 435 7.85 -10.50 13.16
N LYS A 436 6.93 -11.38 12.74
CA LYS A 436 7.25 -12.75 12.30
C LYS A 436 8.13 -12.74 11.03
N PRO A 437 8.93 -13.80 10.80
CA PRO A 437 9.71 -13.92 9.56
C PRO A 437 8.83 -13.77 8.31
N GLY A 438 9.22 -12.88 7.40
CA GLY A 438 8.48 -12.57 6.17
C GLY A 438 7.38 -11.50 6.31
N HIS A 439 7.17 -10.94 7.51
CA HIS A 439 6.23 -9.84 7.73
C HIS A 439 6.98 -8.49 7.81
N LYS A 440 6.27 -7.40 7.48
CA LYS A 440 6.82 -6.05 7.39
C LYS A 440 6.44 -5.19 8.58
N ALA A 441 7.15 -4.08 8.75
CA ALA A 441 6.77 -3.07 9.74
C ALA A 441 5.40 -2.46 9.38
N ALA A 442 4.51 -2.28 10.37
CA ALA A 442 3.18 -1.71 10.11
C ALA A 442 3.23 -0.35 9.37
N PRO A 443 4.16 0.58 9.67
CA PRO A 443 4.39 1.79 8.86
C PRO A 443 4.58 1.52 7.36
N SER A 444 5.44 0.56 7.00
CA SER A 444 5.79 0.26 5.61
C SER A 444 4.65 -0.43 4.86
N MET A 445 3.75 -1.10 5.58
CA MET A 445 2.54 -1.71 5.03
C MET A 445 1.48 -0.67 4.59
N SER A 446 1.47 0.54 5.15
CA SER A 446 0.50 1.59 4.78
C SER A 446 1.14 2.63 3.85
N SER A 447 0.90 2.48 2.54
CA SER A 447 1.44 3.36 1.50
C SER A 447 2.98 3.45 1.46
N GLY A 448 3.72 2.48 2.02
CA GLY A 448 5.18 2.53 2.10
C GLY A 448 5.68 3.62 3.05
N GLY A 449 4.97 3.84 4.16
CA GLY A 449 5.34 4.84 5.17
C GLY A 449 6.56 4.47 6.02
N ASP A 450 7.09 5.48 6.69
CA ASP A 450 8.21 5.37 7.62
C ASP A 450 7.90 6.15 8.92
N LEU A 451 8.89 6.40 9.76
CA LEU A 451 8.74 7.14 11.01
C LEU A 451 9.56 8.44 11.02
N ASP A 452 9.87 8.99 9.83
CA ASP A 452 10.67 10.22 9.68
C ASP A 452 9.87 11.53 9.80
N GLY A 453 8.55 11.40 9.94
CA GLY A 453 7.59 12.50 10.02
C GLY A 453 6.18 12.15 9.57
N ASP A 454 5.92 10.89 9.20
CA ASP A 454 4.61 10.44 8.73
C ASP A 454 3.51 10.58 9.80
N LYS A 455 2.35 11.07 9.34
CA LYS A 455 1.11 11.14 10.12
C LYS A 455 0.13 10.08 9.63
N TYR A 456 -0.47 9.39 10.59
CA TYR A 456 -1.44 8.33 10.36
C TYR A 456 -2.83 8.78 10.80
N PHE A 457 -3.81 8.55 9.94
CA PHE A 457 -5.22 8.60 10.30
C PHE A 457 -5.53 7.35 11.12
N VAL A 458 -5.84 7.53 12.39
CA VAL A 458 -6.17 6.48 13.36
C VAL A 458 -7.63 6.65 13.76
N CYS A 459 -8.48 5.68 13.44
CA CYS A 459 -9.90 5.69 13.73
C CYS A 459 -10.29 4.48 14.57
N TRP A 460 -11.08 4.70 15.62
CA TRP A 460 -11.64 3.65 16.48
C TRP A 460 -13.17 3.71 16.52
N ASP A 461 -13.78 4.33 15.51
CA ASP A 461 -15.23 4.31 15.32
C ASP A 461 -15.66 2.93 14.79
N PRO A 462 -16.49 2.16 15.52
CA PRO A 462 -16.92 0.82 15.07
C PRO A 462 -17.68 0.85 13.74
N ASP A 463 -18.27 1.99 13.35
CA ASP A 463 -18.93 2.13 12.05
C ASP A 463 -17.95 2.24 10.88
N LEU A 464 -16.70 2.61 11.15
CA LEU A 464 -15.67 2.89 10.14
C LEU A 464 -14.48 1.91 10.19
N VAL A 465 -14.38 1.09 11.24
CA VAL A 465 -13.40 -0.01 11.31
C VAL A 465 -13.95 -1.21 10.53
N PRO A 466 -13.32 -1.62 9.41
CA PRO A 466 -13.88 -2.67 8.55
C PRO A 466 -13.72 -4.08 9.14
N ASN A 467 -14.66 -4.97 8.80
CA ASN A 467 -14.59 -6.40 9.12
C ASN A 467 -13.72 -7.19 8.13
N VAL A 468 -13.52 -6.64 6.93
CA VAL A 468 -12.68 -7.19 5.87
C VAL A 468 -11.34 -6.47 5.86
N VAL A 469 -10.24 -7.22 5.78
CA VAL A 469 -8.88 -6.66 5.66
C VAL A 469 -8.19 -7.24 4.43
N SER A 470 -7.57 -6.38 3.62
CA SER A 470 -6.78 -6.78 2.47
C SER A 470 -5.29 -6.85 2.83
N GLU A 471 -4.56 -7.81 2.25
CA GLU A 471 -3.11 -7.88 2.36
C GLU A 471 -2.45 -6.60 1.82
N SER A 472 -1.51 -6.01 2.57
CA SER A 472 -0.84 -4.75 2.18
C SER A 472 -0.08 -4.90 0.87
N TYR A 473 0.22 -3.80 0.18
CA TYR A 473 1.15 -3.79 -0.97
C TYR A 473 2.60 -3.66 -0.49
N ASP A 474 3.57 -4.13 -1.28
CA ASP A 474 4.97 -4.19 -0.84
C ASP A 474 5.74 -2.88 -0.97
N TYR A 475 5.26 -1.93 -1.76
CA TYR A 475 5.88 -0.62 -2.03
C TYR A 475 7.40 -0.72 -2.33
N PRO A 476 7.82 -1.49 -3.36
CA PRO A 476 9.23 -1.65 -3.68
C PRO A 476 9.86 -0.32 -4.14
N PRO A 477 11.13 -0.06 -3.80
CA PRO A 477 11.82 1.15 -4.24
C PRO A 477 12.01 1.18 -5.76
N ASN A 478 12.08 2.38 -6.32
CA ASN A 478 12.39 2.57 -7.74
C ASN A 478 13.81 2.08 -8.08
N LYS A 479 13.98 1.46 -9.25
CA LYS A 479 15.30 1.03 -9.74
C LYS A 479 16.18 2.26 -9.99
N GLU A 480 17.39 2.26 -9.43
CA GLU A 480 18.36 3.34 -9.62
C GLU A 480 19.06 3.21 -10.98
N PRO A 481 19.28 4.32 -11.72
CA PRO A 481 20.09 4.31 -12.93
C PRO A 481 21.56 4.01 -12.60
N PRO A 482 22.37 3.57 -13.58
CA PRO A 482 23.80 3.33 -13.38
C PRO A 482 24.51 4.58 -12.86
N PRO A 483 25.56 4.41 -12.03
CA PRO A 483 26.24 5.52 -11.38
C PRO A 483 26.89 6.45 -12.41
N ARG A 484 26.53 7.74 -12.37
CA ARG A 484 27.21 8.80 -13.12
C ARG A 484 27.43 10.03 -12.25
N GLN A 485 28.42 10.85 -12.59
CA GLN A 485 28.64 12.12 -11.91
C GLN A 485 27.48 13.07 -12.18
N VAL A 486 26.81 13.52 -11.12
CA VAL A 486 25.66 14.45 -11.19
C VAL A 486 26.17 15.89 -11.11
N THR A 487 25.81 16.70 -12.09
CA THR A 487 26.12 18.15 -12.16
C THR A 487 24.96 19.00 -11.65
N ARG A 488 25.19 20.30 -11.40
CA ARG A 488 24.14 21.27 -11.08
C ARG A 488 23.08 21.38 -12.19
N LEU A 489 23.49 21.28 -13.45
CA LEU A 489 22.57 21.27 -14.58
C LEU A 489 21.68 20.03 -14.59
N ASP A 490 22.18 18.87 -14.14
CA ASP A 490 21.34 17.68 -13.96
C ASP A 490 20.27 17.89 -12.90
N LEU A 491 20.60 18.57 -11.80
CA LEU A 491 19.63 18.93 -10.75
C LEU A 491 18.59 19.93 -11.26
N ALA A 492 19.02 20.93 -12.05
CA ALA A 492 18.13 21.89 -12.69
C ALA A 492 17.20 21.21 -13.72
N ASN A 493 17.74 20.29 -14.52
CA ASN A 493 16.96 19.50 -15.48
C ASN A 493 15.95 18.59 -14.76
N HIS A 494 16.35 17.95 -13.66
CA HIS A 494 15.44 17.16 -12.82
C HIS A 494 14.28 18.02 -12.29
N PHE A 495 14.56 19.21 -11.76
CA PHE A 495 13.52 20.16 -11.32
C PHE A 495 12.61 20.60 -12.48
N ALA A 496 13.19 20.95 -13.64
CA ALA A 496 12.45 21.46 -14.78
C ALA A 496 11.53 20.40 -15.42
N SER A 497 12.04 19.17 -15.53
CA SER A 497 11.33 18.00 -16.06
C SER A 497 10.35 17.36 -15.08
N TYR A 498 10.47 17.64 -13.77
CA TYR A 498 9.55 17.15 -12.76
C TYR A 498 8.12 17.53 -13.13
N ASN A 499 7.24 16.54 -13.23
CA ASN A 499 5.86 16.75 -13.62
C ASN A 499 4.92 15.79 -12.88
N ASN A 500 3.92 16.37 -12.22
CA ASN A 500 2.88 15.60 -11.52
C ASN A 500 1.78 15.09 -12.45
N ALA A 501 1.83 15.34 -13.77
CA ALA A 501 0.79 14.90 -14.70
C ALA A 501 0.67 13.37 -14.78
N GLY A 502 1.78 12.62 -14.69
CA GLY A 502 1.74 11.16 -14.67
C GLY A 502 1.00 10.64 -13.43
N LEU A 503 1.39 11.14 -12.25
CA LEU A 503 0.73 10.84 -10.98
C LEU A 503 -0.77 11.21 -11.01
N ALA A 504 -1.09 12.40 -11.51
CA ALA A 504 -2.48 12.86 -11.63
C ALA A 504 -3.30 12.04 -12.62
N ARG A 505 -2.71 11.60 -13.74
CA ARG A 505 -3.36 10.73 -14.73
C ARG A 505 -3.65 9.35 -14.13
N VAL A 506 -2.70 8.77 -13.40
CA VAL A 506 -2.90 7.48 -12.71
C VAL A 506 -3.99 7.61 -11.65
N ALA A 507 -3.95 8.65 -10.81
CA ALA A 507 -4.99 8.87 -9.79
C ALA A 507 -6.38 9.07 -10.42
N ALA A 508 -6.47 9.78 -11.55
CA ALA A 508 -7.72 9.96 -12.28
C ALA A 508 -8.25 8.64 -12.90
N LEU A 509 -7.35 7.82 -13.47
CA LEU A 509 -7.72 6.50 -13.98
C LEU A 509 -8.16 5.58 -12.85
N HIS A 510 -7.44 5.56 -11.73
CA HIS A 510 -7.80 4.79 -10.55
C HIS A 510 -9.21 5.16 -10.06
N ALA A 511 -9.49 6.45 -9.92
CA ALA A 511 -10.82 6.92 -9.52
C ALA A 511 -11.94 6.50 -10.50
N ARG A 512 -11.65 6.35 -11.80
CA ARG A 512 -12.62 5.84 -12.79
C ARG A 512 -12.78 4.32 -12.70
N TRP A 513 -11.69 3.57 -12.55
CA TRP A 513 -11.72 2.11 -12.40
C TRP A 513 -12.45 1.67 -11.13
N VAL A 514 -12.24 2.37 -10.02
CA VAL A 514 -12.98 2.15 -8.77
C VAL A 514 -14.48 2.28 -9.00
N LYS A 515 -14.91 3.28 -9.79
CA LYS A 515 -16.34 3.48 -10.10
C LYS A 515 -16.90 2.43 -11.04
N GLY A 516 -16.11 2.01 -12.03
CA GLY A 516 -16.52 1.05 -13.05
C GLY A 516 -16.54 -0.40 -12.58
N SER A 517 -15.70 -0.77 -11.61
CA SER A 517 -15.57 -2.15 -11.15
C SER A 517 -16.53 -2.44 -9.98
N PRO A 518 -17.27 -3.57 -9.99
CA PRO A 518 -18.10 -3.97 -8.85
C PRO A 518 -17.27 -4.29 -7.60
N LEU A 519 -15.97 -4.59 -7.75
CA LEU A 519 -15.04 -4.83 -6.64
C LEU A 519 -14.40 -3.53 -6.11
N GLY A 520 -14.72 -2.36 -6.68
CA GLY A 520 -14.14 -1.08 -6.29
C GLY A 520 -12.61 -1.07 -6.39
N ALA A 521 -11.94 -0.67 -5.31
CA ALA A 521 -10.48 -0.64 -5.22
C ALA A 521 -9.83 -2.03 -5.05
N LEU A 522 -10.60 -3.09 -4.77
CA LEU A 522 -10.10 -4.46 -4.73
C LEU A 522 -9.84 -5.04 -6.13
N SER A 523 -10.34 -4.38 -7.18
CA SER A 523 -10.10 -4.81 -8.56
C SER A 523 -8.61 -4.83 -8.89
N THR A 524 -8.24 -5.74 -9.78
CA THR A 524 -6.85 -5.93 -10.19
C THR A 524 -6.26 -4.70 -10.89
N GLU A 525 -7.08 -4.02 -11.68
CA GLU A 525 -6.72 -2.83 -12.43
C GLU A 525 -6.42 -1.67 -11.48
N CYS A 526 -7.21 -1.50 -10.41
CA CYS A 526 -6.94 -0.53 -9.35
C CYS A 526 -5.62 -0.81 -8.63
N GLN A 527 -5.35 -2.08 -8.28
CA GLN A 527 -4.09 -2.47 -7.64
C GLN A 527 -2.87 -2.21 -8.53
N GLU A 528 -2.96 -2.45 -9.84
CA GLU A 528 -1.89 -2.13 -10.79
C GLU A 528 -1.67 -0.62 -10.95
N LEU A 529 -2.76 0.16 -10.95
CA LEU A 529 -2.69 1.61 -10.92
C LEU A 529 -2.05 2.12 -9.62
N ASN A 530 -2.29 1.47 -8.47
CA ASN A 530 -1.56 1.77 -7.23
C ASN A 530 -0.05 1.50 -7.38
N ALA A 531 0.35 0.40 -8.02
CA ALA A 531 1.76 0.11 -8.28
C ALA A 531 2.42 1.18 -9.16
N LEU A 532 1.73 1.66 -10.20
CA LEU A 532 2.19 2.78 -11.03
C LEU A 532 2.23 4.11 -10.27
N HIS A 533 1.25 4.34 -9.39
CA HIS A 533 1.19 5.53 -8.54
C HIS A 533 2.41 5.57 -7.60
N SER A 534 2.69 4.48 -6.89
CA SER A 534 3.85 4.34 -6.00
C SER A 534 5.18 4.66 -6.70
N GLN A 535 5.38 4.13 -7.91
CA GLN A 535 6.59 4.41 -8.69
C GLN A 535 6.70 5.90 -9.08
N SER A 536 5.57 6.56 -9.31
CA SER A 536 5.51 7.95 -9.77
C SER A 536 5.69 8.99 -8.65
N VAL A 537 5.62 8.59 -7.37
CA VAL A 537 5.65 9.54 -6.22
C VAL A 537 6.92 10.40 -6.21
N ASP A 538 8.07 9.82 -6.57
CA ASP A 538 9.36 10.52 -6.67
C ASP A 538 9.60 11.13 -8.08
N GLY A 539 8.55 11.26 -8.91
CA GLY A 539 8.63 11.88 -10.24
C GLY A 539 9.25 11.00 -11.32
N ALA A 540 9.28 9.68 -11.12
CA ALA A 540 9.74 8.74 -12.14
C ALA A 540 8.77 8.70 -13.33
N ALA A 541 9.32 8.58 -14.53
CA ALA A 541 8.50 8.41 -15.73
C ALA A 541 7.80 7.05 -15.71
N ILE A 542 6.51 7.05 -15.99
CA ILE A 542 5.69 5.83 -16.09
C ILE A 542 4.99 5.76 -17.45
N LYS A 543 4.83 4.53 -17.97
CA LYS A 543 3.98 4.21 -19.10
C LYS A 543 2.78 3.44 -18.57
N ILE A 544 1.58 3.95 -18.84
CA ILE A 544 0.33 3.30 -18.44
C ILE A 544 -0.08 2.37 -19.60
N PRO A 545 -0.25 1.05 -19.38
CA PRO A 545 -0.76 0.13 -20.39
C PRO A 545 -2.13 0.54 -20.92
N GLU A 546 -2.39 0.29 -22.21
CA GLU A 546 -3.62 0.71 -22.90
C GLU A 546 -4.89 0.15 -22.25
N ARG A 547 -4.85 -1.12 -21.83
CA ARG A 547 -5.95 -1.77 -21.09
C ARG A 547 -6.37 -1.06 -19.80
N LEU A 548 -5.50 -0.25 -19.19
CA LEU A 548 -5.84 0.52 -17.97
C LEU A 548 -6.38 1.92 -18.30
N THR A 549 -6.41 2.33 -19.56
CA THR A 549 -6.86 3.67 -19.98
C THR A 549 -8.37 3.76 -20.22
N THR A 550 -9.02 2.62 -20.47
CA THR A 550 -10.44 2.47 -20.82
C THR A 550 -11.20 1.70 -19.72
N PRO A 551 -11.64 2.37 -18.64
CA PRO A 551 -12.43 1.74 -17.58
C PRO A 551 -13.87 1.43 -18.04
N PRO A 552 -14.51 0.39 -17.49
CA PRO A 552 -15.91 0.07 -17.76
C PRO A 552 -16.86 1.15 -17.20
N PRO A 553 -18.09 1.27 -17.74
CA PRO A 553 -19.10 2.15 -17.18
C PRO A 553 -19.53 1.69 -15.77
N PRO A 554 -19.92 2.61 -14.87
CA PRO A 554 -20.29 2.27 -13.50
C PRO A 554 -21.60 1.43 -13.45
N PRO A 555 -21.62 0.33 -12.67
CA PRO A 555 -22.82 -0.49 -12.50
C PRO A 555 -23.87 0.31 -11.71
N GLY A 556 -24.93 0.77 -12.39
CA GLY A 556 -25.99 1.60 -11.79
C GLY A 556 -25.91 3.11 -12.10
N GLY A 557 -25.00 3.52 -13.00
CA GLY A 557 -24.86 4.92 -13.42
C GLY A 557 -23.91 5.74 -12.52
N GLU A 558 -23.53 6.94 -12.97
CA GLU A 558 -22.52 7.74 -12.26
C GLU A 558 -22.98 8.22 -10.88
N GLU A 559 -24.27 8.50 -10.68
CA GLU A 559 -24.79 9.10 -9.44
C GLU A 559 -24.87 8.10 -8.27
N ALA A 560 -24.89 6.79 -8.56
CA ALA A 560 -25.00 5.75 -7.54
C ALA A 560 -23.76 5.65 -6.64
N PHE A 561 -22.60 6.09 -7.13
CA PHE A 561 -21.34 5.94 -6.41
C PHE A 561 -21.24 6.84 -5.16
N ILE A 562 -20.79 6.30 -4.03
CA ILE A 562 -20.78 6.97 -2.72
C ILE A 562 -20.12 8.36 -2.71
N ILE A 563 -19.00 8.56 -3.41
CA ILE A 563 -18.34 9.87 -3.47
C ILE A 563 -19.24 10.93 -4.12
N ASN A 564 -20.00 10.55 -5.15
CA ASN A 564 -20.92 11.47 -5.83
C ASN A 564 -22.13 11.78 -4.93
N ARG A 565 -22.65 10.79 -4.18
CA ARG A 565 -23.70 11.01 -3.18
C ARG A 565 -23.26 11.96 -2.07
N LEU A 566 -22.08 11.74 -1.50
CA LEU A 566 -21.49 12.61 -0.47
C LEU A 566 -21.20 14.03 -1.00
N ALA A 567 -20.74 14.15 -2.25
CA ALA A 567 -20.50 15.44 -2.89
C ALA A 567 -21.81 16.21 -3.13
N SER A 568 -22.86 15.53 -3.59
CA SER A 568 -24.19 16.13 -3.76
C SER A 568 -24.80 16.59 -2.43
N ALA A 569 -24.73 15.77 -1.39
CA ALA A 569 -25.15 16.16 -0.05
C ALA A 569 -24.36 17.38 0.48
N GLY A 570 -23.03 17.40 0.28
CA GLY A 570 -22.19 18.54 0.65
C GLY A 570 -22.49 19.83 -0.13
N ARG A 571 -22.84 19.74 -1.41
CA ARG A 571 -23.29 20.88 -2.21
C ARG A 571 -24.63 21.41 -1.70
N ALA A 572 -25.59 20.53 -1.47
CA ALA A 572 -26.90 20.92 -0.93
C ALA A 572 -26.77 21.63 0.42
N PHE A 573 -25.96 21.08 1.34
CA PHE A 573 -25.66 21.72 2.62
C PHE A 573 -24.99 23.09 2.45
N ALA A 574 -23.97 23.20 1.58
CA ALA A 574 -23.26 24.47 1.37
C ALA A 574 -24.18 25.57 0.79
N GLU A 575 -25.09 25.19 -0.12
CA GLU A 575 -26.08 26.10 -0.70
C GLU A 575 -27.12 26.53 0.34
N GLU A 576 -27.66 25.59 1.12
CA GLU A 576 -28.59 25.87 2.23
C GLU A 576 -27.95 26.81 3.25
N PHE A 577 -26.76 26.47 3.75
CA PHE A 577 -26.03 27.26 4.74
C PHE A 577 -25.69 28.67 4.25
N THR A 578 -25.34 28.82 2.96
CA THR A 578 -25.05 30.14 2.37
C THR A 578 -26.34 30.96 2.16
N ARG A 579 -27.49 30.32 1.95
CA ARG A 579 -28.78 30.97 1.79
C ARG A 579 -29.28 31.54 3.12
N ASP A 580 -29.16 30.75 4.19
CA ASP A 580 -29.45 31.17 5.58
C ASP A 580 -28.54 32.32 6.04
N ASN A 581 -27.42 32.55 5.36
CA ASN A 581 -26.48 33.63 5.62
C ASN A 581 -27.01 35.04 5.25
N ARG A 582 -28.19 35.13 4.62
CA ARG A 582 -28.86 36.41 4.30
C ARG A 582 -29.84 36.89 5.37
N ASP A 583 -30.27 36.00 6.27
CA ASP A 583 -31.17 36.37 7.36
C ASP A 583 -30.39 36.65 8.65
N THR A 584 -30.61 37.87 9.11
CA THR A 584 -30.16 38.56 10.33
C THR A 584 -29.69 37.65 11.48
N ILE A 585 -28.52 37.95 12.05
CA ILE A 585 -28.13 37.50 13.39
C ILE A 585 -29.17 38.10 14.37
N VAL A 586 -30.21 37.34 14.71
CA VAL A 586 -31.15 37.72 15.76
C VAL A 586 -30.50 37.34 17.09
N LEU A 587 -29.94 38.35 17.75
CA LEU A 587 -29.48 38.24 19.14
C LEU A 587 -30.71 38.07 20.05
N PRO A 588 -30.78 37.02 20.89
CA PRO A 588 -31.78 36.95 21.95
C PRO A 588 -31.54 38.09 22.97
N PRO A 589 -32.60 38.69 23.55
CA PRO A 589 -32.44 39.77 24.51
C PRO A 589 -31.80 39.28 25.82
N GLU A 590 -30.98 40.14 26.42
CA GLU A 590 -30.29 39.93 27.69
C GLU A 590 -31.25 39.50 28.81
N ASP A 591 -31.01 38.33 29.39
CA ASP A 591 -31.57 37.98 30.69
C ASP A 591 -30.43 37.73 31.68
N LYS A 592 -30.38 38.52 32.76
CA LYS A 592 -29.33 38.40 33.81
C LYS A 592 -29.42 37.08 34.58
N GLY A 593 -30.44 36.25 34.35
CA GLY A 593 -30.52 34.85 34.78
C GLY A 593 -29.70 33.86 33.93
N ALA A 594 -29.26 34.26 32.72
CA ALA A 594 -28.59 33.38 31.76
C ALA A 594 -27.15 33.01 32.14
N GLY A 595 -26.42 33.85 32.91
CA GLY A 595 -25.02 33.58 33.27
C GLY A 595 -24.84 32.31 34.10
N THR A 596 -25.74 32.04 35.05
CA THR A 596 -25.77 30.81 35.84
C THR A 596 -26.24 29.59 35.03
N GLN A 597 -27.17 29.76 34.10
CA GLN A 597 -27.58 28.68 33.17
C GLN A 597 -26.46 28.31 32.20
N LEU A 598 -25.71 29.30 31.69
CA LEU A 598 -24.56 29.11 30.82
C LEU A 598 -23.41 28.42 31.55
N LEU A 599 -23.18 28.78 32.82
CA LEU A 599 -22.23 28.09 33.70
C LEU A 599 -22.61 26.61 33.91
N VAL A 600 -23.90 26.33 34.11
CA VAL A 600 -24.42 24.96 34.24
C VAL A 600 -24.33 24.19 32.92
N GLN A 601 -24.72 24.78 31.78
CA GLN A 601 -24.61 24.17 30.45
C GLN A 601 -23.16 23.87 30.08
N LEU A 602 -22.24 24.78 30.41
CA LEU A 602 -20.81 24.62 30.17
C LEU A 602 -20.22 23.49 31.02
N LEU A 603 -20.56 23.41 32.31
CA LEU A 603 -20.11 22.32 33.18
C LEU A 603 -20.76 20.97 32.82
N GLN A 604 -22.05 20.95 32.43
CA GLN A 604 -22.78 19.73 32.04
C GLN A 604 -22.52 19.23 30.62
N SER A 605 -21.86 20.05 29.79
CA SER A 605 -21.49 19.69 28.43
C SER A 605 -20.68 18.39 28.36
N SER A 606 -20.77 17.64 27.26
CA SER A 606 -19.93 16.45 27.01
C SER A 606 -18.90 16.66 25.91
N GLN A 607 -18.91 17.83 25.26
CA GLN A 607 -18.23 18.11 24.00
C GLN A 607 -17.36 19.39 24.13
N SER A 608 -16.53 19.50 25.17
CA SER A 608 -15.65 20.67 25.33
C SER A 608 -14.19 20.28 25.13
N ALA A 609 -13.52 20.84 24.13
CA ALA A 609 -12.11 20.61 23.79
C ALA A 609 -11.11 21.17 24.83
N LEU A 610 -11.57 21.39 26.06
CA LEU A 610 -10.80 21.80 27.21
C LEU A 610 -10.70 20.62 28.18
N SER A 611 -9.59 20.52 28.91
CA SER A 611 -9.49 19.58 30.03
C SER A 611 -10.47 19.98 31.14
N GLU A 612 -10.90 19.02 31.97
CA GLU A 612 -11.85 19.30 33.05
C GLU A 612 -11.31 20.36 34.03
N TYR A 613 -9.98 20.42 34.18
CA TYR A 613 -9.30 21.45 34.98
C TYR A 613 -9.35 22.84 34.34
N GLU A 614 -9.15 22.94 33.03
CA GLU A 614 -9.26 24.22 32.30
C GLU A 614 -10.71 24.69 32.29
N LEU A 615 -11.66 23.77 32.07
CA LEU A 615 -13.08 24.04 32.17
C LEU A 615 -13.46 24.54 33.56
N PHE A 616 -12.98 23.88 34.62
CA PHE A 616 -13.15 24.33 36.00
C PHE A 616 -12.57 25.74 36.19
N THR A 617 -11.35 25.99 35.73
CA THR A 617 -10.67 27.29 35.90
C THR A 617 -11.42 28.40 35.16
N LEU A 618 -11.93 28.11 33.97
CA LEU A 618 -12.73 29.01 33.14
C LEU A 618 -14.12 29.25 33.74
N ALA A 619 -14.82 28.20 34.18
CA ALA A 619 -16.10 28.30 34.86
C ALA A 619 -15.97 29.08 36.19
N PHE A 620 -14.88 28.85 36.93
CA PHE A 620 -14.58 29.57 38.15
C PHE A 620 -14.23 31.04 37.85
N SER A 621 -13.48 31.33 36.79
CA SER A 621 -13.21 32.70 36.33
C SER A 621 -14.48 33.43 35.88
N LEU A 622 -15.35 32.73 35.14
CA LEU A 622 -16.67 33.23 34.73
C LEU A 622 -17.55 33.53 35.94
N SER A 623 -17.58 32.64 36.93
CA SER A 623 -18.33 32.86 38.18
C SER A 623 -17.86 34.11 38.93
N ARG A 624 -16.54 34.39 38.93
CA ARG A 624 -15.98 35.61 39.52
C ARG A 624 -16.33 36.86 38.72
N LYS A 625 -16.35 36.78 37.40
CA LYS A 625 -16.79 37.87 36.50
C LYS A 625 -18.29 38.17 36.66
N LEU A 626 -19.09 37.14 36.98
CA LEU A 626 -20.52 37.24 37.32
C LEU A 626 -20.77 37.67 38.79
N GLY A 627 -19.73 37.89 39.59
CA GLY A 627 -19.85 38.36 40.98
C GLY A 627 -20.18 37.28 42.02
N MET A 628 -20.02 36.00 41.72
CA MET A 628 -20.27 34.90 42.67
C MET A 628 -19.14 34.75 43.70
N SER A 629 -19.50 34.47 44.97
CA SER A 629 -18.53 34.12 46.02
C SER A 629 -18.02 32.68 45.87
N ARG A 630 -16.94 32.32 46.55
CA ARG A 630 -16.36 30.96 46.49
C ARG A 630 -17.36 29.91 46.98
N GLU A 631 -18.09 30.23 48.04
CA GLU A 631 -19.10 29.38 48.68
C GLU A 631 -20.32 29.20 47.77
N ALA A 632 -20.69 30.25 47.01
CA ALA A 632 -21.78 30.20 46.04
C ALA A 632 -21.47 29.32 44.81
N PHE A 633 -20.20 29.01 44.54
CA PHE A 633 -19.79 28.10 43.46
C PHE A 633 -19.82 26.61 43.88
N ILE A 634 -19.78 26.30 45.18
CA ILE A 634 -19.72 24.93 45.71
C ILE A 634 -20.85 24.02 45.19
N PRO A 635 -22.12 24.46 45.10
CA PRO A 635 -23.20 23.63 44.55
C PRO A 635 -22.98 23.18 43.09
N TYR A 636 -22.19 23.93 42.32
CA TYR A 636 -21.89 23.63 40.92
C TYR A 636 -20.74 22.61 40.77
N LEU A 637 -20.01 22.28 41.84
CA LEU A 637 -18.99 21.22 41.83
C LEU A 637 -19.56 19.85 41.51
N ALA A 638 -20.85 19.62 41.76
CA ALA A 638 -21.55 18.41 41.35
C ALA A 638 -21.55 18.18 39.83
N HIS A 639 -21.21 19.21 39.04
CA HIS A 639 -21.08 19.15 37.58
C HIS A 639 -19.61 19.05 37.10
N VAL A 640 -18.62 19.01 38.00
CA VAL A 640 -17.20 18.86 37.67
C VAL A 640 -16.79 17.40 37.84
N ASP A 641 -16.21 16.81 36.79
CA ASP A 641 -15.63 15.46 36.84
C ASP A 641 -14.29 15.47 37.60
N PHE A 642 -14.37 15.37 38.93
CA PHE A 642 -13.17 15.23 39.75
C PHE A 642 -12.34 14.00 39.40
N GLY A 643 -12.93 13.00 38.76
CA GLY A 643 -12.19 11.86 38.27
C GLY A 643 -11.15 12.24 37.20
N ALA A 644 -11.46 13.19 36.33
CA ALA A 644 -10.57 13.65 35.26
C ALA A 644 -9.39 14.52 35.72
N LEU A 645 -9.38 14.97 36.98
CA LEU A 645 -8.33 15.82 37.55
C LEU A 645 -7.15 15.00 38.09
N THR A 646 -5.92 15.40 37.79
CA THR A 646 -4.71 14.85 38.45
C THR A 646 -4.71 15.17 39.95
N VAL A 647 -3.94 14.43 40.76
CA VAL A 647 -3.83 14.67 42.21
C VAL A 647 -3.43 16.12 42.52
N THR A 648 -2.49 16.69 41.75
CA THR A 648 -2.07 18.09 41.88
C THR A 648 -3.18 19.07 41.52
N GLN A 649 -3.97 18.77 40.48
CA GLN A 649 -5.11 19.59 40.08
C GLN A 649 -6.27 19.50 41.08
N LYS A 650 -6.55 18.31 41.63
CA LYS A 650 -7.50 18.14 42.74
C LYS A 650 -7.11 19.02 43.93
N TYR A 651 -5.83 18.99 44.32
CA TYR A 651 -5.29 19.87 45.36
C TYR A 651 -5.42 21.36 45.01
N ALA A 652 -5.17 21.74 43.76
CA ALA A 652 -5.33 23.12 43.29
C ALA A 652 -6.80 23.59 43.34
N VAL A 653 -7.75 22.73 42.95
CA VAL A 653 -9.19 22.97 43.05
C VAL A 653 -9.62 23.08 44.52
N SER A 654 -9.17 22.15 45.37
CA SER A 654 -9.45 22.17 46.80
C SER A 654 -8.88 23.41 47.49
N LEU A 655 -7.69 23.87 47.10
CA LEU A 655 -7.09 25.11 47.60
C LEU A 655 -7.83 26.37 47.09
N ALA A 656 -8.21 26.39 45.82
CA ALA A 656 -8.93 27.52 45.20
C ALA A 656 -10.32 27.76 45.84
N LEU A 657 -10.96 26.68 46.31
CA LEU A 657 -12.30 26.68 46.90
C LEU A 657 -12.31 26.56 48.43
N GLY A 658 -11.15 26.39 49.08
CA GLY A 658 -11.06 26.25 50.54
C GLY A 658 -11.58 24.93 51.11
N LEU A 659 -11.54 23.83 50.34
CA LEU A 659 -12.11 22.52 50.69
C LEU A 659 -11.18 21.62 51.55
N ASN A 660 -10.08 22.15 52.08
CA ASN A 660 -8.97 21.36 52.62
C ASN A 660 -9.18 20.82 54.05
N GLU A 661 -10.29 21.13 54.73
CA GLU A 661 -10.43 20.80 56.16
C GLU A 661 -11.19 19.50 56.47
N ASN A 662 -11.87 18.82 55.51
CA ASN A 662 -12.59 17.57 55.80
C ASN A 662 -12.81 16.68 54.54
N TYR A 663 -11.91 15.71 54.29
CA TYR A 663 -12.08 14.71 53.22
C TYR A 663 -13.34 13.83 53.38
N GLU A 664 -13.89 13.73 54.59
CA GLU A 664 -15.11 12.98 54.91
C GLU A 664 -16.40 13.67 54.42
N GLN A 665 -16.40 15.00 54.26
CA GLN A 665 -17.58 15.76 53.85
C GLN A 665 -17.78 15.83 52.32
N TYR A 666 -16.74 15.54 51.53
CA TYR A 666 -16.79 15.63 50.05
C TYR A 666 -16.37 14.32 49.36
N PRO A 667 -17.09 13.19 49.60
CA PRO A 667 -16.73 11.86 49.11
C PRO A 667 -16.81 11.69 47.58
N PHE A 668 -17.42 12.62 46.85
CA PHE A 668 -17.56 12.62 45.38
C PHE A 668 -16.27 13.01 44.64
N VAL A 669 -15.25 13.52 45.34
CA VAL A 669 -13.94 13.86 44.76
C VAL A 669 -13.09 12.58 44.48
N TRP A 670 -13.51 11.41 45.00
CA TRP A 670 -12.73 10.15 45.02
C TRP A 670 -13.58 8.89 44.67
N ASN A 671 -13.06 7.97 43.84
CA ASN A 671 -13.73 6.72 43.36
C ASN A 671 -14.16 5.79 44.53
N SER A 672 -15.42 5.29 44.56
CA SER A 672 -15.92 4.46 45.68
C SER A 672 -15.27 3.08 45.80
N LEU A 673 -14.76 2.51 44.70
CA LEU A 673 -14.00 1.25 44.74
C LEU A 673 -12.65 1.43 45.44
N VAL A 674 -12.10 2.64 45.49
CA VAL A 674 -10.90 2.97 46.30
C VAL A 674 -11.18 2.83 47.80
N ARG A 675 -12.46 2.81 48.18
CA ARG A 675 -12.97 2.54 49.54
C ARG A 675 -13.60 1.16 49.67
N SER A 676 -13.37 0.24 48.72
CA SER A 676 -13.88 -1.13 48.78
C SER A 676 -13.30 -1.85 50.01
N ASP A 677 -14.18 -2.52 50.75
CA ASP A 677 -13.82 -3.40 51.86
C ASP A 677 -13.33 -4.78 51.34
N ILE A 678 -13.52 -5.07 50.05
CA ILE A 678 -13.19 -6.36 49.41
C ILE A 678 -11.96 -6.25 48.49
N LEU A 679 -11.92 -5.25 47.62
CA LEU A 679 -10.89 -5.09 46.60
C LEU A 679 -9.71 -4.28 47.13
N THR A 680 -8.50 -4.76 46.85
CA THR A 680 -7.28 -4.02 47.19
C THR A 680 -6.96 -2.97 46.12
N PRO A 681 -6.20 -1.90 46.44
CA PRO A 681 -5.74 -0.94 45.43
C PRO A 681 -5.01 -1.58 44.24
N ARG A 682 -4.38 -2.74 44.46
CA ARG A 682 -3.78 -3.55 43.40
C ARG A 682 -4.82 -4.20 42.51
N ASP A 683 -5.86 -4.81 43.07
CA ASP A 683 -6.98 -5.36 42.30
C ASP A 683 -7.61 -4.28 41.42
N LEU A 684 -7.71 -3.06 41.96
CA LEU A 684 -8.21 -1.91 41.22
C LEU A 684 -7.26 -1.49 40.09
N TYR A 685 -5.95 -1.54 40.32
CA TYR A 685 -4.94 -1.23 39.30
C TYR A 685 -4.88 -2.30 38.19
N GLU A 686 -4.83 -3.59 38.56
CA GLU A 686 -4.75 -4.72 37.60
C GLU A 686 -6.00 -4.87 36.74
N ARG A 687 -7.15 -4.39 37.22
CA ARG A 687 -8.44 -4.45 36.51
C ARG A 687 -8.87 -3.10 35.93
N CYS A 688 -7.99 -2.10 35.94
CA CYS A 688 -8.29 -0.73 35.53
C CYS A 688 -9.57 -0.16 36.21
N LEU A 689 -9.91 -0.64 37.42
CA LEU A 689 -11.02 -0.15 38.24
C LEU A 689 -10.61 1.04 39.11
N ASN A 690 -9.31 1.37 39.16
CA ASN A 690 -8.77 2.58 39.78
C ASN A 690 -8.94 3.84 38.93
N GLN A 691 -9.53 3.68 37.74
CA GLN A 691 -9.86 4.78 36.83
C GLN A 691 -10.97 5.65 37.44
N PRO A 692 -11.09 6.90 37.00
CA PRO A 692 -12.15 7.78 37.43
C PRO A 692 -13.52 7.36 36.85
N PHE A 693 -14.21 6.48 37.56
CA PHE A 693 -15.64 6.24 37.34
C PHE A 693 -16.43 6.69 38.56
N SER A 694 -17.57 7.33 38.37
CA SER A 694 -18.53 7.68 39.44
C SER A 694 -19.31 6.46 39.92
N LEU A 695 -18.63 5.34 40.16
CA LEU A 695 -19.23 4.21 40.86
C LEU A 695 -19.57 4.67 42.27
N GLN A 696 -20.83 4.48 42.66
CA GLN A 696 -21.30 4.74 44.02
C GLN A 696 -21.55 3.41 44.71
N ARG A 697 -21.05 3.29 45.94
CA ARG A 697 -21.32 2.10 46.77
C ARG A 697 -22.75 2.22 47.29
N LEU A 698 -23.64 1.39 46.76
CA LEU A 698 -25.04 1.31 47.18
C LEU A 698 -25.20 0.44 48.43
N TYR A 699 -24.39 -0.62 48.57
CA TYR A 699 -24.44 -1.55 49.69
C TYR A 699 -23.05 -2.10 50.02
N SER A 700 -22.79 -2.29 51.33
CA SER A 700 -21.67 -3.06 51.86
C SER A 700 -22.16 -3.92 53.01
N SER A 701 -21.85 -5.21 52.98
CA SER A 701 -22.20 -6.15 54.05
C SER A 701 -21.57 -5.79 55.39
N ARG A 702 -20.46 -5.03 55.39
CA ARG A 702 -19.81 -4.54 56.61
C ARG A 702 -20.64 -3.48 57.33
N ILE A 703 -21.38 -2.67 56.57
CA ILE A 703 -22.18 -1.55 57.10
C ILE A 703 -23.62 -1.98 57.37
N ASN A 704 -24.21 -2.76 56.46
CA ASN A 704 -25.64 -3.05 56.44
C ASN A 704 -26.00 -4.51 56.82
N GLY A 705 -25.00 -5.39 57.02
CA GLY A 705 -25.20 -6.81 57.34
C GLY A 705 -25.66 -7.67 56.15
N LEU A 706 -25.27 -8.96 56.10
CA LEU A 706 -25.54 -9.85 54.95
C LEU A 706 -27.03 -10.13 54.73
N GLY A 707 -27.83 -10.21 55.81
CA GLY A 707 -29.27 -10.45 55.73
C GLY A 707 -30.05 -9.45 54.86
N THR A 708 -29.57 -8.21 54.69
CA THR A 708 -30.24 -7.15 53.92
C THR A 708 -29.86 -7.12 52.44
N PHE A 709 -28.94 -8.00 51.98
CA PHE A 709 -28.42 -7.98 50.60
C PHE A 709 -29.52 -7.99 49.52
N PHE A 710 -30.48 -8.93 49.58
CA PHE A 710 -31.52 -9.06 48.55
C PHE A 710 -32.44 -7.83 48.46
N TYR A 711 -32.60 -7.08 49.55
CA TYR A 711 -33.33 -5.82 49.54
C TYR A 711 -32.58 -4.76 48.71
N TYR A 712 -31.28 -4.58 48.94
CA TYR A 712 -30.46 -3.63 48.17
C TYR A 712 -30.20 -4.10 46.73
N LEU A 713 -30.18 -5.42 46.49
CA LEU A 713 -30.11 -5.97 45.13
C LEU A 713 -31.36 -5.61 44.32
N ARG A 714 -32.55 -5.69 44.93
CA ARG A 714 -33.83 -5.29 44.31
C ARG A 714 -33.85 -3.80 43.96
N MET A 715 -33.36 -2.95 44.86
CA MET A 715 -33.18 -1.52 44.58
C MET A 715 -32.21 -1.31 43.41
N ALA A 716 -31.07 -2.01 43.41
CA ALA A 716 -30.08 -1.87 42.34
C ALA A 716 -30.61 -2.32 40.97
N THR A 717 -31.38 -3.41 40.91
CA THR A 717 -31.96 -3.94 39.67
C THR A 717 -33.04 -3.04 39.08
N ASN A 718 -33.88 -2.45 39.95
CA ASN A 718 -35.00 -1.61 39.54
C ASN A 718 -34.57 -0.18 39.23
N ASP A 719 -33.69 0.41 40.04
CA ASP A 719 -33.43 1.85 40.00
C ASP A 719 -32.18 2.21 39.18
N PHE A 720 -31.34 1.25 38.80
CA PHE A 720 -30.08 1.50 38.11
C PHE A 720 -29.90 0.63 36.86
N VAL A 721 -29.22 1.15 35.85
CA VAL A 721 -29.05 0.51 34.53
C VAL A 721 -27.67 -0.15 34.38
N ARG A 722 -26.71 0.19 35.25
CA ARG A 722 -25.37 -0.43 35.31
C ARG A 722 -25.02 -0.72 36.77
N LYS A 723 -24.64 -1.97 37.03
CA LYS A 723 -24.34 -2.46 38.38
C LYS A 723 -23.07 -3.28 38.38
N LEU A 724 -22.34 -3.22 39.50
CA LEU A 724 -21.20 -4.06 39.80
C LEU A 724 -21.44 -4.71 41.17
N LEU A 725 -21.66 -6.02 41.16
CA LEU A 725 -21.72 -6.84 42.36
C LEU A 725 -20.33 -7.43 42.62
N ILE A 726 -19.78 -7.23 43.80
CA ILE A 726 -18.51 -7.83 44.23
C ILE A 726 -18.82 -8.76 45.40
N LEU A 727 -18.36 -10.01 45.30
CA LEU A 727 -18.58 -11.03 46.32
C LEU A 727 -17.25 -11.70 46.69
N LYS A 728 -17.01 -11.87 47.99
CA LYS A 728 -15.83 -12.52 48.54
C LYS A 728 -16.24 -13.80 49.27
N THR A 729 -15.69 -14.93 48.86
CA THR A 729 -15.97 -16.23 49.50
C THR A 729 -14.93 -16.58 50.57
N ASP A 730 -13.65 -16.27 50.32
CA ASP A 730 -12.55 -16.41 51.27
C ASP A 730 -11.47 -15.36 50.96
N ASP A 731 -10.36 -15.35 51.70
CA ASP A 731 -9.26 -14.41 51.48
C ASP A 731 -8.48 -14.60 50.17
N ARG A 732 -8.69 -15.73 49.47
CA ARG A 732 -7.97 -16.08 48.26
C ARG A 732 -8.75 -15.78 46.98
N PHE A 733 -10.07 -15.58 47.09
CA PHE A 733 -10.95 -15.46 45.94
C PHE A 733 -12.11 -14.49 46.15
N ALA A 734 -12.21 -13.51 45.24
CA ALA A 734 -13.38 -12.69 45.06
C ALA A 734 -13.83 -12.70 43.59
N VAL A 735 -15.12 -12.46 43.35
CA VAL A 735 -15.73 -12.41 42.03
C VAL A 735 -16.47 -11.10 41.87
N GLY A 736 -16.28 -10.46 40.72
CA GLY A 736 -17.09 -9.33 40.29
C GLY A 736 -18.06 -9.76 39.20
N VAL A 737 -19.33 -9.39 39.34
CA VAL A 737 -20.36 -9.56 38.31
C VAL A 737 -20.80 -8.18 37.84
N PHE A 738 -20.41 -7.84 36.61
CA PHE A 738 -20.83 -6.64 35.92
C PHE A 738 -22.18 -6.92 35.26
N MET A 739 -23.16 -6.04 35.48
CA MET A 739 -24.52 -6.19 34.97
C MET A 739 -24.95 -4.92 34.24
N ARG A 740 -25.37 -5.07 32.98
CA ARG A 740 -25.87 -4.02 32.10
C ARG A 740 -27.35 -4.25 31.76
N GLY A 741 -28.09 -3.14 31.64
CA GLY A 741 -29.47 -3.15 31.21
C GLY A 741 -30.46 -3.35 32.35
N GLU A 742 -31.73 -3.40 31.97
CA GLU A 742 -32.84 -3.71 32.87
C GLU A 742 -32.83 -5.20 33.19
N LEU A 743 -32.94 -5.52 34.47
CA LEU A 743 -33.01 -6.89 34.96
C LEU A 743 -34.34 -7.01 35.71
N PRO A 744 -35.43 -7.40 35.03
CA PRO A 744 -36.72 -7.55 35.66
C PRO A 744 -36.66 -8.55 36.82
N TRP A 745 -37.27 -8.18 37.94
CA TRP A 745 -37.33 -8.97 39.16
C TRP A 745 -38.31 -10.13 39.01
N ASP A 746 -37.98 -11.31 39.51
CA ASP A 746 -38.77 -12.55 39.37
C ASP A 746 -38.99 -13.03 37.91
N GLU A 747 -38.24 -12.48 36.95
CA GLU A 747 -38.21 -12.92 35.56
C GLU A 747 -36.88 -13.61 35.20
N GLU A 748 -36.82 -14.21 34.00
CA GLU A 748 -35.63 -14.91 33.47
C GLU A 748 -35.14 -14.33 32.14
N PRO A 749 -34.75 -13.05 32.08
CA PRO A 749 -34.26 -12.42 30.85
C PRO A 749 -32.98 -13.11 30.33
N GLU A 750 -32.86 -13.18 29.01
CA GLU A 750 -31.61 -13.53 28.35
C GLU A 750 -30.63 -12.35 28.43
N VAL A 751 -29.46 -12.57 29.02
CA VAL A 751 -28.52 -11.50 29.37
C VAL A 751 -27.38 -11.31 28.38
N ASN A 752 -27.00 -12.34 27.61
CA ASN A 752 -25.92 -12.28 26.61
C ASN A 752 -24.68 -11.54 27.16
N GLU A 753 -24.05 -10.68 26.35
CA GLU A 753 -22.86 -9.92 26.73
C GLU A 753 -23.13 -8.83 27.79
N ASN A 754 -24.39 -8.60 28.18
CA ASN A 754 -24.74 -7.61 29.21
C ASN A 754 -24.35 -8.06 30.63
N VAL A 755 -23.96 -9.32 30.82
CA VAL A 755 -23.42 -9.81 32.09
C VAL A 755 -22.01 -10.35 31.88
N VAL A 756 -21.05 -9.81 32.62
CA VAL A 756 -19.65 -10.21 32.55
C VAL A 756 -19.15 -10.59 33.93
N VAL A 757 -18.53 -11.75 34.03
CA VAL A 757 -17.98 -12.27 35.29
C VAL A 757 -16.46 -12.11 35.28
N CYS A 758 -15.90 -11.58 36.36
CA CYS A 758 -14.46 -11.43 36.57
C CYS A 758 -14.05 -12.05 37.91
N SER A 759 -12.78 -12.45 38.01
CA SER A 759 -12.19 -13.01 39.25
C SER A 759 -11.04 -12.14 39.76
N PHE A 760 -10.87 -12.11 41.08
CA PHE A 760 -9.82 -11.42 41.83
C PHE A 760 -9.11 -12.44 42.75
N MET A 761 -7.76 -12.50 42.71
CA MET A 761 -6.94 -13.54 43.35
C MET A 761 -5.58 -13.00 43.84
N ASP A 762 -4.97 -13.66 44.83
CA ASP A 762 -3.73 -13.20 45.49
C ASP A 762 -2.40 -13.49 44.73
N LYS A 763 -1.30 -12.85 45.17
CA LYS A 763 0.04 -12.62 44.58
C LYS A 763 0.71 -13.70 43.74
N THR A 764 0.50 -14.99 43.95
CA THR A 764 1.26 -16.05 43.25
C THR A 764 0.64 -16.49 41.92
N SER A 765 -0.55 -15.96 41.55
CA SER A 765 -1.38 -16.54 40.49
C SER A 765 -1.87 -15.57 39.39
N SER A 766 -1.57 -14.27 39.48
CA SER A 766 -2.33 -13.21 38.78
C SER A 766 -1.78 -12.72 37.43
N ASN A 767 -0.99 -13.51 36.69
CA ASN A 767 -0.44 -13.06 35.40
C ASN A 767 -1.46 -12.96 34.25
N PHE A 768 -2.74 -13.31 34.45
CA PHE A 768 -3.78 -13.22 33.42
C PHE A 768 -5.13 -12.80 34.00
N SER A 769 -5.68 -11.71 33.48
CA SER A 769 -7.04 -11.23 33.76
C SER A 769 -8.05 -12.00 32.93
N ASN A 770 -9.05 -12.65 33.56
CA ASN A 770 -10.12 -13.37 32.86
C ASN A 770 -11.46 -12.65 33.05
N TYR A 771 -11.75 -11.69 32.18
CA TYR A 771 -13.14 -11.25 31.97
C TYR A 771 -13.83 -12.31 31.11
N ARG A 772 -14.96 -12.83 31.59
CA ARG A 772 -15.78 -13.79 30.85
C ARG A 772 -17.12 -13.16 30.52
N PRO A 773 -17.31 -12.62 29.30
CA PRO A 773 -18.64 -12.23 28.86
C PRO A 773 -19.52 -13.47 28.73
N CYS A 774 -20.78 -13.35 29.13
CA CYS A 774 -21.79 -14.37 28.87
C CYS A 774 -22.13 -14.36 27.35
N THR A 775 -22.27 -15.54 26.75
CA THR A 775 -22.60 -15.70 25.32
C THR A 775 -24.12 -15.79 25.11
N SER A 776 -24.59 -15.84 23.86
CA SER A 776 -26.00 -16.09 23.56
C SER A 776 -26.53 -17.35 24.26
N GLY A 777 -27.69 -17.23 24.92
CA GLY A 777 -28.34 -18.29 25.69
C GLY A 777 -28.18 -18.21 27.22
N TYR A 778 -27.34 -17.32 27.75
CA TYR A 778 -27.24 -17.11 29.21
C TYR A 778 -28.45 -16.34 29.75
N ARG A 779 -28.99 -16.76 30.89
CA ARG A 779 -30.12 -16.13 31.59
C ARG A 779 -29.78 -15.83 33.05
N LEU A 780 -30.36 -14.75 33.58
CA LEU A 780 -30.17 -14.32 34.97
C LEU A 780 -31.52 -14.19 35.68
N HIS A 781 -31.69 -14.92 36.79
CA HIS A 781 -32.89 -14.86 37.63
C HIS A 781 -32.57 -14.25 38.99
N CYS A 782 -33.30 -13.19 39.37
CA CYS A 782 -33.16 -12.50 40.67
C CYS A 782 -34.52 -12.49 41.39
N SER A 783 -34.55 -12.95 42.65
CA SER A 783 -35.72 -12.91 43.54
C SER A 783 -35.33 -12.54 44.97
N ASP A 784 -36.30 -12.39 45.87
CA ASP A 784 -36.06 -12.03 47.28
C ASP A 784 -35.23 -13.06 48.07
N THR A 785 -35.03 -14.25 47.50
CA THR A 785 -34.27 -15.35 48.12
C THR A 785 -33.15 -15.92 47.27
N ASN A 786 -33.14 -15.67 45.95
CA ASN A 786 -32.23 -16.32 45.01
C ASN A 786 -31.64 -15.34 43.98
N PHE A 787 -30.36 -15.53 43.65
CA PHE A 787 -29.71 -14.93 42.48
C PHE A 787 -29.04 -16.06 41.69
N GLN A 788 -29.46 -16.29 40.45
CA GLN A 788 -29.02 -17.44 39.65
C GLN A 788 -28.69 -17.05 38.21
N LEU A 789 -27.41 -17.15 37.83
CA LEU A 789 -26.92 -16.98 36.46
C LEU A 789 -26.65 -18.35 35.84
N TYR A 790 -27.30 -18.71 34.73
CA TYR A 790 -27.17 -20.04 34.10
C TYR A 790 -27.18 -19.98 32.57
N ASP A 791 -26.70 -21.05 31.92
CA ASP A 791 -26.58 -21.15 30.47
C ASP A 791 -27.65 -22.09 29.91
N LYS A 792 -28.63 -21.52 29.20
CA LYS A 792 -29.84 -22.14 28.63
C LYS A 792 -30.78 -22.79 29.65
N ASN A 793 -30.27 -23.74 30.45
CA ASN A 793 -31.01 -24.54 31.42
C ASN A 793 -30.53 -24.27 32.86
N ARG A 794 -31.45 -24.19 33.84
CA ARG A 794 -31.12 -24.01 35.27
C ARG A 794 -30.15 -25.07 35.82
N GLY A 795 -30.12 -26.27 35.25
CA GLY A 795 -29.14 -27.31 35.60
C GLY A 795 -27.69 -26.95 35.28
N ASN A 796 -27.44 -26.03 34.34
CA ASN A 796 -26.11 -25.58 33.90
C ASN A 796 -25.76 -24.21 34.52
N THR A 797 -25.88 -24.11 35.85
CA THR A 797 -25.68 -22.85 36.57
C THR A 797 -24.22 -22.41 36.61
N PHE A 798 -23.99 -21.12 36.42
CA PHE A 798 -22.70 -20.46 36.58
C PHE A 798 -22.51 -19.89 38.00
N ILE A 799 -23.42 -19.04 38.46
CA ILE A 799 -23.40 -18.47 39.82
C ILE A 799 -24.78 -18.67 40.45
N PHE A 800 -24.84 -19.20 41.67
CA PHE A 800 -26.06 -19.35 42.45
C PHE A 800 -25.85 -18.83 43.85
N MET A 801 -26.61 -17.82 44.27
CA MET A 801 -26.66 -17.35 45.65
C MET A 801 -28.07 -17.57 46.22
N THR A 802 -28.15 -18.04 47.46
CA THR A 802 -29.43 -18.30 48.13
C THR A 802 -29.31 -18.11 49.64
N ARG A 803 -30.43 -17.83 50.31
CA ARG A 803 -30.54 -17.91 51.78
C ARG A 803 -30.68 -19.37 52.20
N PRO A 804 -29.67 -19.98 52.85
CA PRO A 804 -29.75 -21.37 53.24
C PRO A 804 -30.71 -21.56 54.43
N PRO A 805 -31.21 -22.79 54.70
CA PRO A 805 -32.06 -23.07 55.85
C PRO A 805 -31.38 -22.70 57.17
N ALA A 806 -32.16 -22.27 58.17
CA ALA A 806 -31.67 -21.78 59.47
C ALA A 806 -30.69 -22.72 60.20
N ALA A 807 -30.77 -24.03 59.92
CA ALA A 807 -29.86 -25.05 60.47
C ALA A 807 -28.40 -24.96 59.97
N SER A 808 -28.11 -24.17 58.93
CA SER A 808 -26.77 -24.05 58.33
C SER A 808 -25.84 -23.04 59.00
N GLY A 809 -26.38 -22.16 59.86
CA GLY A 809 -25.61 -21.11 60.54
C GLY A 809 -25.06 -19.98 59.65
N ALA A 810 -25.31 -20.02 58.34
CA ALA A 810 -24.87 -19.00 57.38
C ALA A 810 -26.05 -18.12 56.91
N GLU A 811 -25.89 -16.81 56.89
CA GLU A 811 -26.95 -15.89 56.42
C GLU A 811 -27.15 -15.95 54.89
N LEU A 812 -26.07 -16.24 54.14
CA LEU A 812 -26.07 -16.29 52.68
C LEU A 812 -25.03 -17.30 52.18
N ALA A 813 -25.41 -18.15 51.23
CA ALA A 813 -24.54 -19.16 50.63
C ALA A 813 -24.44 -18.99 49.11
N VAL A 814 -23.26 -19.24 48.54
CA VAL A 814 -22.98 -19.15 47.11
C VAL A 814 -22.36 -20.43 46.54
N SER A 815 -22.76 -20.80 45.33
CA SER A 815 -22.12 -21.81 44.48
C SER A 815 -21.63 -21.15 43.19
N ILE A 816 -20.39 -21.39 42.81
CA ILE A 816 -19.77 -20.81 41.61
C ILE A 816 -19.13 -21.93 40.80
N ALA A 817 -19.54 -22.07 39.54
CA ALA A 817 -18.92 -22.96 38.58
C ALA A 817 -17.60 -22.35 38.07
N VAL A 818 -16.57 -22.36 38.91
CA VAL A 818 -15.27 -21.71 38.69
C VAL A 818 -14.60 -22.14 37.37
N GLN A 819 -14.87 -23.36 36.90
CA GLN A 819 -14.39 -23.87 35.61
C GLN A 819 -14.87 -23.05 34.41
N LYS A 820 -16.04 -22.39 34.51
CA LYS A 820 -16.56 -21.51 33.46
C LYS A 820 -15.82 -20.17 33.40
N ILE A 821 -15.06 -19.80 34.45
CA ILE A 821 -14.14 -18.66 34.46
C ILE A 821 -12.82 -19.07 33.79
N SER A 822 -12.17 -20.13 34.30
CA SER A 822 -11.09 -20.84 33.61
C SER A 822 -10.73 -22.15 34.33
N ALA A 823 -10.16 -23.12 33.60
CA ALA A 823 -9.63 -24.36 34.16
C ALA A 823 -8.51 -24.13 35.20
N ARG A 824 -7.76 -23.02 35.11
CA ARG A 824 -6.68 -22.68 36.05
C ARG A 824 -7.22 -22.16 37.37
N VAL A 825 -8.23 -21.29 37.33
CA VAL A 825 -8.90 -20.78 38.55
C VAL A 825 -9.55 -21.95 39.30
N GLN A 826 -10.17 -22.90 38.59
CA GLN A 826 -10.72 -24.11 39.22
C GLN A 826 -9.66 -24.95 39.95
N LYS A 827 -8.46 -25.12 39.36
CA LYS A 827 -7.35 -25.84 40.01
C LYS A 827 -6.84 -25.17 41.28
N GLN A 828 -6.93 -23.85 41.36
CA GLN A 828 -6.38 -23.06 42.47
C GLN A 828 -7.39 -22.80 43.59
N VAL A 829 -8.64 -22.50 43.22
CA VAL A 829 -9.72 -22.16 44.16
C VAL A 829 -10.49 -23.41 44.61
N GLY A 830 -10.47 -24.47 43.80
CA GLY A 830 -11.24 -25.69 44.05
C GLY A 830 -12.72 -25.51 43.74
N ARG A 831 -13.56 -26.34 44.37
CA ARG A 831 -15.02 -26.35 44.17
C ARG A 831 -15.71 -25.40 45.17
N ILE A 832 -16.36 -24.35 44.65
CA ILE A 832 -17.23 -23.47 45.45
C ILE A 832 -18.66 -23.97 45.32
N ASN A 833 -19.20 -24.59 46.38
CA ASN A 833 -20.55 -25.12 46.40
C ASN A 833 -21.19 -24.89 47.76
N ARG A 834 -22.25 -24.07 47.81
CA ARG A 834 -22.96 -23.66 49.03
C ARG A 834 -22.01 -23.09 50.09
N THR A 835 -20.99 -22.37 49.66
CA THR A 835 -19.98 -21.76 50.53
C THR A 835 -20.57 -20.50 51.15
N PRO A 836 -20.42 -20.26 52.46
CA PRO A 836 -20.88 -19.02 53.09
C PRO A 836 -20.16 -17.80 52.51
N VAL A 837 -20.89 -16.72 52.28
CA VAL A 837 -20.28 -15.48 51.76
C VAL A 837 -19.68 -14.67 52.92
N THR A 838 -18.43 -14.24 52.77
CA THR A 838 -17.72 -13.45 53.82
C THR A 838 -17.99 -11.96 53.72
N ALA A 839 -18.01 -11.42 52.50
CA ALA A 839 -18.33 -10.03 52.26
C ALA A 839 -18.99 -9.84 50.88
N ILE A 840 -19.91 -8.88 50.78
CA ILE A 840 -20.56 -8.48 49.54
C ILE A 840 -20.61 -6.95 49.47
N GLU A 841 -20.31 -6.42 48.30
CA GLU A 841 -20.51 -5.03 47.96
C GLU A 841 -21.32 -4.91 46.67
N LEU A 842 -22.16 -3.88 46.61
CA LEU A 842 -22.93 -3.54 45.42
C LEU A 842 -22.65 -2.09 45.07
N HIS A 843 -22.12 -1.88 43.88
CA HIS A 843 -21.84 -0.56 43.33
C HIS A 843 -22.75 -0.32 42.13
N VAL A 844 -23.20 0.92 41.99
CA VAL A 844 -24.08 1.35 40.90
C VAL A 844 -23.51 2.60 40.24
N ILE A 845 -23.86 2.78 38.97
CA ILE A 845 -23.60 4.02 38.25
C ILE A 845 -24.91 4.78 38.18
N SER A 846 -24.89 6.06 38.54
CA SER A 846 -26.04 6.94 38.39
C SER A 846 -26.57 6.90 36.96
N ASN A 847 -27.88 6.72 36.76
CA ASN A 847 -28.51 6.73 35.43
C ASN A 847 -28.36 8.09 34.71
N ARG A 848 -27.95 9.14 35.44
CA ARG A 848 -27.68 10.48 34.89
C ARG A 848 -26.23 10.66 34.42
N ASP A 849 -25.31 9.78 34.79
CA ASP A 849 -23.87 9.88 34.48
C ASP A 849 -23.53 9.20 33.14
N ARG A 850 -23.92 9.84 32.03
CA ARG A 850 -23.74 9.33 30.66
C ARG A 850 -22.28 8.98 30.32
N VAL A 851 -21.31 9.64 30.95
CA VAL A 851 -19.87 9.42 30.70
C VAL A 851 -19.39 8.14 31.38
N ALA A 852 -19.82 7.88 32.62
CA ALA A 852 -19.55 6.62 33.29
C ALA A 852 -20.25 5.44 32.60
N HIS A 853 -21.48 5.64 32.07
CA HIS A 853 -22.15 4.65 31.20
C HIS A 853 -21.34 4.34 29.93
N GLN A 854 -20.88 5.36 29.20
CA GLN A 854 -20.07 5.18 27.99
C GLN A 854 -18.69 4.54 28.26
N LEU A 855 -18.04 4.91 29.36
CA LEU A 855 -16.77 4.31 29.78
C LEU A 855 -16.93 2.85 30.17
N PHE A 856 -18.02 2.52 30.88
CA PHE A 856 -18.39 1.15 31.19
C PHE A 856 -18.68 0.36 29.91
N ASP A 857 -19.36 0.97 28.93
CA ASP A 857 -19.73 0.33 27.65
C ASP A 857 -18.52 0.14 26.69
N MET A 858 -17.55 1.07 26.65
CA MET A 858 -16.32 0.95 25.83
C MET A 858 -15.42 -0.24 26.22
N TRP A 859 -15.61 -0.84 27.39
CA TRP A 859 -14.94 -2.08 27.78
C TRP A 859 -15.50 -3.34 27.08
N PHE A 860 -16.62 -3.21 26.35
CA PHE A 860 -17.33 -4.32 25.73
C PHE A 860 -17.33 -4.32 24.20
N ASP A 861 -16.89 -3.25 23.53
CA ASP A 861 -16.89 -3.20 22.06
C ASP A 861 -15.67 -3.94 21.46
N HIS A 862 -15.87 -5.18 21.00
CA HIS A 862 -14.94 -5.91 20.14
C HIS A 862 -15.56 -6.11 18.75
N VAL A 863 -14.86 -5.67 17.71
CA VAL A 863 -15.23 -5.93 16.31
C VAL A 863 -14.29 -7.01 15.76
N PRO A 864 -14.65 -8.30 15.77
CA PRO A 864 -13.77 -9.34 15.24
C PRO A 864 -13.48 -9.11 13.75
N THR A 865 -12.29 -9.48 13.29
CA THR A 865 -11.99 -9.54 11.85
C THR A 865 -12.61 -10.80 11.28
N GLU A 866 -13.53 -10.65 10.34
CA GLU A 866 -14.32 -11.76 9.80
C GLU A 866 -13.68 -12.35 8.53
N THR A 867 -13.03 -11.53 7.70
CA THR A 867 -12.50 -11.94 6.39
C THR A 867 -11.15 -11.30 6.07
N ARG A 868 -10.19 -12.09 5.54
CA ARG A 868 -8.89 -11.60 5.05
C ARG A 868 -8.72 -11.92 3.56
N VAL A 869 -8.53 -10.90 2.73
CA VAL A 869 -8.37 -11.01 1.28
C VAL A 869 -6.87 -11.00 0.91
N ARG A 870 -6.42 -11.97 0.10
CA ARG A 870 -5.02 -12.04 -0.35
C ARG A 870 -4.75 -11.11 -1.54
N ARG A 871 -3.49 -10.69 -1.72
CA ARG A 871 -3.10 -9.71 -2.76
C ARG A 871 -3.39 -10.16 -4.21
N PHE A 872 -3.35 -11.46 -4.50
CA PHE A 872 -3.44 -12.01 -5.87
C PHE A 872 -4.49 -13.11 -6.02
N GLU A 873 -5.54 -13.08 -5.19
CA GLU A 873 -6.60 -14.09 -5.26
C GLU A 873 -7.49 -13.84 -6.49
N ARG A 874 -7.19 -14.53 -7.61
CA ARG A 874 -8.09 -14.63 -8.75
C ARG A 874 -8.64 -16.05 -8.83
N GLN A 875 -9.95 -16.17 -8.99
CA GLN A 875 -10.62 -17.44 -9.28
C GLN A 875 -10.41 -17.76 -10.75
N ALA A 876 -9.93 -18.96 -11.05
CA ALA A 876 -9.81 -19.42 -12.44
C ALA A 876 -11.22 -19.49 -13.04
N VAL A 877 -11.48 -18.69 -14.07
CA VAL A 877 -12.78 -18.69 -14.75
C VAL A 877 -12.78 -19.90 -15.70
N PRO A 878 -13.73 -20.84 -15.56
CA PRO A 878 -13.87 -21.90 -16.56
C PRO A 878 -14.22 -21.26 -17.91
N TYR A 879 -13.72 -21.85 -18.99
CA TYR A 879 -14.07 -21.43 -20.36
C TYR A 879 -15.00 -22.46 -20.99
N HIS A 880 -15.69 -22.07 -22.05
CA HIS A 880 -16.57 -22.95 -22.81
C HIS A 880 -15.90 -23.28 -24.15
N LEU A 881 -15.80 -24.56 -24.53
CA LEU A 881 -15.34 -24.90 -25.87
C LEU A 881 -16.47 -24.70 -26.87
N ASN A 882 -16.17 -24.24 -28.09
CA ASN A 882 -17.18 -24.12 -29.13
C ASN A 882 -17.70 -25.52 -29.53
N ASP A 883 -18.99 -25.81 -29.33
CA ASP A 883 -19.67 -27.00 -29.87
C ASP A 883 -20.72 -26.56 -30.91
N ILE A 884 -20.83 -27.31 -32.02
CA ILE A 884 -21.84 -27.05 -33.05
C ILE A 884 -23.27 -27.11 -32.49
N LYS A 885 -23.48 -27.84 -31.39
CA LYS A 885 -24.78 -27.93 -30.70
C LYS A 885 -25.20 -26.63 -30.02
N ASP A 886 -24.25 -25.74 -29.73
CA ASP A 886 -24.51 -24.47 -29.04
C ASP A 886 -25.00 -23.38 -30.01
N ILE A 887 -24.87 -23.61 -31.33
CA ILE A 887 -25.38 -22.71 -32.36
C ILE A 887 -26.91 -22.80 -32.40
N SER A 888 -27.57 -21.71 -32.05
CA SER A 888 -29.04 -21.64 -32.06
C SER A 888 -29.62 -21.68 -33.49
N GLU A 889 -30.88 -22.11 -33.63
CA GLU A 889 -31.59 -22.08 -34.91
C GLU A 889 -31.67 -20.67 -35.52
N GLU A 890 -31.74 -19.63 -34.68
CA GLU A 890 -31.73 -18.23 -35.08
C GLU A 890 -30.36 -17.80 -35.63
N GLU A 891 -29.27 -18.22 -35.01
CA GLU A 891 -27.90 -17.94 -35.48
C GLU A 891 -27.56 -18.64 -36.79
N TRP A 892 -28.09 -19.85 -37.00
CA TRP A 892 -28.00 -20.54 -38.27
C TRP A 892 -28.76 -19.84 -39.42
N LEU A 893 -29.75 -19.01 -39.09
CA LEU A 893 -30.56 -18.26 -40.05
C LEU A 893 -30.03 -16.85 -40.32
N ASP A 894 -29.06 -16.38 -39.53
CA ASP A 894 -28.42 -15.08 -39.65
C ASP A 894 -27.28 -15.12 -40.71
N PRO A 895 -27.48 -14.52 -41.89
CA PRO A 895 -26.48 -14.52 -42.95
C PRO A 895 -25.25 -13.65 -42.64
N GLU A 896 -25.31 -12.77 -41.62
CA GLU A 896 -24.12 -12.03 -41.16
C GLU A 896 -23.20 -12.91 -40.30
N LYS A 897 -23.73 -13.95 -39.64
CA LYS A 897 -22.95 -14.89 -38.81
C LYS A 897 -22.51 -16.14 -39.57
N TYR A 898 -23.42 -16.83 -40.25
CA TYR A 898 -23.11 -18.05 -40.99
C TYR A 898 -23.85 -18.13 -42.33
N PRO A 899 -23.14 -18.40 -43.45
CA PRO A 899 -23.80 -18.75 -44.70
C PRO A 899 -24.72 -19.96 -44.57
N ARG A 900 -25.94 -19.89 -45.15
CA ARG A 900 -26.94 -20.98 -45.11
C ARG A 900 -26.41 -22.33 -45.60
N TRP A 901 -25.43 -22.31 -46.50
CA TRP A 901 -24.83 -23.53 -47.04
C TRP A 901 -23.98 -24.28 -45.98
N LEU A 902 -23.39 -23.60 -44.99
CA LEU A 902 -22.67 -24.24 -43.88
C LEU A 902 -23.62 -25.07 -43.02
N LYS A 903 -24.80 -24.54 -42.69
CA LYS A 903 -25.84 -25.29 -41.98
C LYS A 903 -26.18 -26.58 -42.71
N ASN A 904 -26.48 -26.43 -44.00
CA ASN A 904 -26.84 -27.57 -44.84
C ASN A 904 -25.71 -28.60 -44.92
N THR A 905 -24.45 -28.21 -44.74
CA THR A 905 -23.28 -29.09 -44.84
C THR A 905 -23.01 -29.84 -43.54
N PHE A 906 -22.97 -29.13 -42.41
CA PHE A 906 -22.53 -29.66 -41.10
C PHE A 906 -23.68 -30.05 -40.15
N HIS A 907 -24.92 -29.67 -40.45
CA HIS A 907 -26.08 -29.95 -39.60
C HIS A 907 -27.25 -30.59 -40.39
N PRO A 908 -27.73 -31.80 -40.02
CA PRO A 908 -27.24 -32.66 -38.94
C PRO A 908 -25.89 -33.31 -39.28
N ARG A 909 -25.14 -33.80 -38.28
CA ARG A 909 -23.89 -34.55 -38.51
C ARG A 909 -24.17 -35.78 -39.37
N LEU A 910 -23.36 -35.96 -40.40
CA LEU A 910 -23.50 -37.02 -41.40
C LEU A 910 -22.38 -38.04 -41.30
N SER A 911 -22.62 -39.24 -41.84
CA SER A 911 -21.54 -40.21 -42.04
C SER A 911 -20.64 -39.80 -43.22
N GLN A 912 -19.39 -40.26 -43.24
CA GLN A 912 -18.40 -39.94 -44.29
C GLN A 912 -18.97 -40.12 -45.72
N ASN A 913 -19.70 -41.21 -45.98
CA ASN A 913 -20.30 -41.52 -47.29
C ASN A 913 -21.36 -40.51 -47.75
N GLN A 914 -22.00 -39.81 -46.80
CA GLN A 914 -23.02 -38.80 -47.06
C GLN A 914 -22.42 -37.38 -47.11
N PHE A 915 -21.28 -37.16 -46.44
CA PHE A 915 -20.59 -35.88 -46.38
C PHE A 915 -19.73 -35.65 -47.63
N GLN A 916 -19.03 -36.67 -48.13
CA GLN A 916 -18.12 -36.57 -49.28
C GLN A 916 -18.77 -35.97 -50.55
N PRO A 917 -19.97 -36.40 -50.98
CA PRO A 917 -20.61 -35.85 -52.19
C PRO A 917 -20.99 -34.37 -52.07
N ARG A 918 -21.09 -33.84 -50.85
CA ARG A 918 -21.38 -32.42 -50.61
C ARG A 918 -20.14 -31.57 -50.87
N LEU A 919 -18.95 -32.08 -50.55
CA LEU A 919 -17.68 -31.38 -50.79
C LEU A 919 -17.44 -31.15 -52.28
N ASP A 920 -17.82 -32.10 -53.14
CA ASP A 920 -17.70 -31.99 -54.60
C ASP A 920 -18.50 -30.82 -55.19
N THR A 921 -19.51 -30.32 -54.47
CA THR A 921 -20.37 -29.21 -54.90
C THR A 921 -19.91 -27.84 -54.39
N LEU A 922 -18.89 -27.79 -53.52
CA LEU A 922 -18.37 -26.56 -52.92
C LEU A 922 -17.26 -25.94 -53.79
N SER A 923 -17.28 -24.61 -53.91
CA SER A 923 -16.16 -23.86 -54.50
C SER A 923 -14.93 -23.83 -53.58
N GLY A 924 -13.76 -23.45 -54.10
CA GLY A 924 -12.53 -23.37 -53.29
C GLY A 924 -12.64 -22.43 -52.08
N LEU A 925 -13.31 -21.29 -52.23
CA LEU A 925 -13.57 -20.38 -51.10
C LEU A 925 -14.49 -21.00 -50.06
N GLN A 926 -15.50 -21.75 -50.50
CA GLN A 926 -16.42 -22.45 -49.59
C GLN A 926 -15.72 -23.62 -48.88
N LEU A 927 -14.80 -24.33 -49.53
CA LEU A 927 -13.98 -25.35 -48.87
C LEU A 927 -13.09 -24.72 -47.78
N ASP A 928 -12.55 -23.52 -48.03
CA ASP A 928 -11.79 -22.77 -47.03
C ASP A 928 -12.68 -22.37 -45.84
N GLU A 929 -13.86 -21.78 -46.08
CA GLU A 929 -14.84 -21.45 -45.05
C GLU A 929 -15.32 -22.68 -44.26
N ALA A 930 -15.53 -23.81 -44.94
CA ALA A 930 -15.92 -25.07 -44.29
C ALA A 930 -14.83 -25.59 -43.35
N MET A 931 -13.57 -25.49 -43.76
CA MET A 931 -12.42 -25.92 -42.96
C MET A 931 -12.19 -24.99 -41.76
N GLN A 932 -12.33 -23.67 -41.93
CA GLN A 932 -12.32 -22.70 -40.82
C GLN A 932 -13.43 -23.03 -39.81
N PHE A 933 -14.64 -23.30 -40.30
CA PHE A 933 -15.79 -23.66 -39.47
C PHE A 933 -15.55 -24.96 -38.70
N ALA A 934 -15.04 -26.00 -39.39
CA ALA A 934 -14.77 -27.30 -38.77
C ALA A 934 -13.74 -27.19 -37.64
N LEU A 935 -12.66 -26.42 -37.84
CA LEU A 935 -11.64 -26.18 -36.81
C LEU A 935 -12.16 -25.32 -35.65
N LYS A 936 -12.97 -24.29 -35.93
CA LYS A 936 -13.56 -23.42 -34.90
C LYS A 936 -14.43 -24.20 -33.91
N TYR A 937 -15.15 -25.22 -34.39
CA TYR A 937 -16.10 -26.03 -33.61
C TYR A 937 -15.58 -27.44 -33.28
N HIS A 938 -14.26 -27.67 -33.39
CA HIS A 938 -13.61 -28.95 -33.04
C HIS A 938 -14.22 -30.19 -33.73
N LEU A 939 -14.62 -30.05 -35.00
CA LEU A 939 -15.18 -31.11 -35.84
C LEU A 939 -14.05 -31.95 -36.48
N GLU A 940 -13.37 -32.76 -35.67
CA GLU A 940 -12.16 -33.49 -36.08
C GLU A 940 -12.39 -34.40 -37.30
N GLU A 941 -13.41 -35.24 -37.29
CA GLU A 941 -13.71 -36.17 -38.41
C GLU A 941 -13.93 -35.42 -39.73
N GLU A 942 -14.80 -34.41 -39.70
CA GLU A 942 -15.11 -33.58 -40.86
C GLU A 942 -13.87 -32.79 -41.34
N THR A 943 -13.02 -32.32 -40.42
CA THR A 943 -11.75 -31.66 -40.75
C THR A 943 -10.86 -32.57 -41.57
N TYR A 944 -10.70 -33.84 -41.17
CA TYR A 944 -9.93 -34.83 -41.92
C TYR A 944 -10.57 -35.17 -43.28
N TRP A 945 -11.90 -35.24 -43.37
CA TRP A 945 -12.60 -35.50 -44.64
C TRP A 945 -12.45 -34.33 -45.63
N ILE A 946 -12.61 -33.10 -45.16
CA ILE A 946 -12.42 -31.88 -45.97
C ILE A 946 -10.98 -31.80 -46.46
N PHE A 947 -10.01 -31.98 -45.56
CA PHE A 947 -8.60 -31.97 -45.92
C PHE A 947 -8.25 -33.09 -46.91
N GLY A 948 -8.79 -34.29 -46.72
CA GLY A 948 -8.66 -35.40 -47.67
C GLY A 948 -9.15 -35.01 -49.07
N HIS A 949 -10.31 -34.37 -49.17
CA HIS A 949 -10.83 -33.84 -50.45
C HIS A 949 -9.89 -32.80 -51.07
N ILE A 950 -9.39 -31.83 -50.29
CA ILE A 950 -8.42 -30.82 -50.75
C ILE A 950 -7.15 -31.48 -51.28
N THR A 951 -6.63 -32.50 -50.60
CA THR A 951 -5.40 -33.21 -51.02
C THR A 951 -5.61 -34.12 -52.22
N SER A 952 -6.84 -34.56 -52.51
CA SER A 952 -7.15 -35.38 -53.69
C SER A 952 -7.24 -34.59 -54.99
N ALA A 953 -7.27 -33.25 -54.92
CA ALA A 953 -7.35 -32.39 -56.09
C ALA A 953 -6.04 -32.38 -56.89
N LEU A 954 -6.13 -32.53 -58.21
CA LEU A 954 -5.00 -32.45 -59.14
C LEU A 954 -5.19 -31.26 -60.10
N PRO A 955 -4.23 -30.31 -60.20
CA PRO A 955 -2.97 -30.24 -59.45
C PRO A 955 -3.18 -29.87 -57.97
N LEU A 956 -2.27 -30.37 -57.11
CA LEU A 956 -2.32 -30.13 -55.67
C LEU A 956 -2.31 -28.63 -55.35
N ARG A 957 -3.30 -28.18 -54.58
CA ARG A 957 -3.40 -26.78 -54.13
C ARG A 957 -2.45 -26.51 -52.96
N ARG A 958 -1.15 -26.47 -53.27
CA ARG A 958 -0.05 -26.37 -52.27
C ARG A 958 -0.23 -25.26 -51.23
N ALA A 959 -0.71 -24.08 -51.64
CA ALA A 959 -0.92 -22.96 -50.73
C ALA A 959 -2.03 -23.24 -49.69
N GLU A 960 -3.14 -23.85 -50.10
CA GLU A 960 -4.23 -24.26 -49.21
C GLU A 960 -3.76 -25.38 -48.27
N VAL A 961 -3.01 -26.35 -48.80
CA VAL A 961 -2.44 -27.44 -47.99
C VAL A 961 -1.53 -26.90 -46.89
N VAL A 962 -0.60 -26.00 -47.23
CA VAL A 962 0.31 -25.35 -46.25
C VAL A 962 -0.47 -24.59 -45.19
N LYS A 963 -1.44 -23.77 -45.60
CA LYS A 963 -2.31 -23.02 -44.67
C LYS A 963 -2.94 -23.94 -43.64
N TRP A 964 -3.47 -25.09 -44.07
CA TRP A 964 -4.18 -26.00 -43.19
C TRP A 964 -3.28 -26.83 -42.28
N ILE A 965 -2.15 -27.34 -42.78
CA ILE A 965 -1.19 -28.05 -41.91
C ILE A 965 -0.53 -27.09 -40.90
N ASP A 966 -0.32 -25.82 -41.24
CA ASP A 966 0.22 -24.84 -40.28
C ASP A 966 -0.83 -24.42 -39.22
N THR A 967 -2.12 -24.45 -39.58
CA THR A 967 -3.22 -24.14 -38.65
C THR A 967 -3.53 -25.34 -37.74
N TYR A 968 -3.50 -26.57 -38.28
CA TYR A 968 -3.72 -27.81 -37.55
C TYR A 968 -2.63 -28.86 -37.90
N PRO A 969 -1.49 -28.85 -37.20
CA PRO A 969 -0.31 -29.68 -37.49
C PRO A 969 -0.54 -31.18 -37.70
N PRO A 970 -1.45 -31.85 -36.96
CA PRO A 970 -1.71 -33.28 -37.16
C PRO A 970 -2.18 -33.67 -38.57
N LEU A 971 -2.67 -32.73 -39.39
CA LEU A 971 -3.04 -33.00 -40.79
C LEU A 971 -1.87 -33.43 -41.67
N VAL A 972 -0.63 -33.15 -41.24
CA VAL A 972 0.57 -33.61 -41.94
C VAL A 972 0.60 -35.13 -42.11
N PHE A 973 0.06 -35.89 -41.14
CA PHE A 973 -0.01 -37.35 -41.24
C PHE A 973 -1.00 -37.81 -42.31
N SER A 974 -2.12 -37.10 -42.48
CA SER A 974 -3.06 -37.36 -43.57
C SER A 974 -2.45 -37.03 -44.93
N LEU A 975 -1.64 -35.95 -45.01
CA LEU A 975 -0.90 -35.63 -46.23
C LEU A 975 0.12 -36.72 -46.58
N LEU A 976 0.89 -37.21 -45.59
CA LEU A 976 1.85 -38.31 -45.77
C LEU A 976 1.17 -39.66 -46.04
N GLN A 977 -0.08 -39.84 -45.64
CA GLN A 977 -0.86 -41.03 -46.00
C GLN A 977 -1.35 -40.97 -47.45
N ALA A 978 -1.77 -39.80 -47.92
CA ALA A 978 -2.17 -39.59 -49.31
C ALA A 978 -0.98 -39.64 -50.29
N TYR A 979 0.17 -39.13 -49.85
CA TYR A 979 1.42 -39.07 -50.61
C TYR A 979 2.54 -39.72 -49.78
N PRO A 980 2.59 -41.06 -49.70
CA PRO A 980 3.59 -41.76 -48.90
C PRO A 980 5.01 -41.50 -49.40
N PRO A 981 6.02 -41.45 -48.49
CA PRO A 981 7.42 -41.41 -48.88
C PRO A 981 7.76 -42.56 -49.82
N LEU A 982 8.61 -42.28 -50.80
CA LEU A 982 9.10 -43.25 -51.78
C LEU A 982 10.06 -44.26 -51.11
N ASP A 983 10.36 -45.37 -51.79
CA ASP A 983 11.26 -46.41 -51.28
C ASP A 983 12.70 -45.90 -51.02
N ASP A 984 13.10 -44.82 -51.68
CA ASP A 984 14.36 -44.11 -51.47
C ASP A 984 14.31 -43.08 -50.32
N CYS A 985 13.21 -43.07 -49.55
CA CYS A 985 12.94 -42.19 -48.42
C CYS A 985 12.83 -40.69 -48.78
N PHE A 986 12.56 -40.36 -50.06
CA PHE A 986 12.20 -39.00 -50.48
C PHE A 986 10.69 -38.75 -50.49
N LEU A 987 10.32 -37.48 -50.36
CA LEU A 987 8.95 -37.03 -50.62
C LEU A 987 8.63 -37.07 -52.13
N PRO A 988 7.41 -37.48 -52.53
CA PRO A 988 6.94 -37.38 -53.92
C PRO A 988 7.04 -35.96 -54.49
N GLU A 989 7.22 -35.82 -55.81
CA GLU A 989 7.41 -34.52 -56.48
C GLU A 989 6.27 -33.52 -56.22
N GLU A 990 5.05 -34.02 -55.98
CA GLU A 990 3.87 -33.21 -55.70
C GLU A 990 4.02 -32.39 -54.42
N ILE A 991 4.60 -32.99 -53.37
CA ILE A 991 4.73 -32.42 -52.02
C ILE A 991 6.18 -32.11 -51.61
N SER A 992 7.18 -32.50 -52.40
CA SER A 992 8.60 -32.19 -52.18
C SER A 992 8.89 -30.70 -51.91
N PRO A 993 8.25 -29.73 -52.61
CA PRO A 993 8.42 -28.31 -52.30
C PRO A 993 7.94 -27.87 -50.89
N LEU A 994 7.18 -28.71 -50.21
CA LEU A 994 6.63 -28.48 -48.86
C LEU A 994 7.46 -29.14 -47.76
N THR A 995 8.67 -29.63 -48.08
CA THR A 995 9.53 -30.39 -47.17
C THR A 995 9.68 -29.74 -45.79
N THR A 996 10.03 -28.45 -45.73
CA THR A 996 10.28 -27.75 -44.46
C THR A 996 9.00 -27.64 -43.61
N GLN A 997 7.87 -27.36 -44.26
CA GLN A 997 6.56 -27.23 -43.63
C GLN A 997 6.06 -28.57 -43.10
N ILE A 998 6.28 -29.66 -43.85
CA ILE A 998 5.96 -31.02 -43.41
C ILE A 998 6.77 -31.38 -42.16
N LEU A 999 8.10 -31.18 -42.18
CA LEU A 999 8.95 -31.50 -41.04
C LEU A 999 8.63 -30.64 -39.81
N ASN A 1000 8.39 -29.34 -39.98
CA ASN A 1000 8.01 -28.46 -38.87
C ASN A 1000 6.70 -28.88 -38.22
N ASN A 1001 5.69 -29.26 -39.00
CA ASN A 1001 4.39 -29.68 -38.47
C ASN A 1001 4.41 -31.11 -37.89
N LEU A 1002 5.34 -31.97 -38.32
CA LEU A 1002 5.64 -33.21 -37.61
C LEU A 1002 6.18 -32.92 -36.20
N ILE A 1003 7.16 -32.02 -36.07
CA ILE A 1003 7.71 -31.64 -34.76
C ILE A 1003 6.64 -30.99 -33.86
N ARG A 1004 5.82 -30.07 -34.39
CA ARG A 1004 4.70 -29.47 -33.65
C ARG A 1004 3.66 -30.49 -33.17
N SER A 1005 3.58 -31.65 -33.83
CA SER A 1005 2.68 -32.75 -33.45
C SER A 1005 3.32 -33.77 -32.50
N ALA A 1006 4.60 -33.61 -32.13
CA ALA A 1006 5.32 -34.59 -31.31
C ALA A 1006 4.72 -34.75 -29.91
N ASN A 1007 4.25 -33.66 -29.30
CA ASN A 1007 3.66 -33.71 -27.96
C ASN A 1007 2.30 -34.45 -27.91
N SER A 1008 1.58 -34.57 -29.03
CA SER A 1008 0.30 -35.28 -29.10
C SER A 1008 0.42 -36.69 -29.69
N ILE A 1009 1.33 -36.90 -30.66
CA ILE A 1009 1.46 -38.16 -31.41
C ILE A 1009 2.94 -38.58 -31.56
N GLY A 1010 3.69 -38.61 -30.45
CA GLY A 1010 5.15 -38.80 -30.45
C GLY A 1010 5.66 -40.04 -31.21
N VAL A 1011 5.03 -41.21 -31.03
CA VAL A 1011 5.44 -42.45 -31.73
C VAL A 1011 5.29 -42.32 -33.25
N ALA A 1012 4.20 -41.69 -33.73
CA ALA A 1012 3.99 -41.51 -35.16
C ALA A 1012 5.00 -40.52 -35.76
N VAL A 1013 5.40 -39.49 -35.00
CA VAL A 1013 6.44 -38.55 -35.42
C VAL A 1013 7.78 -39.26 -35.61
N LEU A 1014 8.22 -40.09 -34.66
CA LEU A 1014 9.47 -40.83 -34.78
C LEU A 1014 9.49 -41.72 -36.03
N VAL A 1015 8.40 -42.48 -36.26
CA VAL A 1015 8.26 -43.34 -37.46
C VAL A 1015 8.25 -42.52 -38.75
N ALA A 1016 7.58 -41.36 -38.76
CA ALA A 1016 7.53 -40.48 -39.93
C ALA A 1016 8.92 -39.89 -40.25
N LEU A 1017 9.66 -39.45 -39.23
CA LEU A 1017 11.02 -38.93 -39.40
C LEU A 1017 11.98 -40.01 -39.90
N GLU A 1018 11.86 -41.26 -39.43
CA GLU A 1018 12.65 -42.39 -39.93
C GLU A 1018 12.40 -42.67 -41.41
N LYS A 1019 11.13 -42.62 -41.85
CA LYS A 1019 10.73 -42.83 -43.26
C LYS A 1019 11.13 -41.68 -44.19
N LEU A 1020 11.45 -40.50 -43.64
CA LEU A 1020 11.88 -39.30 -44.38
C LEU A 1020 13.40 -39.08 -44.29
N SER A 1021 14.16 -40.13 -44.05
CA SER A 1021 15.61 -40.07 -43.80
C SER A 1021 16.39 -39.33 -44.91
N ALA A 1022 16.17 -39.67 -46.18
CA ALA A 1022 16.84 -39.03 -47.31
C ALA A 1022 16.41 -37.56 -47.49
N THR A 1023 15.14 -37.25 -47.25
CA THR A 1023 14.65 -35.86 -47.23
C THR A 1023 15.33 -35.02 -46.14
N ILE A 1024 15.48 -35.54 -44.92
CA ILE A 1024 16.15 -34.83 -43.81
C ILE A 1024 17.64 -34.60 -44.13
N ALA A 1025 18.32 -35.59 -44.71
CA ALA A 1025 19.70 -35.45 -45.14
C ALA A 1025 19.90 -34.41 -46.26
N GLY A 1026 18.89 -34.26 -47.14
CA GLY A 1026 18.87 -33.28 -48.22
C GLY A 1026 18.61 -31.83 -47.79
N LEU A 1027 18.22 -31.56 -46.54
CA LEU A 1027 17.86 -30.20 -46.11
C LEU A 1027 19.02 -29.19 -46.24
N PRO A 1028 18.75 -27.95 -46.65
CA PRO A 1028 19.68 -26.84 -46.47
C PRO A 1028 20.08 -26.68 -44.99
N LEU A 1029 21.29 -26.20 -44.74
CA LEU A 1029 21.86 -26.11 -43.39
C LEU A 1029 21.03 -25.22 -42.45
N ALA A 1030 20.55 -24.07 -42.95
CA ALA A 1030 19.64 -23.19 -42.20
C ALA A 1030 18.33 -23.90 -41.82
N ALA A 1031 17.69 -24.59 -42.76
CA ALA A 1031 16.43 -25.30 -42.51
C ALA A 1031 16.59 -26.45 -41.49
N TYR A 1032 17.75 -27.12 -41.49
CA TYR A 1032 18.06 -28.14 -40.49
C TYR A 1032 18.29 -27.54 -39.10
N PHE A 1033 18.98 -26.39 -39.01
CA PHE A 1033 19.20 -25.69 -37.74
C PHE A 1033 17.87 -25.18 -37.16
N ASP A 1034 16.99 -24.64 -38.01
CA ASP A 1034 15.65 -24.23 -37.61
C ASP A 1034 14.81 -25.40 -37.09
N LEU A 1035 14.95 -26.58 -37.71
CA LEU A 1035 14.26 -27.80 -37.27
C LEU A 1035 14.75 -28.30 -35.91
N LEU A 1036 16.08 -28.30 -35.68
CA LEU A 1036 16.66 -28.62 -34.37
C LEU A 1036 16.23 -27.61 -33.29
N TRP A 1037 16.21 -26.33 -33.65
CA TRP A 1037 15.78 -25.25 -32.76
C TRP A 1037 14.30 -25.38 -32.38
N LEU A 1038 13.43 -25.62 -33.36
CA LEU A 1038 12.01 -25.89 -33.15
C LEU A 1038 11.84 -27.11 -32.25
N THR A 1039 12.61 -28.18 -32.46
CA THR A 1039 12.54 -29.40 -31.64
C THR A 1039 12.90 -29.12 -30.19
N ALA A 1040 14.03 -28.45 -29.94
CA ALA A 1040 14.48 -28.11 -28.59
C ALA A 1040 13.55 -27.13 -27.86
N GLY A 1041 12.79 -26.32 -28.60
CA GLY A 1041 11.83 -25.37 -28.04
C GLY A 1041 10.42 -25.92 -27.84
N SER A 1042 9.96 -26.82 -28.72
CA SER A 1042 8.55 -27.24 -28.78
C SER A 1042 8.29 -28.61 -28.16
N VAL A 1043 9.25 -29.54 -28.17
CA VAL A 1043 9.08 -30.89 -27.60
C VAL A 1043 9.38 -30.86 -26.10
N ARG A 1044 8.39 -31.22 -25.27
CA ARG A 1044 8.42 -30.93 -23.83
C ARG A 1044 8.94 -32.07 -22.96
N ALA A 1045 8.57 -33.32 -23.27
CA ALA A 1045 8.99 -34.48 -22.50
C ALA A 1045 10.48 -34.76 -22.74
N GLN A 1046 11.24 -34.96 -21.66
CA GLN A 1046 12.71 -35.05 -21.72
C GLN A 1046 13.18 -36.23 -22.58
N ALA A 1047 12.56 -37.40 -22.43
CA ALA A 1047 12.91 -38.58 -23.24
C ALA A 1047 12.57 -38.34 -24.72
N LEU A 1048 11.38 -37.82 -25.02
CA LEU A 1048 10.93 -37.60 -26.38
C LEU A 1048 11.79 -36.57 -27.14
N VAL A 1049 12.15 -35.44 -26.52
CA VAL A 1049 13.01 -34.44 -27.18
C VAL A 1049 14.38 -35.01 -27.50
N GLN A 1050 14.93 -35.84 -26.61
CA GLN A 1050 16.21 -36.52 -26.84
C GLN A 1050 16.11 -37.49 -28.01
N GLU A 1051 15.08 -38.34 -28.03
CA GLU A 1051 14.85 -39.29 -29.12
C GLU A 1051 14.68 -38.59 -30.47
N VAL A 1052 13.85 -37.54 -30.54
CA VAL A 1052 13.61 -36.79 -31.79
C VAL A 1052 14.90 -36.13 -32.28
N LEU A 1053 15.67 -35.47 -31.41
CA LEU A 1053 16.95 -34.84 -31.78
C LEU A 1053 17.97 -35.87 -32.29
N LEU A 1054 18.07 -37.03 -31.63
CA LEU A 1054 18.95 -38.12 -32.07
C LEU A 1054 18.51 -38.69 -33.42
N VAL A 1055 17.21 -38.97 -33.61
CA VAL A 1055 16.69 -39.47 -34.90
C VAL A 1055 16.99 -38.48 -36.03
N LEU A 1056 16.74 -37.18 -35.82
CA LEU A 1056 17.04 -36.14 -36.80
C LEU A 1056 18.53 -36.13 -37.18
N ASN A 1057 19.43 -36.23 -36.21
CA ASN A 1057 20.87 -36.27 -36.45
C ASN A 1057 21.34 -37.56 -37.14
N ASP A 1058 20.86 -38.71 -36.68
CA ASP A 1058 21.23 -40.01 -37.27
C ASP A 1058 20.79 -40.08 -38.74
N ARG A 1059 19.57 -39.60 -39.05
CA ARG A 1059 19.08 -39.53 -40.43
C ARG A 1059 19.88 -38.54 -41.26
N ARG A 1060 20.25 -37.39 -40.69
CA ARG A 1060 21.10 -36.38 -41.33
C ARG A 1060 22.47 -36.94 -41.73
N LEU A 1061 23.10 -37.73 -40.86
CA LEU A 1061 24.42 -38.33 -41.07
C LEU A 1061 24.38 -39.55 -42.00
N ALA A 1062 23.32 -40.36 -41.98
CA ALA A 1062 23.22 -41.61 -42.73
C ALA A 1062 23.32 -41.43 -44.26
N HIS A 1063 22.91 -40.26 -44.78
CA HIS A 1063 22.94 -39.95 -46.22
C HIS A 1063 23.78 -38.70 -46.54
N GLY A 1064 24.61 -38.22 -45.60
CA GLY A 1064 25.50 -37.08 -45.81
C GLY A 1064 26.78 -37.47 -46.56
N ASP A 1065 27.39 -36.52 -47.28
CA ASP A 1065 28.69 -36.74 -47.92
C ASP A 1065 29.78 -36.96 -46.84
N PRO A 1066 30.39 -38.15 -46.77
CA PRO A 1066 31.41 -38.42 -45.77
C PRO A 1066 32.67 -37.55 -45.91
N ALA A 1067 32.89 -36.90 -47.06
CA ALA A 1067 34.02 -36.03 -47.33
C ALA A 1067 33.84 -34.58 -46.81
N ASP A 1068 32.62 -34.15 -46.48
CA ASP A 1068 32.35 -32.78 -46.02
C ASP A 1068 32.54 -32.64 -44.49
N VAL A 1069 33.81 -32.43 -44.09
CA VAL A 1069 34.23 -32.34 -42.69
C VAL A 1069 33.62 -31.12 -41.99
N ALA A 1070 33.47 -30.00 -42.70
CA ALA A 1070 32.89 -28.78 -42.13
C ALA A 1070 31.40 -28.92 -41.83
N ARG A 1071 30.64 -29.59 -42.72
CA ARG A 1071 29.23 -29.87 -42.47
C ARG A 1071 29.04 -30.81 -41.28
N LYS A 1072 29.88 -31.83 -41.12
CA LYS A 1072 29.88 -32.70 -39.92
C LYS A 1072 30.17 -31.92 -38.63
N TYR A 1073 31.11 -30.98 -38.68
CA TYR A 1073 31.37 -30.07 -37.55
C TYR A 1073 30.11 -29.26 -37.22
N GLY A 1074 29.47 -28.68 -38.23
CA GLY A 1074 28.24 -27.92 -38.09
C GLY A 1074 27.09 -28.71 -37.48
N ASP A 1075 26.75 -29.86 -38.06
CA ASP A 1075 25.63 -30.69 -37.60
C ASP A 1075 25.86 -31.16 -36.15
N LYS A 1076 27.09 -31.57 -35.79
CA LYS A 1076 27.46 -31.96 -34.41
C LYS A 1076 27.27 -30.83 -33.40
N HIS A 1077 27.78 -29.64 -33.71
CA HIS A 1077 27.72 -28.52 -32.77
C HIS A 1077 26.33 -27.90 -32.68
N ALA A 1078 25.55 -27.92 -33.78
CA ALA A 1078 24.15 -27.50 -33.76
C ALA A 1078 23.31 -28.43 -32.88
N LEU A 1079 23.52 -29.74 -32.99
CA LEU A 1079 22.88 -30.73 -32.12
C LEU A 1079 23.23 -30.50 -30.64
N ALA A 1080 24.50 -30.24 -30.32
CA ALA A 1080 24.93 -29.96 -28.95
C ALA A 1080 24.22 -28.71 -28.38
N ILE A 1081 24.16 -27.62 -29.15
CA ILE A 1081 23.43 -26.40 -28.76
C ILE A 1081 21.94 -26.70 -28.53
N ALA A 1082 21.32 -27.54 -29.36
CA ALA A 1082 19.92 -27.94 -29.22
C ALA A 1082 19.68 -28.78 -27.94
N PHE A 1083 20.58 -29.70 -27.60
CA PHE A 1083 20.53 -30.45 -26.33
C PHE A 1083 20.68 -29.55 -25.12
N ASP A 1084 21.70 -28.69 -25.11
CA ASP A 1084 21.93 -27.74 -24.01
C ASP A 1084 20.69 -26.86 -23.79
N ARG A 1085 20.06 -26.43 -24.89
CA ARG A 1085 18.84 -25.61 -24.85
C ARG A 1085 17.64 -26.39 -24.31
N ALA A 1086 17.44 -27.63 -24.73
CA ALA A 1086 16.37 -28.49 -24.22
C ALA A 1086 16.57 -28.82 -22.73
N GLU A 1087 17.81 -29.05 -22.32
CA GLU A 1087 18.17 -29.32 -20.92
C GLU A 1087 17.92 -28.09 -20.04
N GLU A 1088 18.38 -26.90 -20.44
CA GLU A 1088 18.13 -25.65 -19.72
C GLU A 1088 16.61 -25.40 -19.57
N ALA A 1089 15.83 -25.64 -20.64
CA ALA A 1089 14.37 -25.52 -20.58
C ALA A 1089 13.73 -26.48 -19.57
N PHE A 1090 14.24 -27.72 -19.47
CA PHE A 1090 13.78 -28.72 -18.50
C PHE A 1090 14.20 -28.39 -17.06
N GLN A 1091 15.41 -27.87 -16.85
CA GLN A 1091 15.90 -27.46 -15.53
C GLN A 1091 15.10 -26.26 -14.97
N GLU A 1092 14.79 -25.27 -15.81
CA GLU A 1092 14.01 -24.10 -15.43
C GLU A 1092 12.51 -24.40 -15.29
N CYS A 1093 11.98 -25.25 -16.18
CA CYS A 1093 10.58 -25.68 -16.18
C CYS A 1093 10.47 -27.19 -16.38
N PRO A 1094 10.47 -28.00 -15.31
CA PRO A 1094 10.37 -29.44 -15.46
C PRO A 1094 8.97 -29.85 -15.90
N CYS A 1095 8.88 -30.71 -16.91
CA CYS A 1095 7.63 -31.33 -17.37
C CYS A 1095 7.51 -32.79 -16.92
N ASP A 1096 6.29 -33.34 -16.94
CA ASP A 1096 6.06 -34.79 -16.88
C ASP A 1096 6.23 -35.47 -18.25
N GLU A 1097 5.99 -36.79 -18.30
CA GLU A 1097 6.11 -37.60 -19.53
C GLU A 1097 5.12 -37.19 -20.61
N ASP A 1098 3.98 -36.58 -20.24
CA ASP A 1098 3.00 -36.03 -21.17
C ASP A 1098 3.35 -34.58 -21.59
N GLY A 1099 4.50 -34.06 -21.12
CA GLY A 1099 4.96 -32.71 -21.43
C GLY A 1099 4.27 -31.60 -20.63
N LYS A 1100 3.58 -31.88 -19.53
CA LYS A 1100 2.88 -30.87 -18.71
C LYS A 1100 3.82 -30.27 -17.65
N PRO A 1101 3.85 -28.94 -17.46
CA PRO A 1101 4.67 -28.30 -16.43
C PRO A 1101 4.34 -28.79 -15.02
N ARG A 1102 5.36 -29.18 -14.26
CA ARG A 1102 5.23 -29.57 -12.85
C ARG A 1102 5.11 -28.33 -11.94
N LYS A 1103 4.58 -28.53 -10.74
CA LYS A 1103 4.42 -27.46 -9.75
C LYS A 1103 5.80 -26.91 -9.33
N GLN A 1104 6.03 -25.63 -9.61
CA GLN A 1104 7.26 -24.92 -9.28
C GLN A 1104 7.21 -24.31 -7.86
N ARG A 1105 8.38 -23.96 -7.30
CA ARG A 1105 8.48 -23.27 -6.00
C ARG A 1105 7.89 -21.87 -6.04
N THR A 1106 7.99 -21.20 -7.19
CA THR A 1106 7.38 -19.89 -7.47
C THR A 1106 6.10 -20.12 -8.26
N ALA A 1107 5.01 -19.44 -7.88
CA ALA A 1107 3.77 -19.54 -8.64
C ALA A 1107 3.95 -18.93 -10.05
N PRO A 1108 3.41 -19.55 -11.11
CA PRO A 1108 3.46 -19.00 -12.46
C PRO A 1108 2.69 -17.68 -12.56
N ALA A 1109 3.06 -16.84 -13.52
CA ALA A 1109 2.31 -15.62 -13.79
C ALA A 1109 1.01 -15.96 -14.53
N HIS A 1110 -0.11 -15.42 -14.09
CA HIS A 1110 -1.37 -15.55 -14.84
C HIS A 1110 -1.47 -14.45 -15.90
N THR A 1111 -1.88 -14.81 -17.12
CA THR A 1111 -2.03 -13.89 -18.26
C THR A 1111 -3.25 -14.24 -19.09
N ARG A 1112 -3.77 -13.23 -19.81
CA ARG A 1112 -4.64 -13.43 -20.98
C ARG A 1112 -3.84 -13.16 -22.24
N LEU A 1113 -4.20 -13.86 -23.31
CA LEU A 1113 -3.57 -13.74 -24.61
C LEU A 1113 -4.53 -13.04 -25.57
N SER A 1114 -3.99 -12.26 -26.50
CA SER A 1114 -4.75 -11.70 -27.63
C SER A 1114 -3.94 -11.83 -28.91
N TYR A 1115 -4.62 -11.91 -30.05
CA TYR A 1115 -3.96 -11.98 -31.35
C TYR A 1115 -3.22 -10.67 -31.70
N VAL A 1116 -2.18 -10.79 -32.52
CA VAL A 1116 -1.53 -9.67 -33.19
C VAL A 1116 -2.03 -9.63 -34.63
N GLU A 1117 -2.54 -8.49 -35.07
CA GLU A 1117 -3.00 -8.28 -36.46
C GLU A 1117 -1.88 -8.69 -37.44
N ASP A 1118 -2.26 -9.46 -38.46
CA ASP A 1118 -1.39 -9.96 -39.54
C ASP A 1118 -0.21 -10.88 -39.13
N GLU A 1119 -0.16 -11.37 -37.88
CA GLU A 1119 0.89 -12.28 -37.40
C GLU A 1119 0.30 -13.52 -36.66
N ALA A 1120 -0.05 -14.57 -37.40
CA ALA A 1120 -0.82 -15.72 -36.90
C ALA A 1120 -0.22 -16.48 -35.70
N LEU A 1121 1.11 -16.50 -35.55
CA LEU A 1121 1.81 -17.15 -34.43
C LEU A 1121 2.26 -16.16 -33.35
N CYS A 1122 1.99 -14.87 -33.50
CA CYS A 1122 2.36 -13.88 -32.49
C CYS A 1122 1.16 -13.51 -31.64
N VAL A 1123 1.35 -13.55 -30.33
CA VAL A 1123 0.33 -13.20 -29.34
C VAL A 1123 0.83 -12.15 -28.37
N LYS A 1124 -0.08 -11.32 -27.87
CA LYS A 1124 0.20 -10.40 -26.77
C LYS A 1124 -0.27 -11.01 -25.47
N ALA A 1125 0.63 -11.11 -24.49
CA ALA A 1125 0.34 -11.57 -23.14
C ALA A 1125 0.25 -10.38 -22.18
N SER A 1126 -0.91 -10.18 -21.56
CA SER A 1126 -1.15 -9.15 -20.55
C SER A 1126 -0.66 -9.60 -19.17
N ILE A 1127 0.46 -9.05 -18.71
CA ILE A 1127 1.04 -9.36 -17.39
C ILE A 1127 0.73 -8.23 -16.40
N ARG A 1128 0.54 -8.58 -15.13
CA ARG A 1128 0.45 -7.58 -14.06
C ARG A 1128 1.75 -6.78 -13.94
N ILE A 1129 1.64 -5.46 -13.87
CA ILE A 1129 2.77 -4.52 -13.79
C ILE A 1129 3.64 -4.76 -12.55
N ASP A 1130 3.03 -5.22 -11.46
CA ASP A 1130 3.65 -5.49 -10.17
C ASP A 1130 4.04 -6.96 -9.96
N ALA A 1131 3.79 -7.83 -10.93
CA ALA A 1131 4.21 -9.23 -10.85
C ALA A 1131 5.73 -9.35 -10.92
N LYS A 1132 6.30 -10.13 -9.99
CA LYS A 1132 7.71 -10.54 -10.03
C LYS A 1132 7.87 -11.66 -11.05
N SER A 1133 7.87 -11.33 -12.34
CA SER A 1133 8.11 -12.31 -13.41
C SER A 1133 9.60 -12.40 -13.74
N PRO A 1134 10.21 -13.60 -13.76
CA PRO A 1134 11.56 -13.79 -14.27
C PRO A 1134 11.64 -13.65 -15.81
N VAL A 1135 10.50 -13.64 -16.50
CA VAL A 1135 10.39 -13.59 -17.96
C VAL A 1135 10.85 -12.24 -18.50
N ARG A 1136 11.76 -12.28 -19.48
CA ARG A 1136 12.38 -11.12 -20.14
C ARG A 1136 12.33 -11.30 -21.66
N LEU A 1137 12.88 -10.32 -22.37
CA LEU A 1137 13.18 -10.45 -23.79
C LEU A 1137 14.04 -11.71 -24.03
N HIS A 1138 13.70 -12.49 -25.06
CA HIS A 1138 14.32 -13.78 -25.39
C HIS A 1138 14.13 -14.87 -24.32
N SER A 1139 13.18 -14.74 -23.39
CA SER A 1139 12.81 -15.88 -22.55
C SER A 1139 11.97 -16.89 -23.35
N HIS A 1140 12.28 -18.17 -23.19
CA HIS A 1140 11.37 -19.25 -23.55
C HIS A 1140 10.27 -19.33 -22.48
N VAL A 1141 9.02 -19.41 -22.91
CA VAL A 1141 7.86 -19.49 -22.03
C VAL A 1141 6.95 -20.65 -22.41
N ARG A 1142 6.37 -21.28 -21.38
CA ARG A 1142 5.30 -22.27 -21.54
C ARG A 1142 4.00 -21.70 -21.00
N LEU A 1143 2.95 -21.76 -21.81
CA LEU A 1143 1.62 -21.23 -21.55
C LEU A 1143 0.67 -22.42 -21.37
N GLN A 1144 0.21 -22.67 -20.15
CA GLN A 1144 -0.76 -23.74 -19.85
C GLN A 1144 -2.12 -23.15 -19.54
N ALA A 1145 -3.21 -23.71 -20.08
CA ALA A 1145 -4.57 -23.31 -19.71
C ALA A 1145 -4.77 -23.38 -18.18
N ALA A 1146 -5.22 -22.27 -17.57
CA ALA A 1146 -5.36 -22.15 -16.12
C ALA A 1146 -6.60 -22.87 -15.57
N SER A 1147 -7.64 -23.00 -16.39
CA SER A 1147 -8.88 -23.71 -16.10
C SER A 1147 -9.13 -24.83 -17.12
N LYS A 1148 -10.08 -25.71 -16.82
CA LYS A 1148 -10.59 -26.71 -17.76
C LYS A 1148 -11.90 -26.22 -18.36
N PRO A 1149 -12.30 -26.72 -19.54
CA PRO A 1149 -13.59 -26.37 -20.11
C PRO A 1149 -14.74 -26.98 -19.30
N ASP A 1150 -15.88 -26.31 -19.28
CA ASP A 1150 -17.06 -26.71 -18.51
C ASP A 1150 -17.95 -27.75 -19.22
N ASN A 1151 -17.96 -27.76 -20.56
CA ASN A 1151 -18.83 -28.59 -21.38
C ASN A 1151 -18.23 -29.93 -21.84
N ARG A 1152 -16.89 -30.06 -21.89
CA ARG A 1152 -16.19 -31.28 -22.30
C ARG A 1152 -14.97 -31.54 -21.44
N TRP A 1153 -14.67 -32.80 -21.14
CA TRP A 1153 -13.39 -33.15 -20.51
C TRP A 1153 -12.30 -33.33 -21.57
N ILE A 1154 -11.38 -32.37 -21.65
CA ILE A 1154 -10.14 -32.47 -22.41
C ILE A 1154 -8.92 -32.23 -21.51
N GLU A 1155 -7.76 -32.65 -21.98
CA GLU A 1155 -6.50 -32.31 -21.31
C GLU A 1155 -6.19 -30.81 -21.42
N SER A 1156 -5.49 -30.27 -20.42
CA SER A 1156 -5.11 -28.86 -20.42
C SER A 1156 -4.11 -28.57 -21.53
N ILE A 1157 -4.47 -27.66 -22.43
CA ILE A 1157 -3.63 -27.22 -23.54
C ILE A 1157 -2.38 -26.54 -22.99
N VAL A 1158 -1.23 -26.85 -23.60
CA VAL A 1158 0.06 -26.21 -23.32
C VAL A 1158 0.65 -25.72 -24.65
N LEU A 1159 1.04 -24.45 -24.70
CA LEU A 1159 1.72 -23.81 -25.82
C LEU A 1159 3.12 -23.38 -25.39
N ASP A 1160 4.09 -23.47 -26.30
CA ASP A 1160 5.46 -23.00 -26.10
C ASP A 1160 5.73 -21.81 -27.01
N GLY A 1161 6.54 -20.85 -26.55
CA GLY A 1161 6.85 -19.65 -27.32
C GLY A 1161 8.04 -18.86 -26.80
N VAL A 1162 8.52 -17.91 -27.59
CA VAL A 1162 9.66 -17.05 -27.24
C VAL A 1162 9.21 -15.60 -27.15
N VAL A 1163 9.65 -14.90 -26.11
CA VAL A 1163 9.37 -13.48 -25.94
C VAL A 1163 10.20 -12.66 -26.92
N VAL A 1164 9.54 -12.06 -27.91
CA VAL A 1164 10.16 -11.22 -28.95
C VAL A 1164 10.12 -9.73 -28.60
N GLN A 1165 9.19 -9.33 -27.74
CA GLN A 1165 9.12 -7.97 -27.20
C GLN A 1165 8.69 -7.99 -25.75
N SER A 1166 9.35 -7.19 -24.91
CA SER A 1166 9.01 -7.06 -23.50
C SER A 1166 8.77 -5.60 -23.16
N MET A 1167 7.54 -5.27 -22.78
CA MET A 1167 7.17 -3.99 -22.21
C MET A 1167 6.63 -4.19 -20.78
N LYS A 1168 6.52 -3.10 -20.03
CA LYS A 1168 5.98 -3.18 -18.68
C LYS A 1168 4.48 -3.49 -18.72
N GLY A 1169 4.12 -4.68 -18.26
CA GLY A 1169 2.73 -5.15 -18.23
C GLY A 1169 2.23 -5.82 -19.52
N GLU A 1170 3.11 -6.00 -20.52
CA GLU A 1170 2.75 -6.61 -21.80
C GLU A 1170 3.97 -7.31 -22.41
N LEU A 1171 3.80 -8.54 -22.88
CA LEU A 1171 4.80 -9.26 -23.66
C LEU A 1171 4.25 -9.59 -25.05
N LYS A 1172 5.07 -9.50 -26.08
CA LYS A 1172 4.80 -10.11 -27.39
C LYS A 1172 5.54 -11.45 -27.42
N ILE A 1173 4.81 -12.53 -27.62
CA ILE A 1173 5.31 -13.91 -27.63
C ILE A 1173 5.08 -14.48 -29.02
N GLU A 1174 6.14 -14.99 -29.63
CA GLU A 1174 6.07 -15.78 -30.85
C GLU A 1174 5.89 -17.25 -30.46
N LEU A 1175 4.73 -17.82 -30.79
CA LEU A 1175 4.35 -19.18 -30.47
C LEU A 1175 5.01 -20.18 -31.43
N MET A 1176 5.39 -21.33 -30.90
CA MET A 1176 5.91 -22.46 -31.68
C MET A 1176 4.79 -23.36 -32.21
N HIS A 1177 3.58 -23.23 -31.65
CA HIS A 1177 2.39 -23.99 -31.99
C HIS A 1177 1.24 -23.03 -32.30
N PRO A 1178 0.33 -23.38 -33.22
CA PRO A 1178 -0.86 -22.57 -33.45
C PRO A 1178 -1.75 -22.53 -32.20
N PRO A 1179 -2.27 -21.36 -31.82
CA PRO A 1179 -3.16 -21.23 -30.66
C PRO A 1179 -4.56 -21.80 -30.97
N PRO A 1180 -5.30 -22.28 -29.94
CA PRO A 1180 -6.68 -22.73 -30.12
C PRO A 1180 -7.62 -21.55 -30.45
N PRO A 1181 -8.79 -21.81 -31.09
CA PRO A 1181 -9.75 -20.76 -31.44
C PRO A 1181 -10.23 -19.93 -30.24
N GLU A 1182 -10.37 -20.55 -29.07
CA GLU A 1182 -10.87 -19.92 -27.83
C GLU A 1182 -9.78 -19.23 -27.00
N MET A 1183 -8.56 -19.08 -27.53
CA MET A 1183 -7.39 -18.60 -26.78
C MET A 1183 -7.64 -17.29 -26.00
N GLU A 1184 -8.37 -16.34 -26.58
CA GLU A 1184 -8.65 -15.03 -25.96
C GLU A 1184 -9.63 -15.09 -24.79
N GLU A 1185 -10.48 -16.12 -24.75
CA GLU A 1185 -11.44 -16.39 -23.67
C GLU A 1185 -10.82 -17.19 -22.52
N MET A 1186 -9.68 -17.83 -22.76
CA MET A 1186 -8.95 -18.64 -21.80
C MET A 1186 -8.02 -17.79 -20.92
N ASP A 1187 -7.90 -18.17 -19.65
CA ASP A 1187 -6.82 -17.71 -18.77
C ASP A 1187 -5.63 -18.67 -18.86
N TRP A 1188 -4.40 -18.14 -18.87
CA TRP A 1188 -3.17 -18.91 -19.07
C TRP A 1188 -2.19 -18.75 -17.90
N ASN A 1189 -1.55 -19.85 -17.52
CA ASN A 1189 -0.39 -19.91 -16.63
C ASN A 1189 0.88 -19.80 -17.47
N LEU A 1190 1.68 -18.77 -17.22
CA LEU A 1190 2.93 -18.46 -17.91
C LEU A 1190 4.11 -18.89 -17.04
N TYR A 1191 4.83 -19.91 -17.51
CA TYR A 1191 6.04 -20.46 -16.90
C TYR A 1191 7.29 -19.98 -17.65
N HIS A 1192 8.35 -19.68 -16.90
CA HIS A 1192 9.67 -19.38 -17.47
C HIS A 1192 10.43 -20.68 -17.71
N ALA A 1193 10.92 -20.88 -18.92
CA ALA A 1193 11.70 -22.06 -19.33
C ALA A 1193 13.12 -21.68 -19.78
N GLY A 1194 13.72 -20.65 -19.17
CA GLY A 1194 15.10 -20.23 -19.47
C GLY A 1194 15.23 -19.18 -20.58
N SER A 1195 16.45 -18.73 -20.83
CA SER A 1195 16.74 -17.71 -21.84
C SER A 1195 17.25 -18.34 -23.12
N THR A 1196 16.72 -17.93 -24.27
CA THR A 1196 17.18 -18.39 -25.58
C THR A 1196 18.32 -17.55 -26.15
N ALA A 1197 18.68 -16.43 -25.52
CA ALA A 1197 19.59 -15.44 -26.09
C ALA A 1197 20.97 -16.04 -26.45
N THR A 1198 21.58 -16.78 -25.52
CA THR A 1198 22.90 -17.38 -25.71
C THR A 1198 22.85 -18.49 -26.75
N SER A 1199 21.95 -19.46 -26.61
CA SER A 1199 21.85 -20.60 -27.54
C SER A 1199 21.49 -20.15 -28.96
N LYS A 1200 20.63 -19.14 -29.10
CA LYS A 1200 20.27 -18.58 -30.41
C LYS A 1200 21.48 -17.88 -31.06
N ALA A 1201 22.22 -17.07 -30.30
CA ALA A 1201 23.43 -16.43 -30.79
C ALA A 1201 24.50 -17.45 -31.21
N MET A 1202 24.65 -18.55 -30.45
CA MET A 1202 25.55 -19.65 -30.82
C MET A 1202 25.10 -20.36 -32.11
N MET A 1203 23.80 -20.63 -32.26
CA MET A 1203 23.24 -21.28 -33.45
C MET A 1203 23.42 -20.41 -34.71
N GLU A 1204 23.15 -19.10 -34.60
CA GLU A 1204 23.35 -18.13 -35.68
C GLU A 1204 24.84 -17.95 -36.02
N ALA A 1205 25.72 -17.89 -35.02
CA ALA A 1205 27.16 -17.80 -35.24
C ALA A 1205 27.71 -19.05 -35.94
N LEU A 1206 27.23 -20.24 -35.57
CA LEU A 1206 27.60 -21.49 -36.21
C LEU A 1206 27.10 -21.56 -37.66
N LEU A 1207 25.83 -21.16 -37.90
CA LEU A 1207 25.28 -21.08 -39.25
C LEU A 1207 26.11 -20.13 -40.12
N ARG A 1208 26.43 -18.95 -39.58
CA ARG A 1208 27.26 -17.96 -40.27
C ARG A 1208 28.65 -18.50 -40.57
N LEU A 1209 29.29 -19.18 -39.61
CA LEU A 1209 30.59 -19.81 -39.81
C LEU A 1209 30.59 -20.76 -41.02
N LEU A 1210 29.52 -21.53 -41.20
CA LEU A 1210 29.41 -22.55 -42.24
C LEU A 1210 29.00 -21.98 -43.61
N VAL A 1211 28.21 -20.91 -43.61
CA VAL A 1211 27.71 -20.25 -44.84
C VAL A 1211 28.75 -19.28 -45.40
N ASP A 1212 29.26 -18.39 -44.55
CA ASP A 1212 30.19 -17.32 -44.93
C ASP A 1212 31.66 -17.79 -44.92
N ARG A 1213 31.95 -18.94 -44.28
CA ARG A 1213 33.27 -19.60 -44.26
C ARG A 1213 34.41 -18.65 -43.85
N GLU A 1214 35.48 -18.57 -44.64
CA GLU A 1214 36.66 -17.73 -44.38
C GLU A 1214 36.33 -16.24 -44.28
N THR A 1215 35.22 -15.80 -44.88
CA THR A 1215 34.78 -14.39 -44.80
C THR A 1215 34.19 -14.04 -43.42
N SER A 1216 33.65 -15.02 -42.70
CA SER A 1216 33.20 -14.83 -41.31
C SER A 1216 34.31 -15.05 -40.29
N CYS A 1217 35.22 -16.00 -40.54
CA CYS A 1217 36.30 -16.33 -39.62
C CYS A 1217 37.55 -16.79 -40.37
N ARG A 1218 38.68 -16.10 -40.17
CA ARG A 1218 39.97 -16.43 -40.80
C ARG A 1218 40.48 -17.83 -40.43
N TYR A 1219 40.04 -18.39 -39.30
CA TYR A 1219 40.43 -19.72 -38.83
C TYR A 1219 39.42 -20.81 -39.20
N TYR A 1220 38.52 -20.55 -40.16
CA TYR A 1220 37.48 -21.49 -40.58
C TYR A 1220 38.04 -22.90 -40.86
N SER A 1221 39.14 -23.01 -41.61
CA SER A 1221 39.74 -24.31 -41.98
C SER A 1221 40.25 -25.10 -40.77
N ILE A 1222 40.80 -24.41 -39.77
CA ILE A 1222 41.30 -24.98 -38.52
C ILE A 1222 40.12 -25.40 -37.63
N ILE A 1223 39.11 -24.54 -37.48
CA ILE A 1223 37.94 -24.79 -36.64
C ILE A 1223 37.12 -25.96 -37.18
N THR A 1224 36.91 -26.00 -38.50
CA THR A 1224 36.09 -27.02 -39.15
C THR A 1224 36.86 -28.27 -39.54
N GLY A 1225 38.20 -28.26 -39.43
CA GLY A 1225 39.06 -29.40 -39.77
C GLY A 1225 39.16 -29.68 -41.27
N THR A 1226 38.93 -28.68 -42.13
CA THR A 1226 39.05 -28.79 -43.59
C THR A 1226 40.48 -28.55 -44.12
N ASP A 1227 41.41 -28.21 -43.23
CA ASP A 1227 42.83 -28.06 -43.57
C ASP A 1227 43.52 -29.43 -43.76
N PRO A 1228 44.02 -29.77 -44.96
CA PRO A 1228 44.73 -31.03 -45.20
C PRO A 1228 46.18 -31.02 -44.67
N GLU A 1229 46.72 -29.86 -44.28
CA GLU A 1229 48.04 -29.79 -43.67
C GLU A 1229 47.95 -29.94 -42.15
N SER A 1230 48.50 -31.06 -41.65
CA SER A 1230 48.72 -31.31 -40.23
C SER A 1230 49.26 -30.06 -39.49
N PRO A 1231 48.89 -29.83 -38.21
CA PRO A 1231 49.39 -28.72 -37.41
C PRO A 1231 50.83 -28.93 -36.91
N THR A 1232 51.72 -29.47 -37.75
CA THR A 1232 53.11 -29.80 -37.39
C THR A 1232 54.16 -28.94 -38.10
N THR A 1233 53.80 -28.07 -39.05
CA THR A 1233 54.80 -27.40 -39.91
C THR A 1233 54.64 -25.89 -40.11
N LEU A 1234 53.90 -25.17 -39.26
CA LEU A 1234 53.81 -23.70 -39.29
C LEU A 1234 54.67 -22.97 -38.25
N ALA A 1235 55.63 -23.65 -37.62
CA ALA A 1235 56.50 -23.08 -36.59
C ALA A 1235 57.76 -22.35 -37.11
N SER A 1236 57.86 -21.97 -38.39
CA SER A 1236 59.15 -21.50 -38.95
C SER A 1236 59.16 -20.18 -39.72
N SER A 1237 58.08 -19.41 -39.86
CA SER A 1237 58.22 -18.13 -40.58
C SER A 1237 57.28 -17.01 -40.12
N ALA A 1238 57.57 -16.43 -38.95
CA ALA A 1238 57.38 -14.99 -38.67
C ALA A 1238 57.83 -14.64 -37.25
N ALA A 1239 59.11 -14.82 -36.93
CA ALA A 1239 59.70 -14.14 -35.79
C ALA A 1239 60.17 -12.74 -36.25
N ALA A 1240 59.25 -11.78 -36.28
CA ALA A 1240 59.63 -10.37 -36.28
C ALA A 1240 59.97 -10.00 -34.83
N SER A 1241 61.26 -9.82 -34.54
CA SER A 1241 61.74 -9.41 -33.23
C SER A 1241 61.29 -7.98 -32.90
N LEU A 1242 60.39 -7.83 -31.93
CA LEU A 1242 60.14 -6.54 -31.28
C LEU A 1242 61.32 -6.21 -30.36
N THR A 1243 61.87 -5.01 -30.48
CA THR A 1243 63.02 -4.54 -29.71
C THR A 1243 62.60 -4.16 -28.28
N ALA A 1244 63.56 -4.20 -27.35
CA ALA A 1244 63.35 -3.96 -25.91
C ALA A 1244 62.73 -2.59 -25.54
N GLU A 1245 62.56 -1.67 -26.48
CA GLU A 1245 61.96 -0.34 -26.26
C GLU A 1245 60.42 -0.38 -26.18
N THR A 1246 59.75 -1.45 -26.64
CA THR A 1246 58.26 -1.52 -26.71
C THR A 1246 57.58 -1.89 -25.38
N TYR A 1247 58.33 -2.32 -24.37
CA TYR A 1247 57.79 -2.85 -23.11
C TYR A 1247 57.71 -1.83 -21.96
N ASN A 1248 58.23 -0.60 -22.16
CA ASN A 1248 58.36 0.38 -21.08
C ASN A 1248 57.02 0.96 -20.57
N ASP A 1249 55.94 0.87 -21.36
CA ASP A 1249 54.63 1.43 -21.01
C ASP A 1249 53.57 0.36 -20.67
N LEU A 1250 53.96 -0.92 -20.62
CA LEU A 1250 53.04 -2.05 -20.38
C LEU A 1250 53.16 -2.55 -18.93
N ASN A 1251 52.03 -2.86 -18.31
CA ASN A 1251 52.03 -3.53 -17.00
C ASN A 1251 52.32 -5.03 -17.13
N GLU A 1252 52.68 -5.69 -16.04
CA GLU A 1252 53.11 -7.10 -16.00
C GLU A 1252 52.10 -8.07 -16.65
N SER A 1253 50.79 -7.81 -16.50
CA SER A 1253 49.74 -8.62 -17.13
C SER A 1253 49.65 -8.43 -18.66
N GLN A 1254 49.93 -7.22 -19.15
CA GLN A 1254 49.96 -6.89 -20.57
C GLN A 1254 51.24 -7.43 -21.24
N ILE A 1255 52.37 -7.36 -20.55
CA ILE A 1255 53.63 -7.98 -20.99
C ILE A 1255 53.43 -9.50 -21.14
N THR A 1256 52.86 -10.13 -20.10
CA THR A 1256 52.53 -11.56 -20.13
C THR A 1256 51.57 -11.88 -21.28
N ALA A 1257 50.55 -11.06 -21.51
CA ALA A 1257 49.61 -11.25 -22.63
C ALA A 1257 50.28 -11.15 -24.01
N VAL A 1258 51.19 -10.20 -24.22
CA VAL A 1258 51.96 -10.03 -25.46
C VAL A 1258 52.90 -11.20 -25.69
N GLU A 1259 53.59 -11.65 -24.64
CA GLU A 1259 54.45 -12.83 -24.68
C GLU A 1259 53.64 -14.11 -24.96
N THR A 1260 52.45 -14.24 -24.37
CA THR A 1260 51.59 -15.42 -24.58
C THR A 1260 50.94 -15.43 -25.96
N ALA A 1261 50.69 -14.26 -26.56
CA ALA A 1261 50.13 -14.10 -27.91
C ALA A 1261 51.02 -14.68 -29.03
N HIS A 1262 52.28 -14.98 -28.75
CA HIS A 1262 53.20 -15.61 -29.71
C HIS A 1262 53.00 -17.14 -29.81
N ASN A 1263 52.13 -17.72 -28.97
CA ASN A 1263 51.78 -19.14 -29.08
C ASN A 1263 50.75 -19.38 -30.20
N PRO A 1264 50.80 -20.55 -30.88
CA PRO A 1264 49.99 -20.82 -32.08
C PRO A 1264 48.48 -20.75 -31.87
N LEU A 1265 48.00 -20.84 -30.62
CA LEU A 1265 46.59 -20.81 -30.28
C LEU A 1265 46.37 -20.16 -28.91
N CYS A 1266 46.70 -18.87 -28.80
CA CYS A 1266 46.44 -18.07 -27.60
C CYS A 1266 45.23 -17.15 -27.80
N LEU A 1267 44.19 -17.32 -26.98
CA LEU A 1267 43.06 -16.40 -26.87
C LEU A 1267 43.26 -15.53 -25.63
N VAL A 1268 43.72 -14.30 -25.81
CA VAL A 1268 43.85 -13.31 -24.74
C VAL A 1268 42.53 -12.54 -24.64
N TRP A 1269 41.88 -12.54 -23.47
CA TRP A 1269 40.68 -11.74 -23.22
C TRP A 1269 40.91 -10.74 -22.07
N GLY A 1270 40.66 -9.46 -22.33
CA GLY A 1270 40.81 -8.35 -21.37
C GLY A 1270 40.11 -7.07 -21.88
N PRO A 1271 39.88 -6.07 -21.01
CA PRO A 1271 39.15 -4.85 -21.37
C PRO A 1271 39.89 -4.05 -22.45
N PRO A 1272 39.19 -3.39 -23.38
CA PRO A 1272 39.81 -2.71 -24.51
C PRO A 1272 40.61 -1.50 -24.04
N GLY A 1273 41.93 -1.59 -24.10
CA GLY A 1273 42.80 -0.43 -24.08
C GLY A 1273 42.84 0.17 -25.49
N GLU A 1274 42.50 1.45 -25.60
CA GLU A 1274 42.67 2.23 -26.83
C GLU A 1274 44.13 2.18 -27.29
N LEU A 1275 44.39 1.53 -28.42
CA LEU A 1275 45.58 1.78 -29.23
C LEU A 1275 45.14 1.97 -30.67
N PHE A 1276 44.86 3.24 -31.01
CA PHE A 1276 44.94 3.74 -32.38
C PHE A 1276 46.43 3.80 -32.78
N GLY A 1277 46.76 3.21 -33.91
CA GLY A 1277 48.09 3.24 -34.52
C GLY A 1277 48.14 2.30 -35.71
#